data_AF-A0A1Q9AEH7-F1
#
_entry.id   AF-A0A1Q9AEH7-F1
#
_cell.length_a   1.000
_cell.length_b   1.000
_cell.length_c   1.000
_cell.angle_alpha   90.00
_cell.angle_beta   90.00
_cell.angle_gamma   90.00
#
_symmetry.space_group_name_H-M   'P 1'
#
loop_
_entity.id
_entity.type
_entity.pdbx_description
1 polymer ?
#
loop_
_entity_poly.entity_id
_entity_poly.type
_entity_poly.pdbx_seq_one_letter_code
_entity_poly.pdbx_strand_id
1 'polypeptide(L)'
;MSIAITAPQKFAFQDLVCIEIMLRFCGHDDATLLVEPDGGEDAELRFTAYGRPVHCEIQVKGAAGTVALADVAACLAHAPPRRTAPTLLERVISNSDRLVLLVMTGRADDASAVYRGSSTWHGEQHTVSRIKATDAAELLAAFAIAEVAGSDGGALYAKRQAHNAAFAASADLAAIREALRRTLIFDQTDEDGLETRCAERLRRDHGIPSDRTAAVLLELRAAIGEAKTNKTDAFPLLRSILARASPPSICPTDYLARGDEAALVDALSRDNVLLLSGTPRVGKSYTARYVAAEFTPHGYDVQEFVDVESAERFLLEPGAAPRLALLDDPLGGSQVEAQATRSLARLSKLIDRTRPQRKLLVAQGLEPLLATSRTASLAQTITAQRRWRDIGDLEAAFLASLWQALVATFAIDDALAARVTDALVTGELVLEPGCLEHLAANADRLRLAASIADITRLAREDAAQLGQMLAADGLEDLAVSLAVATAPREPIKLSDLAYVRGSGGAGLPGKRTALGTIIAIGGPPILPATAPAYDEPPKLAVADQTGLDDLERRRLVTIDAKPTVGFAHPFYRAAAETLLEAPTHHAAQAIGHALQRGLFCLSPHTSRATARNLDWIFDRLQARPTARASLVEQATEGLRSFFPATRDLCFGFLVNRLSDLPAETQRELPRWISSVTSVTLDDVEWSDGEAHLPYGEQLGTDYFERAFRIVHRREVAAELALLDAPEGLVGPERAAAVLRFLAASPEAMTLTMAGRLLSYDEAALRAEATKLWLSRPRTGDDEILDRIFADDHPSGALAALKGTVLGWEASTADRRARHLDGLATLAHNVAAAAAMLDFLVVFDREEHTGEHPPWPIFERLMPIVMAALPHNAAFIDARLFAVARSALGALSPTSLVALCDGWIDWLERNERAGRLPSEFSLGVAEILLQATAAEPERRETLVTRLLDFTGTGAKITFIADLIDHWSLLRDDERAAVFERLKSGRSDDRWLQAVTLTRSEVPDAVVVTLLPEGIDLSQPPTRLIDMAPPSLIEAAIHVYCGQPQPLWWLGTHHSGEAVWEPVVEIIACRPDHPLFELAWDHITYNGDGKRVARIVGALGATNAERTLGVMLRLKVRCTGNFMPEAWATLLRLAADSDEYELWLDRMAEASPAILDDIYDLRDWLSDDGDLHGMLDRLQNDFRPLEMAKIVFDPPHDVDAREMQDNAVKVLAFLVHERPPLLFGTCDRLLRWLEHATVDTAELVTLLRERRAAIFAEREAIEQAMNQPDPQLDGWIDP
;
A
#
# COMPACT_ATOMS: atom_id res chain seq x y z
N MET A 1 9.92 22.17 56.29
CA MET A 1 9.60 21.29 55.14
C MET A 1 8.51 20.33 55.56
N SER A 2 7.47 20.18 54.74
CA SER A 2 6.31 19.33 55.04
C SER A 2 6.64 17.84 54.86
N ILE A 3 6.28 17.00 55.83
CA ILE A 3 6.40 15.53 55.77
C ILE A 3 5.74 14.96 54.49
N ALA A 4 4.71 15.63 53.97
CA ALA A 4 4.00 15.22 52.75
C ALA A 4 4.83 15.35 51.45
N ILE A 5 5.95 16.08 51.46
CA ILE A 5 6.85 16.25 50.29
C ILE A 5 8.09 15.38 50.45
N THR A 6 8.65 15.33 51.66
CA THR A 6 9.93 14.64 51.94
C THR A 6 9.79 13.12 51.98
N ALA A 7 8.62 12.57 52.35
CA ALA A 7 8.40 11.12 52.35
C ALA A 7 8.30 10.53 50.93
N PRO A 8 7.49 11.07 49.98
CA PRO A 8 7.46 10.59 48.60
C PRO A 8 8.81 10.62 47.88
N GLN A 9 9.61 11.68 48.08
CA GLN A 9 10.95 11.81 47.48
C GLN A 9 11.93 10.74 47.97
N LYS A 10 11.86 10.35 49.25
CA LYS A 10 12.72 9.28 49.79
C LYS A 10 12.38 7.91 49.22
N PHE A 11 11.10 7.62 48.96
CA PHE A 11 10.69 6.37 48.31
C PHE A 11 11.11 6.33 46.84
N ALA A 12 10.98 7.43 46.09
CA ALA A 12 11.43 7.50 44.70
C ALA A 12 12.94 7.25 44.55
N PHE A 13 13.75 7.78 45.48
CA PHE A 13 15.20 7.53 45.52
C PHE A 13 15.53 6.06 45.81
N GLN A 14 14.83 5.42 46.76
CA GLN A 14 14.98 3.98 47.04
C GLN A 14 14.64 3.11 45.82
N ASP A 15 13.56 3.42 45.12
CA ASP A 15 13.15 2.67 43.93
C ASP A 15 14.23 2.77 42.84
N LEU A 16 14.83 3.96 42.66
CA LEU A 16 15.92 4.17 41.70
C LEU A 16 17.21 3.42 42.08
N VAL A 17 17.52 3.30 43.37
CA VAL A 17 18.62 2.45 43.86
C VAL A 17 18.36 0.98 43.53
N CYS A 18 17.13 0.50 43.74
CA CYS A 18 16.76 -0.86 43.39
C CYS A 18 16.95 -1.12 41.89
N ILE A 19 16.53 -0.18 41.03
CA ILE A 19 16.72 -0.27 39.57
C ILE A 19 18.20 -0.34 39.20
N GLU A 20 19.06 0.54 39.75
CA GLU A 20 20.50 0.52 39.43
C GLU A 20 21.13 -0.84 39.79
N ILE A 21 20.78 -1.38 40.96
CA ILE A 21 21.27 -2.67 41.42
C ILE A 21 20.77 -3.80 40.51
N MET A 22 19.50 -3.80 40.12
CA MET A 22 19.01 -4.83 39.19
C MET A 22 19.68 -4.74 37.83
N LEU A 23 19.85 -3.54 37.27
CA LEU A 23 20.54 -3.36 35.99
C LEU A 23 21.98 -3.85 36.05
N ARG A 24 22.65 -3.66 37.18
CA ARG A 24 24.02 -4.12 37.45
C ARG A 24 24.12 -5.66 37.56
N PHE A 25 23.13 -6.31 38.16
CA PHE A 25 23.13 -7.77 38.39
C PHE A 25 22.29 -8.58 37.39
N CYS A 26 21.75 -7.94 36.35
CA CYS A 26 20.86 -8.60 35.38
C CYS A 26 21.51 -9.78 34.63
N GLY A 27 22.83 -9.79 34.47
CA GLY A 27 23.58 -10.89 33.85
C GLY A 27 23.66 -12.17 34.71
N HIS A 28 23.21 -12.13 35.97
CA HIS A 28 23.12 -13.32 36.82
C HIS A 28 21.74 -13.97 36.65
N ASP A 29 21.67 -15.11 35.96
CA ASP A 29 20.39 -15.79 35.67
C ASP A 29 19.60 -16.23 36.90
N ASP A 30 20.28 -16.43 38.03
CA ASP A 30 19.68 -16.83 39.30
C ASP A 30 19.44 -15.66 40.27
N ALA A 31 19.68 -14.41 39.82
CA ALA A 31 19.48 -13.24 40.67
C ALA A 31 17.99 -12.96 40.92
N THR A 32 17.65 -12.68 42.17
CA THR A 32 16.32 -12.27 42.62
C THR A 32 16.43 -11.01 43.48
N LEU A 33 15.50 -10.07 43.35
CA LEU A 33 15.42 -8.86 44.18
C LEU A 33 14.04 -8.74 44.79
N LEU A 34 13.99 -8.73 46.13
CA LEU A 34 12.79 -8.44 46.89
C LEU A 34 12.85 -7.00 47.40
N VAL A 35 11.84 -6.20 47.06
CA VAL A 35 11.72 -4.81 47.51
C VAL A 35 10.88 -4.78 48.79
N GLU A 36 11.45 -4.22 49.87
CA GLU A 36 10.87 -4.21 51.22
C GLU A 36 10.36 -5.59 51.69
N PRO A 37 11.24 -6.61 51.79
CA PRO A 37 10.86 -7.94 52.27
C PRO A 37 10.46 -7.93 53.75
N ASP A 38 9.56 -8.84 54.13
CA ASP A 38 9.07 -8.92 55.51
C ASP A 38 10.19 -9.18 56.52
N GLY A 39 10.39 -8.22 57.42
CA GLY A 39 11.42 -8.29 58.46
C GLY A 39 12.86 -8.11 57.96
N GLY A 40 13.05 -7.68 56.70
CA GLY A 40 14.34 -7.28 56.14
C GLY A 40 14.54 -5.76 56.10
N GLU A 41 15.47 -5.32 55.25
CA GLU A 41 15.78 -3.91 55.00
C GLU A 41 14.99 -3.36 53.79
N ASP A 42 15.47 -2.27 53.19
CA ASP A 42 14.78 -1.57 52.08
C ASP A 42 14.71 -2.44 50.80
N ALA A 43 15.70 -3.30 50.56
CA ALA A 43 15.64 -4.38 49.58
C ALA A 43 16.57 -5.56 49.95
N GLU A 44 16.33 -6.75 49.39
CA GLU A 44 17.21 -7.91 49.50
C GLU A 44 17.51 -8.48 48.10
N LEU A 45 18.78 -8.46 47.70
CA LEU A 45 19.29 -9.08 46.48
C LEU A 45 19.86 -10.46 46.81
N ARG A 46 19.47 -11.50 46.07
CA ARG A 46 20.03 -12.85 46.20
C ARG A 46 20.56 -13.32 44.85
N PHE A 47 21.75 -13.91 44.84
CA PHE A 47 22.41 -14.42 43.63
C PHE A 47 23.50 -15.43 44.01
N THR A 48 24.02 -16.20 43.06
CA THR A 48 25.15 -17.10 43.29
C THR A 48 26.45 -16.47 42.81
N ALA A 49 27.46 -16.47 43.69
CA ALA A 49 28.83 -16.07 43.36
C ALA A 49 29.79 -17.20 43.70
N TYR A 50 30.64 -17.60 42.74
CA TYR A 50 31.64 -18.67 42.91
C TYR A 50 31.04 -19.99 43.48
N GLY A 51 29.81 -20.33 43.08
CA GLY A 51 29.10 -21.54 43.53
C GLY A 51 28.53 -21.46 44.94
N ARG A 52 28.44 -20.28 45.56
CA ARG A 52 27.81 -20.05 46.87
C ARG A 52 26.65 -19.06 46.77
N PRO A 53 25.55 -19.27 47.51
CA PRO A 53 24.50 -18.26 47.59
C PRO A 53 25.05 -17.01 48.29
N VAL A 54 24.63 -15.84 47.84
CA VAL A 54 24.91 -14.55 48.44
C VAL A 54 23.58 -13.83 48.68
N HIS A 55 23.40 -13.30 49.89
CA HIS A 55 22.22 -12.54 50.31
C HIS A 55 22.64 -11.11 50.68
N CYS A 56 22.46 -10.16 49.77
CA CYS A 56 22.78 -8.76 50.01
C CYS A 56 21.56 -8.01 50.54
N GLU A 57 21.60 -7.60 51.81
CA GLU A 57 20.62 -6.68 52.39
C GLU A 57 21.01 -5.24 52.08
N ILE A 58 20.10 -4.51 51.44
CA ILE A 58 20.32 -3.16 50.93
C ILE A 58 19.55 -2.19 51.80
N GLN A 59 20.24 -1.14 52.28
CA GLN A 59 19.63 -0.07 53.05
C GLN A 59 19.96 1.29 52.42
N VAL A 60 18.96 2.12 52.23
CA VAL A 60 19.04 3.41 51.55
C VAL A 60 18.79 4.53 52.55
N LYS A 61 19.75 5.46 52.71
CA LYS A 61 19.62 6.60 53.64
C LYS A 61 19.97 7.92 52.95
N GLY A 62 19.06 8.88 53.06
CA GLY A 62 19.35 10.27 52.72
C GLY A 62 20.04 10.98 53.89
N ALA A 63 21.30 11.37 53.71
CA ALA A 63 22.06 12.19 54.65
C ALA A 63 22.12 13.65 54.15
N ALA A 64 21.85 14.61 55.04
CA ALA A 64 22.01 16.04 54.76
C ALA A 64 23.46 16.54 54.90
N GLY A 65 24.41 15.64 55.25
CA GLY A 65 25.82 15.96 55.54
C GLY A 65 26.75 14.76 55.35
N THR A 66 27.97 14.83 55.90
CA THR A 66 28.98 13.76 55.86
C THR A 66 28.50 12.50 56.58
N VAL A 67 28.71 11.33 55.98
CA VAL A 67 28.41 10.00 56.56
C VAL A 67 29.56 9.62 57.50
N ALA A 68 29.27 9.59 58.80
CA ALA A 68 30.21 9.23 59.85
C ALA A 68 29.99 7.79 60.33
N LEU A 69 30.93 7.29 61.13
CA LEU A 69 30.89 5.92 61.65
C LEU A 69 29.63 5.64 62.50
N ALA A 70 29.09 6.68 63.15
CA ALA A 70 27.83 6.60 63.89
C ALA A 70 26.62 6.30 62.99
N ASP A 71 26.59 6.84 61.77
CA ASP A 71 25.52 6.59 60.80
C ASP A 71 25.57 5.14 60.30
N VAL A 72 26.77 4.64 60.01
CA VAL A 72 27.02 3.23 59.65
C VAL A 72 26.59 2.30 60.79
N ALA A 73 26.94 2.64 62.02
CA ALA A 73 26.56 1.90 63.21
C ALA A 73 25.04 1.89 63.44
N ALA A 74 24.35 3.02 63.22
CA ALA A 74 22.90 3.12 63.29
C ALA A 74 22.19 2.25 62.23
N CYS A 75 22.74 2.20 61.02
CA CYS A 75 22.26 1.30 59.95
C CYS A 75 22.36 -0.17 60.36
N LEU A 76 23.53 -0.57 60.86
CA LEU A 76 23.80 -1.93 61.32
C LEU A 76 23.03 -2.33 62.59
N ALA A 77 22.65 -1.35 63.41
CA ALA A 77 21.80 -1.50 64.60
C ALA A 77 20.31 -1.69 64.27
N HIS A 78 19.91 -1.63 63.00
CA HIS A 78 18.52 -1.77 62.60
C HIS A 78 17.98 -3.17 62.93
N ALA A 79 16.86 -3.22 63.67
CA ALA A 79 16.14 -4.43 64.03
C ALA A 79 14.74 -4.42 63.39
N PRO A 80 14.19 -5.59 63.00
CA PRO A 80 12.90 -5.69 62.33
C PRO A 80 11.77 -5.00 63.12
N PRO A 81 10.69 -4.55 62.46
CA PRO A 81 9.58 -3.86 63.11
C PRO A 81 9.05 -4.61 64.34
N ARG A 82 8.88 -3.88 65.45
CA ARG A 82 8.39 -4.41 66.75
C ARG A 82 9.30 -5.45 67.42
N ARG A 83 10.51 -5.70 66.92
CA ARG A 83 11.51 -6.61 67.51
C ARG A 83 12.74 -5.87 68.01
N THR A 84 13.45 -6.48 68.96
CA THR A 84 14.71 -5.96 69.51
C THR A 84 15.95 -6.58 68.87
N ALA A 85 15.82 -7.78 68.29
CA ALA A 85 16.88 -8.58 67.70
C ALA A 85 16.30 -9.58 66.65
N PRO A 86 17.12 -10.18 65.78
CA PRO A 86 18.52 -9.83 65.52
C PRO A 86 18.65 -8.52 64.73
N THR A 87 19.62 -7.68 65.12
CA THR A 87 20.04 -6.49 64.35
C THR A 87 20.67 -6.89 63.01
N LEU A 88 20.81 -5.96 62.07
CA LEU A 88 21.46 -6.21 60.78
C LEU A 88 22.90 -6.74 60.95
N LEU A 89 23.66 -6.19 61.89
CA LEU A 89 25.00 -6.71 62.24
C LEU A 89 24.96 -8.18 62.71
N GLU A 90 24.03 -8.53 63.59
CA GLU A 90 23.84 -9.90 64.08
C GLU A 90 23.43 -10.86 62.95
N ARG A 91 22.62 -10.41 61.98
CA ARG A 91 22.24 -11.22 60.80
C ARG A 91 23.45 -11.52 59.92
N VAL A 92 24.34 -10.55 59.70
CA VAL A 92 25.55 -10.74 58.89
C VAL A 92 26.55 -11.63 59.62
N ILE A 93 26.72 -11.50 60.93
CA ILE A 93 27.62 -12.36 61.72
C ILE A 93 27.14 -13.81 61.71
N SER A 94 25.84 -14.02 61.86
CA SER A 94 25.25 -15.38 61.93
C SER A 94 25.21 -16.13 60.61
N ASN A 95 25.32 -15.44 59.47
CA ASN A 95 25.32 -16.06 58.15
C ASN A 95 26.46 -15.51 57.28
N SER A 96 27.45 -16.37 56.95
CA SER A 96 28.61 -16.02 56.12
C SER A 96 28.26 -15.60 54.69
N ASP A 97 27.07 -15.98 54.22
CA ASP A 97 26.58 -15.71 52.87
C ASP A 97 25.86 -14.35 52.79
N ARG A 98 25.62 -13.68 53.92
CA ARG A 98 25.00 -12.35 53.96
C ARG A 98 25.99 -11.22 53.70
N LEU A 99 25.55 -10.19 52.99
CA LEU A 99 26.29 -8.98 52.70
C LEU A 99 25.39 -7.78 53.00
N VAL A 100 25.98 -6.63 53.34
CA VAL A 100 25.24 -5.38 53.52
C VAL A 100 25.73 -4.34 52.53
N LEU A 101 24.80 -3.71 51.83
CA LEU A 101 25.05 -2.54 51.01
C LEU A 101 24.29 -1.34 51.59
N LEU A 102 25.04 -0.34 52.02
CA LEU A 102 24.51 0.94 52.48
C LEU A 102 24.65 1.97 51.36
N VAL A 103 23.53 2.51 50.88
CA VAL A 103 23.51 3.53 49.84
C VAL A 103 23.16 4.88 50.47
N MET A 104 24.11 5.82 50.37
CA MET A 104 24.14 7.06 51.12
C MET A 104 24.30 8.26 50.19
N THR A 105 23.47 9.29 50.37
CA THR A 105 23.58 10.54 49.58
C THR A 105 24.77 11.40 49.99
N GLY A 106 25.19 11.33 51.26
CA GLY A 106 26.33 12.08 51.80
C GLY A 106 27.68 11.44 51.47
N ARG A 107 28.77 12.21 51.57
CA ARG A 107 30.15 11.70 51.44
C ARG A 107 30.60 11.02 52.73
N ALA A 108 31.22 9.84 52.65
CA ALA A 108 31.85 9.18 53.79
C ALA A 108 33.09 9.94 54.27
N ASP A 109 33.22 10.10 55.59
CA ASP A 109 34.44 10.59 56.23
C ASP A 109 35.59 9.57 56.19
N ASP A 110 36.78 9.96 56.65
CA ASP A 110 37.97 9.10 56.58
C ASP A 110 37.79 7.79 57.38
N ALA A 111 37.04 7.82 58.48
CA ALA A 111 36.75 6.64 59.31
C ALA A 111 35.78 5.66 58.64
N SER A 112 34.83 6.17 57.86
CA SER A 112 33.81 5.36 57.18
C SER A 112 34.21 4.97 55.75
N ALA A 113 35.15 5.70 55.14
CA ALA A 113 35.64 5.45 53.79
C ALA A 113 36.30 4.07 53.62
N VAL A 114 36.76 3.44 54.71
CA VAL A 114 37.31 2.08 54.68
C VAL A 114 36.30 1.06 54.14
N TYR A 115 34.99 1.29 54.35
CA TYR A 115 33.89 0.46 53.89
C TYR A 115 33.41 0.79 52.47
N ARG A 116 33.95 1.83 51.81
CA ARG A 116 33.50 2.28 50.50
C ARG A 116 33.67 1.19 49.42
N GLY A 117 32.58 0.83 48.74
CA GLY A 117 32.61 -0.11 47.63
C GLY A 117 33.23 0.48 46.36
N SER A 118 33.63 -0.38 45.42
CA SER A 118 34.05 0.06 44.08
C SER A 118 32.82 0.51 43.27
N SER A 119 33.01 1.46 42.35
CA SER A 119 31.98 1.79 41.34
C SER A 119 31.62 0.58 40.47
N THR A 120 32.56 -0.35 40.30
CA THR A 120 32.41 -1.61 39.55
C THR A 120 32.06 -2.81 40.42
N TRP A 121 31.52 -2.59 41.63
CA TRP A 121 31.17 -3.67 42.55
C TRP A 121 30.11 -4.62 41.97
N HIS A 122 30.33 -5.93 42.07
CA HIS A 122 29.42 -7.01 41.65
C HIS A 122 29.37 -8.12 42.70
N GLY A 123 29.24 -7.74 43.98
CA GLY A 123 29.05 -8.69 45.07
C GLY A 123 30.32 -9.10 45.82
N GLU A 124 31.49 -8.56 45.46
CA GLU A 124 32.73 -8.87 46.15
C GLU A 124 32.80 -8.27 47.56
N GLN A 125 33.56 -8.94 48.44
CA GLN A 125 33.82 -8.50 49.82
C GLN A 125 35.15 -7.74 49.88
N HIS A 126 35.36 -6.93 50.92
CA HIS A 126 36.65 -6.26 51.13
C HIS A 126 37.78 -7.27 51.38
N THR A 127 38.97 -6.93 50.86
CA THR A 127 40.20 -7.72 51.09
C THR A 127 40.54 -7.79 52.59
N VAL A 128 41.16 -8.89 53.02
CA VAL A 128 41.49 -9.15 54.44
C VAL A 128 42.32 -8.02 55.07
N SER A 129 43.16 -7.35 54.25
CA SER A 129 44.02 -6.25 54.67
C SER A 129 43.31 -4.89 54.80
N ARG A 130 42.11 -4.74 54.22
CA ARG A 130 41.42 -3.44 54.14
C ARG A 130 40.74 -3.05 55.46
N ILE A 131 40.04 -3.98 56.09
CA ILE A 131 39.38 -3.75 57.39
C ILE A 131 40.32 -4.24 58.51
N LYS A 132 40.75 -3.33 59.38
CA LYS A 132 41.65 -3.59 60.51
C LYS A 132 40.85 -3.94 61.77
N ALA A 133 41.53 -4.52 62.75
CA ALA A 133 40.93 -4.80 64.06
C ALA A 133 40.54 -3.51 64.81
N THR A 134 41.25 -2.40 64.57
CA THR A 134 40.91 -1.06 65.10
C THR A 134 39.55 -0.59 64.58
N ASP A 135 39.30 -0.73 63.28
CA ASP A 135 38.08 -0.27 62.63
C ASP A 135 36.85 -1.04 63.15
N ALA A 136 37.01 -2.35 63.38
CA ALA A 136 35.99 -3.18 64.00
C ALA A 136 35.69 -2.79 65.45
N ALA A 137 36.71 -2.39 66.22
CA ALA A 137 36.53 -1.96 67.61
C ALA A 137 35.85 -0.58 67.69
N GLU A 138 36.24 0.35 66.81
CA GLU A 138 35.63 1.68 66.71
C GLU A 138 34.16 1.60 66.29
N LEU A 139 33.84 0.77 65.29
CA LEU A 139 32.44 0.58 64.88
C LEU A 139 31.62 -0.13 65.97
N LEU A 140 32.19 -1.11 66.67
CA LEU A 140 31.49 -1.78 67.78
C LEU A 140 31.17 -0.82 68.93
N ALA A 141 32.10 0.10 69.23
CA ALA A 141 31.87 1.16 70.20
C ALA A 141 30.76 2.13 69.73
N ALA A 142 30.74 2.50 68.45
CA ALA A 142 29.67 3.30 67.87
C ALA A 142 28.32 2.57 67.87
N PHE A 143 28.30 1.26 67.60
CA PHE A 143 27.11 0.40 67.61
C PHE A 143 26.45 0.30 68.99
N ALA A 144 27.26 0.21 70.05
CA ALA A 144 26.77 0.10 71.44
C ALA A 144 25.85 1.27 71.85
N ILE A 145 26.10 2.46 71.27
CA ILE A 145 25.37 3.70 71.56
C ILE A 145 24.58 4.22 70.35
N ALA A 146 24.48 3.42 69.27
CA ALA A 146 23.88 3.85 68.02
C ALA A 146 22.40 4.23 68.19
N GLU A 147 21.95 5.16 67.37
CA GLU A 147 20.55 5.55 67.31
C GLU A 147 19.70 4.37 66.80
N VAL A 148 18.64 4.03 67.52
CA VAL A 148 17.75 2.89 67.21
C VAL A 148 16.34 3.38 66.92
N ALA A 149 15.65 2.71 65.99
CA ALA A 149 14.30 3.10 65.60
C ALA A 149 13.29 2.98 66.78
N GLY A 150 12.47 4.01 66.99
CA GLY A 150 11.43 4.08 68.02
C GLY A 150 11.15 5.52 68.44
N SER A 151 10.07 5.78 69.18
CA SER A 151 9.88 7.08 69.82
C SER A 151 10.83 7.20 71.01
N ASP A 152 11.54 8.32 71.14
CA ASP A 152 12.44 8.59 72.26
C ASP A 152 11.71 8.39 73.60
N GLY A 153 12.29 7.56 74.48
CA GLY A 153 11.70 7.18 75.77
C GLY A 153 10.64 6.07 75.72
N GLY A 154 10.36 5.49 74.54
CA GLY A 154 9.46 4.34 74.38
C GLY A 154 10.06 3.02 74.88
N ALA A 155 9.23 2.10 75.36
CA ALA A 155 9.68 0.80 75.91
C ALA A 155 10.46 -0.06 74.90
N LEU A 156 10.17 0.03 73.60
CA LEU A 156 10.89 -0.69 72.56
C LEU A 156 12.26 -0.06 72.24
N TYR A 157 12.34 1.27 72.25
CA TYR A 157 13.59 2.02 72.06
C TYR A 157 14.60 1.67 73.14
N ALA A 158 14.19 1.74 74.42
CA ALA A 158 15.04 1.39 75.56
C ALA A 158 15.51 -0.08 75.51
N LYS A 159 14.63 -1.01 75.08
CA LYS A 159 15.00 -2.42 74.91
C LYS A 159 16.01 -2.64 73.78
N ARG A 160 15.89 -1.93 72.66
CA ARG A 160 16.84 -1.98 71.54
C ARG A 160 18.21 -1.44 71.94
N GLN A 161 18.25 -0.29 72.63
CA GLN A 161 19.50 0.31 73.10
C GLN A 161 20.21 -0.59 74.13
N ALA A 162 19.46 -1.17 75.09
CA ALA A 162 20.02 -2.12 76.05
C ALA A 162 20.53 -3.41 75.38
N HIS A 163 19.83 -3.91 74.36
CA HIS A 163 20.28 -5.06 73.57
C HIS A 163 21.60 -4.78 72.84
N ASN A 164 21.71 -3.64 72.15
CA ASN A 164 22.93 -3.28 71.42
C ASN A 164 24.14 -3.13 72.34
N ALA A 165 23.98 -2.48 73.49
CA ALA A 165 25.06 -2.35 74.48
C ALA A 165 25.48 -3.71 75.06
N ALA A 166 24.52 -4.61 75.33
CA ALA A 166 24.79 -5.96 75.83
C ALA A 166 25.46 -6.86 74.77
N PHE A 167 25.05 -6.73 73.51
CA PHE A 167 25.69 -7.42 72.38
C PHE A 167 27.12 -6.93 72.18
N ALA A 168 27.32 -5.60 72.13
CA ALA A 168 28.65 -5.01 71.94
C ALA A 168 29.65 -5.41 73.04
N ALA A 169 29.19 -5.58 74.29
CA ALA A 169 30.03 -6.01 75.40
C ALA A 169 30.45 -7.50 75.33
N SER A 170 29.70 -8.34 74.60
CA SER A 170 29.93 -9.78 74.55
C SER A 170 30.34 -10.32 73.17
N ALA A 171 30.35 -9.47 72.13
CA ALA A 171 30.65 -9.85 70.76
C ALA A 171 32.15 -10.14 70.50
N ASP A 172 32.42 -11.15 69.68
CA ASP A 172 33.77 -11.48 69.22
C ASP A 172 34.24 -10.48 68.14
N LEU A 173 35.34 -9.78 68.43
CA LEU A 173 35.92 -8.79 67.53
C LEU A 173 36.40 -9.40 66.20
N ALA A 174 36.82 -10.67 66.18
CA ALA A 174 37.20 -11.36 64.95
C ALA A 174 35.97 -11.62 64.06
N ALA A 175 34.87 -12.08 64.65
CA ALA A 175 33.59 -12.26 63.95
C ALA A 175 33.02 -10.94 63.42
N ILE A 176 33.12 -9.85 64.19
CA ILE A 176 32.72 -8.50 63.73
C ILE A 176 33.58 -8.08 62.55
N ARG A 177 34.91 -8.16 62.67
CA ARG A 177 35.82 -7.78 61.58
C ARG A 177 35.49 -8.53 60.29
N GLU A 178 35.13 -9.80 60.38
CA GLU A 178 34.72 -10.59 59.20
C GLU A 178 33.35 -10.16 58.64
N ALA A 179 32.38 -9.81 59.49
CA ALA A 179 31.11 -9.23 59.04
C ALA A 179 31.29 -7.87 58.36
N LEU A 180 32.22 -7.04 58.83
CA LEU A 180 32.50 -5.72 58.27
C LEU A 180 33.23 -5.76 56.93
N ARG A 181 33.97 -6.84 56.66
CA ARG A 181 34.47 -7.09 55.29
C ARG A 181 33.34 -7.28 54.28
N ARG A 182 32.15 -7.67 54.76
CA ARG A 182 30.92 -7.85 53.99
C ARG A 182 29.94 -6.67 54.15
N THR A 183 30.42 -5.53 54.65
CA THR A 183 29.64 -4.29 54.72
C THR A 183 30.23 -3.28 53.75
N LEU A 184 29.43 -2.83 52.79
CA LEU A 184 29.83 -1.90 51.74
C LEU A 184 29.02 -0.61 51.82
N ILE A 185 29.66 0.50 51.46
CA ILE A 185 29.03 1.82 51.37
C ILE A 185 29.19 2.36 49.94
N PHE A 186 28.07 2.74 49.33
CA PHE A 186 28.04 3.67 48.20
C PHE A 186 27.68 5.05 48.74
N ASP A 187 28.66 5.95 48.76
CA ASP A 187 28.49 7.33 49.23
C ASP A 187 28.36 8.29 48.04
N GLN A 188 27.99 9.55 48.30
CA GLN A 188 27.76 10.58 47.26
C GLN A 188 26.78 10.16 46.16
N THR A 189 25.79 9.34 46.51
CA THR A 189 24.79 8.84 45.57
C THR A 189 23.56 9.75 45.65
N ASP A 190 23.42 10.72 44.75
CA ASP A 190 22.21 11.52 44.60
C ASP A 190 21.28 10.97 43.49
N GLU A 191 20.09 11.55 43.38
CA GLU A 191 19.05 11.11 42.45
C GLU A 191 19.48 11.34 40.99
N ASP A 192 19.94 12.55 40.64
CA ASP A 192 20.41 12.89 39.29
C ASP A 192 21.58 12.00 38.83
N GLY A 193 22.53 11.72 39.74
CA GLY A 193 23.65 10.84 39.48
C GLY A 193 23.23 9.38 39.30
N LEU A 194 22.20 8.92 40.02
CA LEU A 194 21.63 7.58 39.82
C LEU A 194 20.87 7.49 38.49
N GLU A 195 20.05 8.48 38.13
CA GLU A 195 19.33 8.49 36.85
C GLU A 195 20.31 8.42 35.68
N THR A 196 21.40 9.22 35.76
CA THR A 196 22.48 9.20 34.77
C THR A 196 23.13 7.82 34.67
N ARG A 197 23.45 7.17 35.80
CA ARG A 197 24.04 5.82 35.81
C ARG A 197 23.09 4.76 35.27
N CYS A 198 21.80 4.83 35.64
CA CYS A 198 20.78 3.92 35.10
C CYS A 198 20.69 4.08 33.59
N ALA A 199 20.61 5.31 33.08
CA ALA A 199 20.57 5.58 31.63
C ALA A 199 21.85 5.09 30.93
N GLU A 200 23.04 5.27 31.51
CA GLU A 200 24.30 4.73 30.99
C GLU A 200 24.31 3.21 30.93
N ARG A 201 23.81 2.52 31.96
CA ARG A 201 23.71 1.05 31.97
C ARG A 201 22.69 0.55 30.95
N LEU A 202 21.53 1.20 30.86
CA LEU A 202 20.53 0.87 29.85
C LEU A 202 21.13 0.93 28.44
N ARG A 203 21.92 1.97 28.12
CA ARG A 203 22.63 2.07 26.84
C ARG A 203 23.73 1.04 26.68
N ARG A 204 24.70 1.04 27.60
CA ARG A 204 25.95 0.31 27.46
C ARG A 204 25.80 -1.20 27.67
N ASP A 205 25.06 -1.58 28.71
CA ASP A 205 24.98 -2.96 29.17
C ASP A 205 23.76 -3.68 28.54
N HIS A 206 22.70 -2.94 28.18
CA HIS A 206 21.43 -3.50 27.68
C HIS A 206 21.05 -3.07 26.25
N GLY A 207 21.88 -2.26 25.59
CA GLY A 207 21.70 -1.85 24.20
C GLY A 207 20.45 -1.00 23.95
N ILE A 208 19.93 -0.32 24.97
CA ILE A 208 18.76 0.57 24.83
C ILE A 208 19.20 1.88 24.16
N PRO A 209 18.57 2.29 23.03
CA PRO A 209 18.85 3.58 22.40
C PRO A 209 18.63 4.76 23.36
N SER A 210 19.40 5.83 23.16
CA SER A 210 19.42 6.97 24.09
C SER A 210 18.04 7.59 24.33
N ASP A 211 17.26 7.76 23.27
CA ASP A 211 15.91 8.33 23.27
C ASP A 211 14.84 7.44 23.91
N ARG A 212 15.15 6.17 24.18
CA ARG A 212 14.25 5.23 24.89
C ARG A 212 14.56 5.14 26.38
N THR A 213 15.75 5.56 26.83
CA THR A 213 16.21 5.34 28.21
C THR A 213 15.28 5.94 29.26
N ALA A 214 14.77 7.16 29.04
CA ALA A 214 13.87 7.83 29.98
C ALA A 214 12.52 7.11 30.13
N ALA A 215 11.93 6.67 29.00
CA ALA A 215 10.68 5.92 28.99
C ALA A 215 10.85 4.55 29.69
N VAL A 216 11.94 3.84 29.37
CA VAL A 216 12.27 2.55 30.01
C VAL A 216 12.47 2.74 31.50
N LEU A 217 13.17 3.78 31.94
CA LEU A 217 13.38 4.04 33.37
C LEU A 217 12.05 4.31 34.10
N LEU A 218 11.10 4.99 33.45
CA LEU A 218 9.76 5.19 33.99
C LEU A 218 8.98 3.88 34.12
N GLU A 219 9.04 3.00 33.11
CA GLU A 219 8.44 1.66 33.18
C GLU A 219 9.06 0.81 34.28
N LEU A 220 10.39 0.85 34.43
CA LEU A 220 11.10 0.14 35.50
C LEU A 220 10.69 0.64 36.89
N ARG A 221 10.47 1.95 37.07
CA ARG A 221 9.92 2.50 38.31
C ARG A 221 8.52 1.95 38.61
N ALA A 222 7.65 1.86 37.60
CA ALA A 222 6.33 1.28 37.77
C ALA A 222 6.40 -0.21 38.14
N ALA A 223 7.32 -0.97 37.52
CA ALA A 223 7.54 -2.38 37.83
C ALA A 223 8.05 -2.62 39.26
N ILE A 224 8.93 -1.74 39.77
CA ILE A 224 9.33 -1.77 41.19
C ILE A 224 8.12 -1.54 42.10
N GLY A 225 7.26 -0.58 41.76
CA GLY A 225 6.01 -0.33 42.50
C GLY A 225 5.12 -1.58 42.56
N GLU A 226 4.94 -2.26 41.42
CA GLU A 226 4.17 -3.51 41.33
C GLU A 226 4.80 -4.63 42.19
N ALA A 227 6.11 -4.87 42.03
CA ALA A 227 6.82 -5.90 42.80
C ALA A 227 6.77 -5.63 44.31
N LYS A 228 6.86 -4.36 44.71
CA LYS A 228 6.73 -3.91 46.11
C LYS A 228 5.33 -4.15 46.68
N THR A 229 4.28 -3.90 45.89
CA THR A 229 2.88 -4.18 46.29
C THR A 229 2.61 -5.68 46.39
N ASN A 230 3.10 -6.47 45.43
CA ASN A 230 2.84 -7.90 45.34
C ASN A 230 3.81 -8.76 46.18
N LYS A 231 4.89 -8.16 46.70
CA LYS A 231 5.97 -8.84 47.45
C LYS A 231 6.61 -9.99 46.67
N THR A 232 6.81 -9.77 45.38
CA THR A 232 7.40 -10.72 44.44
C THR A 232 8.81 -10.30 44.00
N ASP A 233 9.53 -11.21 43.35
CA ASP A 233 10.80 -10.90 42.69
C ASP A 233 10.59 -9.90 41.54
N ALA A 234 11.41 -8.85 41.49
CA ALA A 234 11.33 -7.81 40.47
C ALA A 234 12.07 -8.18 39.16
N PHE A 235 13.02 -9.12 39.17
CA PHE A 235 13.83 -9.44 37.98
C PHE A 235 13.00 -9.91 36.76
N PRO A 236 11.97 -10.76 36.90
CA PRO A 236 11.14 -11.17 35.77
C PRO A 236 10.48 -9.99 35.03
N LEU A 237 9.99 -8.99 35.77
CA LEU A 237 9.40 -7.78 35.19
C LEU A 237 10.47 -6.93 34.50
N LEU A 238 11.63 -6.73 35.13
CA LEU A 238 12.74 -5.99 34.52
C LEU A 238 13.25 -6.65 33.24
N ARG A 239 13.50 -7.97 33.25
CA ARG A 239 13.94 -8.70 32.05
C ARG A 239 12.93 -8.60 30.92
N SER A 240 11.63 -8.67 31.23
CA SER A 240 10.55 -8.47 30.26
C SER A 240 10.56 -7.07 29.64
N ILE A 241 10.72 -6.03 30.47
CA ILE A 241 10.80 -4.63 30.01
C ILE A 241 12.03 -4.42 29.13
N LEU A 242 13.20 -4.89 29.57
CA LEU A 242 14.44 -4.79 28.79
C LEU A 242 14.33 -5.53 27.46
N ALA A 243 13.86 -6.77 27.46
CA ALA A 243 13.68 -7.55 26.24
C ALA A 243 12.72 -6.91 25.23
N ARG A 244 11.70 -6.18 25.71
CA ARG A 244 10.77 -5.41 24.86
C ARG A 244 11.38 -4.11 24.35
N ALA A 245 12.19 -3.44 25.17
CA ALA A 245 12.74 -2.12 24.87
C ALA A 245 14.01 -2.16 24.01
N SER A 246 14.81 -3.23 24.15
CA SER A 246 16.03 -3.45 23.38
C SER A 246 15.68 -3.75 21.92
N PRO A 247 16.28 -3.02 20.96
CA PRO A 247 16.23 -3.42 19.56
C PRO A 247 16.78 -4.83 19.36
N PRO A 248 16.31 -5.58 18.34
CA PRO A 248 16.93 -6.83 17.95
C PRO A 248 18.43 -6.64 17.72
N SER A 249 19.27 -7.53 18.26
CA SER A 249 20.70 -7.47 18.02
C SER A 249 20.99 -7.68 16.53
N ILE A 250 21.68 -6.71 15.93
CA ILE A 250 22.21 -6.85 14.57
C ILE A 250 23.58 -7.57 14.57
N CYS A 251 24.22 -7.71 15.74
CA CYS A 251 25.54 -8.34 15.85
C CYS A 251 25.46 -9.82 15.42
N PRO A 252 26.28 -10.27 14.46
CA PRO A 252 26.26 -11.68 14.05
C PRO A 252 26.73 -12.59 15.18
N THR A 253 26.02 -13.70 15.39
CA THR A 253 26.42 -14.76 16.33
C THR A 253 27.71 -15.42 15.86
N ASP A 254 28.61 -15.72 16.79
CA ASP A 254 29.90 -16.40 16.53
C ASP A 254 30.78 -15.71 15.47
N TYR A 255 30.68 -14.38 15.34
CA TYR A 255 31.51 -13.61 14.41
C TYR A 255 33.01 -13.77 14.72
N LEU A 256 33.77 -14.21 13.73
CA LEU A 256 35.23 -14.25 13.81
C LEU A 256 35.82 -12.97 13.20
N ALA A 257 36.57 -12.23 14.01
CA ALA A 257 37.23 -11.01 13.57
C ALA A 257 38.30 -11.29 12.50
N ARG A 258 38.26 -10.49 11.44
CA ARG A 258 39.15 -10.45 10.28
C ARG A 258 40.43 -9.67 10.58
N GLY A 259 40.38 -8.71 11.50
CA GLY A 259 41.51 -7.89 11.95
C GLY A 259 41.46 -6.43 11.50
N ASP A 260 40.54 -6.05 10.61
CA ASP A 260 40.38 -4.69 10.09
C ASP A 260 39.21 -3.92 10.71
N GLU A 261 38.40 -4.55 11.58
CA GLU A 261 37.16 -3.99 12.12
C GLU A 261 37.39 -2.68 12.87
N ALA A 262 38.43 -2.59 13.69
CA ALA A 262 38.77 -1.38 14.43
C ALA A 262 39.01 -0.19 13.47
N ALA A 263 39.67 -0.42 12.33
CA ALA A 263 39.92 0.60 11.32
C ALA A 263 38.63 1.01 10.56
N LEU A 264 37.66 0.10 10.44
CA LEU A 264 36.33 0.37 9.89
C LEU A 264 35.46 1.19 10.85
N VAL A 265 35.44 0.83 12.15
CA VAL A 265 34.75 1.59 13.21
C VAL A 265 35.31 3.01 13.32
N ASP A 266 36.64 3.15 13.30
CA ASP A 266 37.32 4.44 13.32
C ASP A 266 36.96 5.31 12.10
N ALA A 267 36.85 4.68 10.93
CA ALA A 267 36.46 5.38 9.71
C ALA A 267 35.03 5.88 9.76
N LEU A 268 34.08 5.04 10.16
CA LEU A 268 32.69 5.45 10.31
C LEU A 268 32.52 6.52 11.40
N SER A 269 33.32 6.45 12.45
CA SER A 269 33.37 7.46 13.51
C SER A 269 33.81 8.83 12.98
N ARG A 270 34.87 8.87 12.16
CA ARG A 270 35.42 10.12 11.58
C ARG A 270 34.57 10.68 10.44
N ASP A 271 34.15 9.83 9.51
CA ASP A 271 33.57 10.25 8.23
C ASP A 271 32.03 10.28 8.24
N ASN A 272 31.38 9.70 9.26
CA ASN A 272 29.94 9.43 9.36
C ASN A 272 29.35 8.52 8.28
N VAL A 273 30.10 8.26 7.22
CA VAL A 273 29.71 7.37 6.12
C VAL A 273 30.81 6.34 5.89
N LEU A 274 30.43 5.08 5.76
CA LEU A 274 31.32 3.98 5.39
C LEU A 274 30.69 3.19 4.25
N LEU A 275 31.40 3.11 3.12
CA LEU A 275 30.98 2.38 1.93
C LEU A 275 31.85 1.13 1.75
N LEU A 276 31.26 -0.05 1.84
CA LEU A 276 31.93 -1.35 1.74
C LEU A 276 31.48 -2.08 0.48
N SER A 277 32.44 -2.61 -0.28
CA SER A 277 32.16 -3.46 -1.44
C SER A 277 33.16 -4.61 -1.57
N GLY A 278 32.83 -5.58 -2.42
CA GLY A 278 33.67 -6.75 -2.69
C GLY A 278 32.86 -7.85 -3.37
N THR A 279 33.51 -8.97 -3.70
CA THR A 279 32.85 -10.11 -4.34
C THR A 279 31.76 -10.74 -3.45
N PRO A 280 30.82 -11.52 -4.03
CA PRO A 280 29.84 -12.28 -3.27
C PRO A 280 30.49 -13.24 -2.24
N ARG A 281 29.81 -13.51 -1.14
CA ARG A 281 30.24 -14.45 -0.06
C ARG A 281 31.53 -14.08 0.68
N VAL A 282 32.04 -12.86 0.54
CA VAL A 282 33.25 -12.41 1.26
C VAL A 282 33.04 -12.08 2.74
N GLY A 283 31.79 -12.13 3.25
CA GLY A 283 31.45 -11.75 4.63
C GLY A 283 31.11 -10.26 4.81
N LYS A 284 30.65 -9.60 3.75
CA LYS A 284 30.38 -8.15 3.71
C LYS A 284 29.31 -7.70 4.70
N SER A 285 28.12 -8.27 4.58
CA SER A 285 26.98 -7.96 5.44
C SER A 285 27.27 -8.31 6.91
N TYR A 286 28.02 -9.39 7.16
CA TYR A 286 28.44 -9.77 8.53
C TYR A 286 29.40 -8.74 9.13
N THR A 287 30.42 -8.33 8.37
CA THR A 287 31.38 -7.31 8.81
C THR A 287 30.70 -5.96 9.02
N ALA A 288 29.81 -5.58 8.10
CA ALA A 288 28.97 -4.39 8.21
C ALA A 288 28.11 -4.40 9.48
N ARG A 289 27.43 -5.51 9.77
CA ARG A 289 26.62 -5.72 10.98
C ARG A 289 27.46 -5.64 12.25
N TYR A 290 28.63 -6.27 12.26
CA TYR A 290 29.55 -6.21 13.40
C TYR A 290 30.00 -4.76 13.66
N VAL A 291 30.50 -4.06 12.64
CA VAL A 291 30.93 -2.66 12.74
C VAL A 291 29.79 -1.75 13.19
N ALA A 292 28.57 -1.97 12.71
CA ALA A 292 27.39 -1.22 13.12
C ALA A 292 27.01 -1.51 14.59
N ALA A 293 27.11 -2.77 15.04
CA ALA A 293 26.76 -3.17 16.40
C ALA A 293 27.65 -2.54 17.47
N GLU A 294 28.91 -2.23 17.13
CA GLU A 294 29.85 -1.52 18.03
C GLU A 294 29.35 -0.11 18.44
N PHE A 295 28.38 0.46 17.71
CA PHE A 295 27.77 1.75 18.06
C PHE A 295 26.61 1.64 19.05
N THR A 296 26.04 0.44 19.25
CA THR A 296 24.92 0.22 20.18
C THR A 296 25.27 0.61 21.63
N PRO A 297 26.43 0.22 22.21
CA PRO A 297 26.81 0.63 23.56
C PRO A 297 27.02 2.15 23.72
N HIS A 298 27.21 2.87 22.61
CA HIS A 298 27.30 4.33 22.56
C HIS A 298 25.92 5.02 22.46
N GLY A 299 24.84 4.24 22.54
CA GLY A 299 23.47 4.74 22.59
C GLY A 299 22.83 5.01 21.24
N TYR A 300 23.44 4.57 20.14
CA TYR A 300 22.87 4.68 18.79
C TYR A 300 21.67 3.74 18.65
N ASP A 301 20.57 4.22 18.06
CA ASP A 301 19.57 3.33 17.46
C ASP A 301 20.16 2.82 16.13
N VAL A 302 20.43 1.53 16.08
CA VAL A 302 21.07 0.89 14.92
C VAL A 302 20.04 0.02 14.21
N GLN A 303 19.75 0.36 12.96
CA GLN A 303 18.77 -0.36 12.14
C GLN A 303 19.35 -0.65 10.77
N GLU A 304 18.96 -1.79 10.21
CA GLU A 304 19.40 -2.22 8.88
C GLU A 304 18.23 -2.26 7.91
N PHE A 305 18.48 -1.77 6.71
CA PHE A 305 17.52 -1.47 5.66
C PHE A 305 18.00 -2.09 4.35
N VAL A 306 17.05 -2.37 3.46
CA VAL A 306 17.32 -2.87 2.10
C VAL A 306 17.15 -1.74 1.08
N ASP A 307 16.22 -0.81 1.30
CA ASP A 307 15.95 0.34 0.45
C ASP A 307 16.47 1.66 1.04
N VAL A 308 16.84 2.59 0.16
CA VAL A 308 17.44 3.88 0.53
C VAL A 308 16.39 4.81 1.16
N GLU A 309 15.13 4.71 0.74
CA GLU A 309 13.99 5.50 1.21
C GLU A 309 13.78 5.35 2.72
N SER A 310 13.71 4.11 3.21
CA SER A 310 13.47 3.81 4.62
C SER A 310 14.66 4.23 5.50
N ALA A 311 15.89 3.98 5.01
CA ALA A 311 17.09 4.46 5.70
C ALA A 311 17.17 5.99 5.76
N GLU A 312 16.77 6.68 4.69
CA GLU A 312 16.68 8.14 4.66
C GLU A 312 15.66 8.66 5.68
N ARG A 313 14.46 8.07 5.75
CA ARG A 313 13.44 8.44 6.76
C ARG A 313 13.95 8.28 8.18
N PHE A 314 14.58 7.13 8.48
CA PHE A 314 15.12 6.82 9.79
C PHE A 314 16.26 7.77 10.21
N LEU A 315 17.21 8.05 9.30
CA LEU A 315 18.34 8.94 9.58
C LEU A 315 17.94 10.41 9.68
N LEU A 316 16.99 10.85 8.87
CA LEU A 316 16.59 12.25 8.82
C LEU A 316 15.50 12.61 9.82
N GLU A 317 15.11 11.67 10.69
CA GLU A 317 14.24 11.97 11.81
C GLU A 317 14.83 13.11 12.67
N PRO A 318 14.07 14.18 12.95
CA PRO A 318 14.53 15.26 13.81
C PRO A 318 14.79 14.80 15.24
N GLY A 319 15.91 15.25 15.82
CA GLY A 319 16.24 15.01 17.22
C GLY A 319 17.73 14.94 17.49
N ALA A 320 18.09 14.86 18.78
CA ALA A 320 19.48 14.70 19.23
C ALA A 320 19.91 13.23 19.36
N ALA A 321 18.95 12.30 19.31
CA ALA A 321 19.20 10.87 19.44
C ALA A 321 20.17 10.38 18.34
N PRO A 322 21.26 9.70 18.69
CA PRO A 322 22.20 9.19 17.70
C PRO A 322 21.59 7.99 16.95
N ARG A 323 21.81 7.94 15.63
CA ARG A 323 21.24 6.91 14.74
C ARG A 323 22.26 6.41 13.74
N LEU A 324 22.19 5.12 13.45
CA LEU A 324 23.04 4.45 12.45
C LEU A 324 22.14 3.60 11.55
N ALA A 325 22.11 3.93 10.26
CA ALA A 325 21.49 3.08 9.25
C ALA A 325 22.55 2.21 8.58
N LEU A 326 22.29 0.91 8.53
CA LEU A 326 23.03 -0.04 7.73
C LEU A 326 22.20 -0.37 6.47
N LEU A 327 22.66 0.03 5.30
CA LEU A 327 22.08 -0.38 4.02
C LEU A 327 22.80 -1.62 3.49
N ASP A 328 22.08 -2.73 3.30
CA ASP A 328 22.63 -4.00 2.79
C ASP A 328 22.09 -4.28 1.38
N ASP A 329 22.98 -4.23 0.38
CA ASP A 329 22.73 -4.38 -1.05
C ASP A 329 21.61 -3.47 -1.65
N PRO A 330 21.64 -2.13 -1.44
CA PRO A 330 20.61 -1.21 -1.91
C PRO A 330 20.53 -1.02 -3.43
N LEU A 331 21.47 -1.58 -4.21
CA LEU A 331 21.44 -1.62 -5.68
C LEU A 331 21.10 -3.02 -6.20
N GLY A 332 20.68 -3.90 -5.30
CA GLY A 332 20.48 -5.33 -5.52
C GLY A 332 21.70 -6.17 -5.14
N GLY A 333 21.44 -7.41 -4.72
CA GLY A 333 22.46 -8.35 -4.24
C GLY A 333 22.97 -9.29 -5.34
N SER A 334 22.22 -10.35 -5.63
CA SER A 334 22.51 -11.30 -6.72
C SER A 334 22.23 -10.73 -8.11
N GLN A 335 21.35 -9.74 -8.19
CA GLN A 335 20.93 -9.09 -9.43
C GLN A 335 20.90 -7.57 -9.21
N VAL A 336 20.99 -6.82 -10.30
CA VAL A 336 20.81 -5.37 -10.27
C VAL A 336 19.33 -5.07 -10.04
N GLU A 337 19.03 -4.25 -9.04
CA GLU A 337 17.68 -3.75 -8.79
C GLU A 337 17.16 -2.97 -10.02
N ALA A 338 15.88 -3.13 -10.36
CA ALA A 338 15.26 -2.47 -11.51
C ALA A 338 15.47 -0.93 -11.51
N GLN A 339 15.47 -0.30 -10.33
CA GLN A 339 15.67 1.14 -10.17
C GLN A 339 17.05 1.53 -9.63
N ALA A 340 18.06 0.66 -9.73
CA ALA A 340 19.37 0.86 -9.11
C ALA A 340 20.03 2.22 -9.41
N THR A 341 19.84 2.77 -10.62
CA THR A 341 20.38 4.11 -10.97
C THR A 341 19.76 5.22 -10.11
N ARG A 342 18.45 5.12 -9.85
CA ARG A 342 17.72 6.05 -8.99
C ARG A 342 18.13 5.84 -7.53
N SER A 343 18.22 4.60 -7.07
CA SER A 343 18.68 4.23 -5.73
C SER A 343 20.08 4.80 -5.46
N LEU A 344 21.01 4.71 -6.43
CA LEU A 344 22.36 5.28 -6.34
C LEU A 344 22.34 6.82 -6.28
N ALA A 345 21.48 7.48 -7.06
CA ALA A 345 21.32 8.93 -7.02
C ALA A 345 20.75 9.41 -5.68
N ARG A 346 19.77 8.69 -5.12
CA ARG A 346 19.20 8.97 -3.80
C ARG A 346 20.22 8.73 -2.69
N LEU A 347 20.97 7.63 -2.76
CA LEU A 347 22.05 7.33 -1.83
C LEU A 347 23.10 8.45 -1.83
N SER A 348 23.46 8.97 -3.00
CA SER A 348 24.40 10.10 -3.10
C SER A 348 23.88 11.33 -2.36
N LYS A 349 22.59 11.66 -2.50
CA LYS A 349 21.96 12.77 -1.75
C LYS A 349 21.91 12.50 -0.24
N LEU A 350 21.63 11.27 0.17
CA LEU A 350 21.59 10.88 1.58
C LEU A 350 22.98 11.03 2.23
N ILE A 351 24.04 10.63 1.53
CA ILE A 351 25.43 10.78 1.99
C ILE A 351 25.73 12.25 2.30
N ASP A 352 25.35 13.17 1.42
CA ASP A 352 25.57 14.62 1.61
C ASP A 352 24.79 15.21 2.80
N ARG A 353 23.73 14.53 3.25
CA ARG A 353 22.88 14.95 4.39
C ARG A 353 23.28 14.34 5.73
N THR A 354 24.26 13.42 5.76
CA THR A 354 24.74 12.79 7.00
C THR A 354 25.45 13.79 7.92
N ARG A 355 25.29 13.62 9.24
CA ARG A 355 25.78 14.52 10.30
C ARG A 355 26.44 13.68 11.42
N PRO A 356 27.21 14.24 12.37
CA PRO A 356 27.95 13.46 13.38
C PRO A 356 27.13 12.41 14.16
N GLN A 357 25.86 12.68 14.45
CA GLN A 357 24.93 11.78 15.15
C GLN A 357 24.05 10.95 14.19
N ARG A 358 24.33 10.99 12.88
CA ARG A 358 23.59 10.30 11.81
C ARG A 358 24.58 9.57 10.92
N LYS A 359 24.81 8.30 11.25
CA LYS A 359 25.83 7.48 10.61
C LYS A 359 25.20 6.57 9.55
N LEU A 360 25.87 6.42 8.43
CA LEU A 360 25.43 5.58 7.32
C LEU A 360 26.53 4.56 6.99
N LEU A 361 26.21 3.28 7.12
CA LEU A 361 27.05 2.20 6.63
C LEU A 361 26.34 1.58 5.43
N VAL A 362 27.05 1.44 4.30
CA VAL A 362 26.51 0.79 3.11
C VAL A 362 27.38 -0.41 2.76
N ALA A 363 26.77 -1.58 2.69
CA ALA A 363 27.35 -2.80 2.14
C ALA A 363 26.73 -3.06 0.76
N GLN A 364 27.55 -3.19 -0.28
CA GLN A 364 27.05 -3.43 -1.64
C GLN A 364 27.93 -4.44 -2.38
N GLY A 365 27.31 -5.44 -3.01
CA GLY A 365 27.95 -6.36 -3.95
C GLY A 365 28.67 -5.64 -5.10
N LEU A 366 29.88 -6.10 -5.43
CA LEU A 366 30.75 -5.46 -6.42
C LEU A 366 30.11 -5.39 -7.82
N GLU A 367 29.50 -6.46 -8.29
CA GLU A 367 28.95 -6.54 -9.66
C GLU A 367 27.80 -5.53 -9.89
N PRO A 368 26.74 -5.49 -9.05
CA PRO A 368 25.70 -4.47 -9.20
C PRO A 368 26.21 -3.03 -9.07
N LEU A 369 27.20 -2.79 -8.21
CA LEU A 369 27.81 -1.47 -8.05
C LEU A 369 28.52 -1.03 -9.34
N LEU A 370 29.33 -1.90 -9.95
CA LEU A 370 30.05 -1.60 -11.18
C LEU A 370 29.10 -1.41 -12.36
N ALA A 371 28.07 -2.25 -12.47
CA ALA A 371 27.05 -2.18 -13.52
C ALA A 371 26.27 -0.86 -13.45
N THR A 372 25.76 -0.50 -12.27
CA THR A 372 24.98 0.72 -12.06
C THR A 372 25.83 1.97 -12.20
N SER A 373 27.06 1.96 -11.66
CA SER A 373 27.98 3.10 -11.75
C SER A 373 28.66 3.24 -13.12
N ARG A 374 28.52 2.23 -13.99
CA ARG A 374 29.19 2.14 -15.31
C ARG A 374 30.71 2.31 -15.20
N THR A 375 31.32 1.64 -14.22
CA THR A 375 32.78 1.67 -13.97
C THR A 375 33.41 0.28 -14.11
N ALA A 376 34.69 0.21 -14.45
CA ALA A 376 35.37 -1.07 -14.71
C ALA A 376 36.02 -1.69 -13.45
N SER A 377 36.23 -0.92 -12.39
CA SER A 377 36.84 -1.40 -11.15
C SER A 377 36.45 -0.53 -9.95
N LEU A 378 36.53 -1.11 -8.75
CA LEU A 378 36.14 -0.43 -7.52
C LEU A 378 36.98 0.84 -7.25
N ALA A 379 38.24 0.85 -7.67
CA ALA A 379 39.14 2.00 -7.52
C ALA A 379 38.68 3.24 -8.31
N GLN A 380 37.88 3.06 -9.36
CA GLN A 380 37.31 4.13 -10.17
C GLN A 380 35.92 4.56 -9.69
N THR A 381 35.28 3.79 -8.81
CA THR A 381 33.94 4.04 -8.33
C THR A 381 33.94 5.04 -7.18
N ILE A 382 33.31 6.20 -7.39
CA ILE A 382 33.15 7.26 -6.39
C ILE A 382 31.67 7.59 -6.29
N THR A 383 31.14 7.63 -5.05
CA THR A 383 29.75 7.99 -4.77
C THR A 383 29.77 9.16 -3.79
N ALA A 384 29.16 10.30 -4.17
CA ALA A 384 29.17 11.54 -3.36
C ALA A 384 30.55 11.91 -2.76
N GLN A 385 31.59 11.94 -3.62
CA GLN A 385 32.99 12.23 -3.23
C GLN A 385 33.62 11.20 -2.25
N ARG A 386 32.96 10.09 -1.96
CA ARG A 386 33.47 9.00 -1.10
C ARG A 386 33.88 7.79 -1.94
N ARG A 387 34.95 7.12 -1.49
CA ARG A 387 35.45 5.88 -2.10
C ARG A 387 34.88 4.67 -1.38
N TRP A 388 34.61 3.63 -2.15
CA TRP A 388 34.28 2.31 -1.63
C TRP A 388 35.54 1.59 -1.14
N ARG A 389 35.42 0.91 0.01
CA ARG A 389 36.48 0.07 0.55
C ARG A 389 36.26 -1.37 0.10
N ASP A 390 37.32 -1.97 -0.44
CA ASP A 390 37.32 -3.38 -0.76
C ASP A 390 37.53 -4.19 0.52
N ILE A 391 36.70 -5.20 0.72
CA ILE A 391 36.84 -6.21 1.78
C ILE A 391 37.19 -7.60 1.21
N GLY A 392 37.59 -7.65 -0.07
CA GLY A 392 38.07 -8.81 -0.81
C GLY A 392 39.41 -9.37 -0.33
N ASP A 393 40.28 -8.51 0.21
CA ASP A 393 41.61 -8.91 0.65
C ASP A 393 41.54 -9.64 1.99
N LEU A 394 41.84 -10.94 1.97
CA LEU A 394 41.70 -11.87 3.10
C LEU A 394 43.05 -12.46 3.50
N GLU A 395 43.40 -12.39 4.79
CA GLU A 395 44.60 -13.03 5.30
C GLU A 395 44.44 -14.56 5.43
N ALA A 396 45.47 -15.32 5.03
CA ALA A 396 45.46 -16.78 5.15
C ALA A 396 45.27 -17.27 6.59
N ALA A 397 45.81 -16.53 7.57
CA ALA A 397 45.65 -16.84 8.99
C ALA A 397 44.18 -16.74 9.45
N PHE A 398 43.45 -15.73 8.96
CA PHE A 398 42.02 -15.59 9.21
C PHE A 398 41.22 -16.75 8.59
N LEU A 399 41.47 -17.07 7.32
CA LEU A 399 40.78 -18.18 6.64
C LEU A 399 41.02 -19.53 7.31
N ALA A 400 42.25 -19.80 7.74
CA ALA A 400 42.58 -21.01 8.49
C ALA A 400 41.86 -21.07 9.85
N SER A 401 41.80 -19.94 10.56
CA SER A 401 41.09 -19.85 11.85
C SER A 401 39.58 -20.04 11.69
N LEU A 402 38.99 -19.42 10.65
CA LEU A 402 37.59 -19.60 10.30
C LEU A 402 37.29 -21.06 9.98
N TRP A 403 38.12 -21.70 9.15
CA TRP A 403 37.96 -23.11 8.81
C TRP A 403 38.02 -24.02 10.05
N GLN A 404 38.93 -23.77 10.99
CA GLN A 404 39.00 -24.54 12.24
C GLN A 404 37.74 -24.40 13.11
N ALA A 405 37.18 -23.19 13.19
CA ALA A 405 35.90 -22.97 13.85
C ALA A 405 34.78 -23.79 13.18
N LEU A 406 34.70 -23.73 11.85
CA LEU A 406 33.71 -24.47 11.07
C LEU A 406 33.88 -26.00 11.20
N VAL A 407 35.11 -26.52 11.23
CA VAL A 407 35.38 -27.96 11.43
C VAL A 407 34.76 -28.45 12.74
N ALA A 408 34.91 -27.68 13.82
CA ALA A 408 34.31 -28.01 15.11
C ALA A 408 32.78 -27.95 15.06
N THR A 409 32.22 -26.94 14.38
CA THR A 409 30.76 -26.75 14.25
C THR A 409 30.08 -27.85 13.41
N PHE A 410 30.71 -28.28 12.32
CA PHE A 410 30.14 -29.23 11.36
C PHE A 410 30.63 -30.68 11.53
N ALA A 411 31.48 -30.94 12.54
CA ALA A 411 32.06 -32.26 12.81
C ALA A 411 32.70 -32.91 11.58
N ILE A 412 33.52 -32.12 10.87
CA ILE A 412 34.20 -32.55 9.63
C ILE A 412 35.28 -33.57 9.96
N ASP A 413 35.42 -34.61 9.12
CA ASP A 413 36.48 -35.63 9.27
C ASP A 413 37.89 -35.02 9.29
N ASP A 414 38.70 -35.48 10.25
CA ASP A 414 40.06 -34.97 10.53
C ASP A 414 40.96 -34.95 9.29
N ALA A 415 40.85 -35.93 8.40
CA ALA A 415 41.70 -36.03 7.21
C ALA A 415 41.36 -34.97 6.16
N LEU A 416 40.07 -34.65 6.01
CA LEU A 416 39.62 -33.56 5.13
C LEU A 416 39.91 -32.19 5.77
N ALA A 417 39.66 -32.06 7.07
CA ALA A 417 39.93 -30.84 7.83
C ALA A 417 41.41 -30.43 7.77
N ALA A 418 42.32 -31.38 7.96
CA ALA A 418 43.77 -31.14 7.88
C ALA A 418 44.21 -30.73 6.46
N ARG A 419 43.66 -31.38 5.42
CA ARG A 419 44.01 -31.07 4.02
C ARG A 419 43.59 -29.66 3.62
N VAL A 420 42.37 -29.25 3.97
CA VAL A 420 41.88 -27.89 3.68
C VAL A 420 42.69 -26.85 4.47
N THR A 421 43.01 -27.14 5.74
CA THR A 421 43.85 -26.24 6.56
C THR A 421 45.24 -26.02 5.95
N ASP A 422 45.92 -27.10 5.55
CA ASP A 422 47.25 -27.02 4.95
C ASP A 422 47.21 -26.23 3.62
N ALA A 423 46.19 -26.47 2.79
CA ALA A 423 46.01 -25.74 1.54
C ALA A 423 45.72 -24.24 1.73
N LEU A 424 44.97 -23.86 2.77
CA LEU A 424 44.72 -22.45 3.13
C LEU A 424 45.99 -21.76 3.65
N VAL A 425 46.75 -22.44 4.52
CA VAL A 425 47.98 -21.88 5.12
C VAL A 425 49.11 -21.73 4.08
N THR A 426 49.25 -22.69 3.17
CA THR A 426 50.24 -22.66 2.08
C THR A 426 49.85 -21.74 0.93
N GLY A 427 48.60 -21.25 0.91
CA GLY A 427 48.06 -20.42 -0.17
C GLY A 427 47.70 -21.19 -1.45
N GLU A 428 47.73 -22.53 -1.42
CA GLU A 428 47.25 -23.38 -2.52
C GLU A 428 45.73 -23.24 -2.72
N LEU A 429 45.00 -22.92 -1.65
CA LEU A 429 43.57 -22.66 -1.65
C LEU A 429 43.30 -21.24 -1.11
N VAL A 430 42.57 -20.44 -1.88
CA VAL A 430 42.06 -19.12 -1.45
C VAL A 430 40.56 -19.10 -1.75
N LEU A 431 39.77 -19.07 -0.68
CA LEU A 431 38.31 -19.09 -0.73
C LEU A 431 37.73 -17.94 0.07
N GLU A 432 36.59 -17.43 -0.40
CA GLU A 432 35.80 -16.46 0.31
C GLU A 432 35.17 -17.12 1.56
N PRO A 433 35.01 -16.41 2.71
CA PRO A 433 34.45 -16.95 3.95
C PRO A 433 33.15 -17.75 3.78
N GLY A 434 32.18 -17.24 3.02
CA GLY A 434 30.93 -17.95 2.76
C GLY A 434 31.10 -19.18 1.86
N CYS A 435 32.16 -19.25 1.05
CA CYS A 435 32.51 -20.48 0.31
C CYS A 435 33.10 -21.54 1.25
N LEU A 436 33.86 -21.14 2.28
CA LEU A 436 34.35 -22.05 3.33
C LEU A 436 33.21 -22.58 4.19
N GLU A 437 32.25 -21.74 4.55
CA GLU A 437 31.06 -22.15 5.28
C GLU A 437 30.20 -23.12 4.45
N HIS A 438 29.96 -22.82 3.18
CA HIS A 438 29.26 -23.72 2.26
C HIS A 438 29.97 -25.07 2.13
N LEU A 439 31.31 -25.06 1.99
CA LEU A 439 32.13 -26.26 1.96
C LEU A 439 31.98 -27.08 3.25
N ALA A 440 31.99 -26.44 4.41
CA ALA A 440 31.83 -27.09 5.70
C ALA A 440 30.46 -27.75 5.84
N ALA A 441 29.39 -27.04 5.46
CA ALA A 441 28.02 -27.53 5.51
C ALA A 441 27.74 -28.70 4.55
N ASN A 442 28.54 -28.83 3.50
CA ASN A 442 28.39 -29.84 2.43
C ASN A 442 29.56 -30.83 2.39
N ALA A 443 30.35 -30.93 3.46
CA ALA A 443 31.58 -31.73 3.47
C ALA A 443 31.31 -33.23 3.26
N ASP A 444 30.12 -33.71 3.61
CA ASP A 444 29.65 -35.09 3.40
C ASP A 444 29.56 -35.49 1.91
N ARG A 445 29.40 -34.50 1.02
CA ARG A 445 29.40 -34.70 -0.44
C ARG A 445 30.80 -34.98 -1.00
N LEU A 446 31.85 -34.75 -0.23
CA LEU A 446 33.23 -35.04 -0.63
C LEU A 446 33.68 -36.42 -0.16
N ARG A 447 34.40 -37.11 -1.04
CA ARG A 447 35.16 -38.30 -0.63
C ARG A 447 36.36 -37.85 0.22
N LEU A 448 36.77 -38.65 1.20
CA LEU A 448 37.97 -38.37 2.01
C LEU A 448 39.26 -38.16 1.18
N ALA A 449 39.32 -38.74 -0.02
CA ALA A 449 40.41 -38.58 -0.99
C ALA A 449 40.16 -37.48 -2.05
N ALA A 450 39.20 -36.57 -1.84
CA ALA A 450 38.91 -35.47 -2.77
C ALA A 450 40.14 -34.58 -2.99
N SER A 451 40.37 -34.19 -4.25
CA SER A 451 41.46 -33.29 -4.62
C SER A 451 41.14 -31.85 -4.22
N ILE A 452 42.15 -30.96 -4.17
CA ILE A 452 41.93 -29.52 -3.95
C ILE A 452 41.01 -28.92 -5.02
N ALA A 453 41.06 -29.45 -6.26
CA ALA A 453 40.15 -29.04 -7.33
C ALA A 453 38.69 -29.45 -7.04
N ASP A 454 38.44 -30.65 -6.53
CA ASP A 454 37.10 -31.10 -6.12
C ASP A 454 36.56 -30.27 -4.95
N ILE A 455 37.41 -29.98 -3.97
CA ILE A 455 37.11 -29.11 -2.82
C ILE A 455 36.74 -27.70 -3.30
N THR A 456 37.54 -27.12 -4.19
CA THR A 456 37.30 -25.78 -4.74
C THR A 456 35.99 -25.72 -5.53
N ARG A 457 35.72 -26.76 -6.33
CA ARG A 457 34.48 -26.85 -7.13
C ARG A 457 33.24 -26.90 -6.23
N LEU A 458 33.28 -27.67 -5.14
CA LEU A 458 32.17 -27.70 -4.18
C LEU A 458 32.03 -26.37 -3.43
N ALA A 459 33.14 -25.79 -2.95
CA ALA A 459 33.13 -24.54 -2.20
C ALA A 459 32.59 -23.35 -3.02
N ARG A 460 32.93 -23.30 -4.31
CA ARG A 460 32.48 -22.26 -5.26
C ARG A 460 31.30 -22.69 -6.12
N GLU A 461 30.53 -23.69 -5.68
CA GLU A 461 29.25 -24.03 -6.30
C GLU A 461 28.42 -22.75 -6.47
N ASP A 462 27.90 -22.56 -7.68
CA ASP A 462 27.05 -21.42 -8.01
C ASP A 462 25.61 -21.66 -7.57
N ALA A 463 24.81 -20.60 -7.52
CA ALA A 463 23.44 -20.68 -7.02
C ALA A 463 22.56 -21.57 -7.92
N ALA A 464 22.82 -21.61 -9.23
CA ALA A 464 22.04 -22.40 -10.18
C ALA A 464 22.29 -23.90 -10.00
N GLN A 465 23.54 -24.32 -9.76
CA GLN A 465 23.91 -25.70 -9.45
C GLN A 465 23.25 -26.16 -8.14
N LEU A 466 23.30 -25.31 -7.10
CA LEU A 466 22.61 -25.61 -5.84
C LEU A 466 21.09 -25.72 -6.04
N GLY A 467 20.48 -24.81 -6.82
CA GLY A 467 19.07 -24.88 -7.19
C GLY A 467 18.72 -26.21 -7.87
N GLN A 468 19.45 -26.61 -8.91
CA GLN A 468 19.27 -27.89 -9.59
C GLN A 468 19.36 -29.10 -8.65
N MET A 469 20.22 -29.03 -7.64
CA MET A 469 20.30 -30.06 -6.61
C MET A 469 19.09 -30.09 -5.68
N LEU A 470 18.61 -28.92 -5.22
CA LEU A 470 17.38 -28.85 -4.43
C LEU A 470 16.18 -29.44 -5.19
N ALA A 471 16.12 -29.21 -6.51
CA ALA A 471 15.12 -29.84 -7.36
C ALA A 471 15.30 -31.36 -7.47
N ALA A 472 16.54 -31.84 -7.65
CA ALA A 472 16.83 -33.28 -7.68
C ALA A 472 16.47 -34.00 -6.37
N ASP A 473 16.59 -33.30 -5.23
CA ASP A 473 16.22 -33.78 -3.90
C ASP A 473 14.70 -33.68 -3.62
N GLY A 474 13.91 -33.13 -4.55
CA GLY A 474 12.47 -32.95 -4.39
C GLY A 474 12.06 -31.77 -3.49
N LEU A 475 12.97 -30.81 -3.27
CA LEU A 475 12.78 -29.64 -2.40
C LEU A 475 12.41 -28.36 -3.17
N GLU A 476 12.27 -28.43 -4.51
CA GLU A 476 12.01 -27.28 -5.39
C GLU A 476 10.80 -26.45 -4.93
N ASP A 477 9.63 -27.10 -4.81
CA ASP A 477 8.38 -26.42 -4.47
C ASP A 477 8.41 -25.71 -3.11
N LEU A 478 9.06 -26.33 -2.12
CA LEU A 478 9.23 -25.78 -0.77
C LEU A 478 10.17 -24.57 -0.79
N ALA A 479 11.33 -24.71 -1.44
CA ALA A 479 12.32 -23.64 -1.54
C ALA A 479 11.78 -22.42 -2.29
N VAL A 480 11.07 -22.64 -3.40
CA VAL A 480 10.41 -21.58 -4.17
C VAL A 480 9.31 -20.90 -3.35
N SER A 481 8.44 -21.66 -2.68
CA SER A 481 7.37 -21.08 -1.85
C SER A 481 7.94 -20.24 -0.70
N LEU A 482 9.05 -20.68 -0.11
CA LEU A 482 9.78 -19.92 0.91
C LEU A 482 10.36 -18.62 0.31
N ALA A 483 10.97 -18.66 -0.88
CA ALA A 483 11.49 -17.48 -1.56
C ALA A 483 10.40 -16.46 -1.93
N VAL A 484 9.24 -16.95 -2.36
CA VAL A 484 8.07 -16.11 -2.71
C VAL A 484 7.48 -15.42 -1.48
N ALA A 485 7.42 -16.10 -0.34
CA ALA A 485 6.69 -15.63 0.85
C ALA A 485 7.58 -15.08 1.98
N THR A 486 8.89 -14.97 1.74
CA THR A 486 9.85 -14.30 2.63
C THR A 486 10.54 -13.17 1.87
N ALA A 487 11.07 -12.20 2.61
CA ALA A 487 12.04 -11.24 2.11
C ALA A 487 13.31 -11.33 2.98
N PRO A 488 14.45 -10.76 2.57
CA PRO A 488 15.60 -10.62 3.46
C PRO A 488 15.13 -10.02 4.80
N ARG A 489 15.30 -10.76 5.91
CA ARG A 489 14.89 -10.39 7.29
C ARG A 489 13.40 -10.37 7.59
N GLU A 490 12.56 -10.80 6.66
CA GLU A 490 11.14 -11.07 6.92
C GLU A 490 10.91 -12.58 6.83
N PRO A 491 11.21 -13.33 7.92
CA PRO A 491 10.96 -14.76 7.95
C PRO A 491 9.45 -15.03 8.00
N ILE A 492 9.05 -16.22 7.57
CA ILE A 492 7.64 -16.62 7.53
C ILE A 492 7.32 -17.54 8.70
N LYS A 493 6.15 -17.36 9.35
CA LYS A 493 5.67 -18.31 10.36
C LYS A 493 5.37 -19.66 9.71
N LEU A 494 5.60 -20.77 10.42
CA LEU A 494 5.30 -22.11 9.89
C LEU A 494 3.82 -22.27 9.49
N SER A 495 2.89 -21.63 10.20
CA SER A 495 1.46 -21.60 9.84
C SER A 495 1.19 -20.85 8.54
N ASP A 496 1.89 -19.75 8.30
CA ASP A 496 1.70 -18.94 7.09
C ASP A 496 2.33 -19.64 5.89
N LEU A 497 3.48 -20.29 6.07
CA LEU A 497 4.08 -21.16 5.05
C LEU A 497 3.14 -22.31 4.69
N ALA A 498 2.52 -22.95 5.68
CA ALA A 498 1.50 -23.97 5.44
C ALA A 498 0.33 -23.41 4.62
N TYR A 499 -0.12 -22.20 4.94
CA TYR A 499 -1.17 -21.54 4.17
C TYR A 499 -0.73 -21.30 2.72
N VAL A 500 0.45 -20.72 2.48
CA VAL A 500 1.01 -20.48 1.14
C VAL A 500 1.15 -21.79 0.33
N ARG A 501 1.50 -22.90 0.99
CA ARG A 501 1.60 -24.25 0.41
C ARG A 501 0.23 -24.93 0.13
N GLY A 502 -0.88 -24.29 0.49
CA GLY A 502 -2.24 -24.75 0.16
C GLY A 502 -3.06 -25.33 1.32
N SER A 503 -2.56 -25.26 2.56
CA SER A 503 -3.31 -25.64 3.77
C SER A 503 -4.23 -24.51 4.25
N GLY A 504 -5.25 -24.82 5.06
CA GLY A 504 -6.12 -23.81 5.69
C GLY A 504 -7.30 -23.31 4.85
N GLY A 505 -7.75 -24.12 3.89
CA GLY A 505 -8.95 -23.85 3.07
C GLY A 505 -8.70 -23.15 1.74
N ALA A 506 -9.76 -22.99 0.96
CA ALA A 506 -9.73 -22.34 -0.36
C ALA A 506 -9.93 -20.82 -0.27
N GLY A 507 -10.43 -20.32 0.87
CA GLY A 507 -10.64 -18.91 1.11
C GLY A 507 -9.35 -18.08 1.04
N LEU A 508 -9.51 -16.82 0.63
CA LEU A 508 -8.48 -15.78 0.64
C LEU A 508 -8.85 -14.76 1.72
N PRO A 509 -8.64 -15.05 3.01
CA PRO A 509 -9.17 -14.25 4.10
C PRO A 509 -8.51 -12.87 4.22
N GLY A 510 -7.33 -12.68 3.63
CA GLY A 510 -6.69 -11.37 3.48
C GLY A 510 -7.25 -10.50 2.33
N LYS A 511 -8.21 -11.01 1.55
CA LYS A 511 -8.83 -10.30 0.42
C LYS A 511 -10.16 -9.69 0.81
N ARG A 512 -10.37 -8.42 0.47
CA ARG A 512 -11.65 -7.74 0.66
C ARG A 512 -12.65 -8.07 -0.47
N THR A 513 -13.90 -8.39 -0.11
CA THR A 513 -14.98 -8.81 -1.03
C THR A 513 -15.75 -7.66 -1.68
N ALA A 514 -15.76 -6.46 -1.09
CA ALA A 514 -16.42 -5.28 -1.67
C ALA A 514 -15.56 -4.01 -1.52
N LEU A 515 -15.47 -3.24 -2.61
CA LEU A 515 -14.94 -1.87 -2.64
C LEU A 515 -16.13 -0.91 -2.52
N GLY A 516 -16.44 -0.47 -1.30
CA GLY A 516 -17.51 0.50 -1.05
C GLY A 516 -18.01 0.48 0.39
N THR A 517 -18.51 1.61 0.85
CA THR A 517 -19.18 1.76 2.15
C THR A 517 -20.68 1.68 1.93
N ILE A 518 -21.34 0.68 2.51
CA ILE A 518 -22.81 0.57 2.46
C ILE A 518 -23.39 1.40 3.60
N ILE A 519 -24.05 2.51 3.26
CA ILE A 519 -24.74 3.35 4.25
C ILE A 519 -26.20 2.87 4.34
N ALA A 520 -26.51 2.09 5.37
CA ALA A 520 -27.89 1.76 5.73
C ALA A 520 -28.41 2.79 6.74
N ILE A 521 -29.41 3.58 6.37
CA ILE A 521 -30.10 4.51 7.29
C ILE A 521 -31.40 3.85 7.76
N GLY A 522 -31.57 3.65 9.06
CA GLY A 522 -32.84 3.21 9.68
C GLY A 522 -33.10 1.70 9.74
N GLY A 523 -32.10 0.85 9.45
CA GLY A 523 -32.18 -0.60 9.62
C GLY A 523 -31.77 -1.08 11.03
N PRO A 524 -32.07 -2.34 11.41
CA PRO A 524 -31.54 -2.93 12.64
C PRO A 524 -30.01 -2.93 12.62
N PRO A 525 -29.34 -2.78 13.78
CA PRO A 525 -27.88 -2.78 13.85
C PRO A 525 -27.31 -4.09 13.30
N ILE A 526 -26.43 -3.97 12.31
CA ILE A 526 -25.63 -5.09 11.80
C ILE A 526 -24.65 -5.49 12.92
N LEU A 527 -24.50 -6.79 13.20
CA LEU A 527 -23.59 -7.27 14.25
C LEU A 527 -22.14 -6.85 13.93
N PRO A 528 -21.30 -6.53 14.94
CA PRO A 528 -19.90 -6.18 14.73
C PRO A 528 -19.19 -7.29 13.96
N ALA A 529 -18.48 -6.92 12.91
CA ALA A 529 -17.79 -7.86 12.04
C ALA A 529 -16.71 -8.64 12.82
N THR A 530 -16.72 -9.96 12.65
CA THR A 530 -15.66 -10.84 13.18
C THR A 530 -14.38 -10.67 12.37
N ALA A 531 -13.24 -10.65 13.06
CA ALA A 531 -11.93 -10.66 12.41
C ALA A 531 -11.82 -11.84 11.42
N PRO A 532 -11.16 -11.64 10.26
CA PRO A 532 -11.02 -12.67 9.25
C PRO A 532 -10.21 -13.85 9.82
N ALA A 533 -10.61 -15.06 9.44
CA ALA A 533 -9.97 -16.29 9.86
C ALA A 533 -9.79 -17.20 8.64
N TYR A 534 -8.79 -18.09 8.71
CA TYR A 534 -8.67 -19.19 7.76
C TYR A 534 -9.86 -20.14 7.90
N ASP A 535 -10.32 -20.75 6.79
CA ASP A 535 -11.43 -21.71 6.82
C ASP A 535 -11.12 -22.88 7.77
N GLU A 536 -9.84 -23.28 7.78
CA GLU A 536 -9.27 -24.26 8.70
C GLU A 536 -7.90 -23.78 9.21
N PRO A 537 -7.46 -24.14 10.43
CA PRO A 537 -6.11 -23.81 10.89
C PRO A 537 -5.03 -24.40 9.97
N PRO A 538 -4.16 -23.58 9.34
CA PRO A 538 -3.13 -24.08 8.44
C PRO A 538 -2.13 -24.99 9.16
N LYS A 539 -1.83 -26.15 8.56
CA LYS A 539 -0.85 -27.13 9.06
C LYS A 539 0.07 -27.58 7.93
N LEU A 540 1.37 -27.61 8.21
CA LEU A 540 2.39 -28.10 7.27
C LEU A 540 2.17 -29.58 6.97
N ALA A 541 2.34 -29.96 5.71
CA ALA A 541 2.34 -31.37 5.31
C ALA A 541 3.60 -32.07 5.85
N VAL A 542 3.53 -33.39 6.06
CA VAL A 542 4.68 -34.18 6.54
C VAL A 542 5.88 -34.08 5.60
N ALA A 543 5.63 -33.99 4.29
CA ALA A 543 6.68 -33.79 3.29
C ALA A 543 7.38 -32.42 3.45
N ASP A 544 6.62 -31.35 3.66
CA ASP A 544 7.18 -30.00 3.88
C ASP A 544 7.96 -29.95 5.21
N GLN A 545 7.48 -30.62 6.28
CA GLN A 545 8.21 -30.72 7.55
C GLN A 545 9.55 -31.45 7.37
N THR A 546 9.53 -32.60 6.70
CA THR A 546 10.76 -33.37 6.41
C THR A 546 11.73 -32.56 5.55
N GLY A 547 11.21 -31.84 4.55
CA GLY A 547 12.02 -30.97 3.71
C GLY A 547 12.63 -29.79 4.47
N LEU A 548 11.89 -29.18 5.41
CA LEU A 548 12.43 -28.15 6.29
C LEU A 548 13.53 -28.70 7.21
N ASP A 549 13.35 -29.89 7.78
CA ASP A 549 14.39 -30.57 8.57
C ASP A 549 15.66 -30.81 7.73
N ASP A 550 15.51 -31.18 6.45
CA ASP A 550 16.64 -31.37 5.53
C ASP A 550 17.36 -30.05 5.20
N LEU A 551 16.60 -28.98 4.94
CA LEU A 551 17.17 -27.65 4.69
C LEU A 551 17.86 -27.08 5.94
N GLU A 552 17.29 -27.29 7.12
CA GLU A 552 17.85 -26.85 8.40
C GLU A 552 19.11 -27.63 8.77
N ARG A 553 19.12 -28.97 8.58
CA ARG A 553 20.31 -29.82 8.77
C ARG A 553 21.49 -29.36 7.91
N ARG A 554 21.22 -28.89 6.69
CA ARG A 554 22.22 -28.33 5.77
C ARG A 554 22.52 -26.85 6.03
N ARG A 555 21.90 -26.23 7.04
CA ARG A 555 21.97 -24.79 7.37
C ARG A 555 21.64 -23.86 6.21
N LEU A 556 20.76 -24.28 5.31
CA LEU A 556 20.26 -23.45 4.22
C LEU A 556 19.17 -22.49 4.72
N VAL A 557 18.45 -22.91 5.76
CA VAL A 557 17.43 -22.13 6.46
C VAL A 557 17.70 -22.12 7.96
N THR A 558 17.15 -21.13 8.65
CA THR A 558 17.16 -21.03 10.12
C THR A 558 15.73 -21.02 10.62
N ILE A 559 15.46 -21.79 11.69
CA ILE A 559 14.19 -21.77 12.41
C ILE A 559 14.41 -21.14 13.78
N ASP A 560 13.76 -20.00 14.02
CA ASP A 560 13.92 -19.26 15.27
C ASP A 560 13.02 -19.81 16.40
N ALA A 561 13.28 -19.37 17.64
CA ALA A 561 12.52 -19.79 18.84
C ALA A 561 11.02 -19.43 18.78
N LYS A 562 10.65 -18.39 18.03
CA LYS A 562 9.27 -18.16 17.58
C LYS A 562 9.21 -18.87 16.22
N PRO A 563 8.40 -19.93 16.01
CA PRO A 563 8.52 -20.86 14.88
C PRO A 563 8.34 -20.17 13.52
N THR A 564 9.39 -19.50 13.08
CA THR A 564 9.52 -18.74 11.85
C THR A 564 10.74 -19.25 11.12
N VAL A 565 10.63 -19.36 9.80
CA VAL A 565 11.68 -19.88 8.93
C VAL A 565 12.10 -18.82 7.91
N GLY A 566 13.40 -18.73 7.67
CA GLY A 566 14.00 -17.87 6.65
C GLY A 566 15.27 -18.49 6.10
N PHE A 567 15.77 -17.96 4.98
CA PHE A 567 17.05 -18.39 4.42
C PHE A 567 18.21 -17.92 5.30
N ALA A 568 19.15 -18.82 5.59
CA ALA A 568 20.32 -18.52 6.41
C ALA A 568 21.27 -17.52 5.72
N HIS A 569 21.29 -17.50 4.38
CA HIS A 569 22.14 -16.62 3.58
C HIS A 569 21.47 -16.23 2.24
N PRO A 570 21.68 -15.00 1.72
CA PRO A 570 21.14 -14.56 0.42
C PRO A 570 21.49 -15.49 -0.76
N PHE A 571 22.65 -16.15 -0.71
CA PHE A 571 23.06 -17.16 -1.70
C PHE A 571 22.06 -18.34 -1.79
N TYR A 572 21.57 -18.84 -0.66
CA TYR A 572 20.62 -19.95 -0.64
C TYR A 572 19.24 -19.53 -1.13
N ARG A 573 18.84 -18.29 -0.82
CA ARG A 573 17.66 -17.67 -1.42
C ARG A 573 17.83 -17.55 -2.93
N ALA A 574 18.96 -17.04 -3.41
CA ALA A 574 19.24 -16.92 -4.84
C ALA A 574 19.20 -18.28 -5.54
N ALA A 575 19.67 -19.35 -4.88
CA ALA A 575 19.55 -20.72 -5.40
C ALA A 575 18.08 -21.13 -5.58
N ALA A 576 17.21 -20.83 -4.60
CA ALA A 576 15.77 -21.03 -4.74
C ALA A 576 15.16 -20.17 -5.86
N GLU A 577 15.61 -18.93 -6.04
CA GLU A 577 15.16 -18.04 -7.12
C GLU A 577 15.59 -18.55 -8.51
N THR A 578 16.75 -19.22 -8.64
CA THR A 578 17.20 -19.80 -9.93
C THR A 578 16.32 -20.94 -10.44
N LEU A 579 15.58 -21.61 -9.55
CA LEU A 579 14.60 -22.63 -9.93
C LEU A 579 13.50 -22.05 -10.85
N LEU A 580 13.36 -20.72 -10.87
CA LEU A 580 12.41 -19.98 -11.69
C LEU A 580 12.96 -19.48 -13.03
N GLU A 581 14.18 -19.83 -13.43
CA GLU A 581 14.73 -19.40 -14.72
C GLU A 581 14.08 -20.08 -15.93
N ALA A 582 13.58 -21.32 -15.76
CA ALA A 582 12.88 -22.05 -16.80
C ALA A 582 11.78 -22.96 -16.20
N PRO A 583 10.77 -22.39 -15.51
CA PRO A 583 9.82 -23.19 -14.75
C PRO A 583 8.97 -24.04 -15.70
N THR A 584 8.67 -25.27 -15.26
CA THR A 584 7.68 -26.12 -15.93
C THR A 584 6.30 -25.49 -15.83
N HIS A 585 5.33 -25.96 -16.62
CA HIS A 585 3.96 -25.45 -16.57
C HIS A 585 3.35 -25.61 -15.15
N HIS A 586 3.57 -26.76 -14.51
CA HIS A 586 3.08 -27.02 -13.17
C HIS A 586 3.79 -26.18 -12.10
N ALA A 587 5.11 -25.99 -12.21
CA ALA A 587 5.84 -25.09 -11.32
C ALA A 587 5.31 -23.66 -11.42
N ALA A 588 5.09 -23.15 -12.64
CA ALA A 588 4.48 -21.83 -12.88
C ALA A 588 3.09 -21.68 -12.21
N GLN A 589 2.24 -22.71 -12.27
CA GLN A 589 0.95 -22.72 -11.57
C GLN A 589 1.09 -22.74 -10.05
N ALA A 590 2.01 -23.55 -9.51
CA ALA A 590 2.26 -23.62 -8.09
C ALA A 590 2.77 -22.28 -7.52
N ILE A 591 3.61 -21.56 -8.26
CA ILE A 591 4.07 -20.21 -7.91
C ILE A 591 2.91 -19.22 -7.93
N GLY A 592 2.08 -19.25 -8.97
CA GLY A 592 0.88 -18.41 -9.03
C GLY A 592 -0.02 -18.65 -7.82
N HIS A 593 -0.21 -19.90 -7.42
CA HIS A 593 -0.98 -20.23 -6.22
C HIS A 593 -0.32 -19.72 -4.93
N ALA A 594 0.99 -19.90 -4.79
CA ALA A 594 1.76 -19.41 -3.64
C ALA A 594 1.72 -17.87 -3.55
N LEU A 595 1.83 -17.16 -4.67
CA LEU A 595 1.71 -15.70 -4.76
C LEU A 595 0.34 -15.23 -4.31
N GLN A 596 -0.73 -15.80 -4.87
CA GLN A 596 -2.09 -15.42 -4.52
C GLN A 596 -2.35 -15.60 -3.01
N ARG A 597 -1.91 -16.72 -2.44
CA ARG A 597 -2.09 -17.01 -1.01
C ARG A 597 -1.16 -16.17 -0.14
N GLY A 598 0.05 -15.90 -0.58
CA GLY A 598 0.98 -15.00 0.12
C GLY A 598 0.40 -13.59 0.25
N LEU A 599 -0.08 -13.01 -0.86
CA LEU A 599 -0.68 -11.67 -0.90
C LEU A 599 -1.88 -11.53 0.04
N PHE A 600 -2.70 -12.58 0.20
CA PHE A 600 -3.90 -12.60 1.04
C PHE A 600 -3.74 -13.43 2.32
N CYS A 601 -2.50 -13.62 2.79
CA CYS A 601 -2.21 -14.16 4.10
C CYS A 601 -2.67 -13.18 5.19
N LEU A 602 -3.13 -13.69 6.34
CA LEU A 602 -3.52 -12.85 7.49
C LEU A 602 -2.34 -12.25 8.25
N SER A 603 -1.12 -12.61 7.87
CA SER A 603 0.11 -12.02 8.42
C SER A 603 0.56 -10.84 7.56
N PRO A 604 0.65 -9.62 8.12
CA PRO A 604 1.08 -8.44 7.37
C PRO A 604 2.50 -8.60 6.83
N HIS A 605 3.40 -9.22 7.59
CA HIS A 605 4.78 -9.48 7.16
C HIS A 605 4.84 -10.39 5.92
N THR A 606 4.10 -11.51 5.93
CA THR A 606 4.06 -12.44 4.80
C THR A 606 3.44 -11.80 3.57
N SER A 607 2.32 -11.08 3.74
CA SER A 607 1.63 -10.36 2.65
C SER A 607 2.54 -9.31 2.00
N ARG A 608 3.23 -8.51 2.81
CA ARG A 608 4.18 -7.48 2.38
C ARG A 608 5.40 -8.09 1.69
N ALA A 609 5.99 -9.14 2.26
CA ALA A 609 7.11 -9.86 1.67
C ALA A 609 6.75 -10.43 0.30
N THR A 610 5.58 -11.05 0.15
CA THR A 610 5.10 -11.54 -1.15
C THR A 610 4.92 -10.42 -2.18
N ALA A 611 4.35 -9.27 -1.79
CA ALA A 611 4.20 -8.13 -2.69
C ALA A 611 5.55 -7.56 -3.15
N ARG A 612 6.57 -7.49 -2.27
CA ARG A 612 7.94 -7.06 -2.63
C ARG A 612 8.60 -7.98 -3.66
N ASN A 613 8.21 -9.25 -3.71
CA ASN A 613 8.80 -10.24 -4.60
C ASN A 613 8.22 -10.24 -6.03
N LEU A 614 7.18 -9.44 -6.31
CA LEU A 614 6.50 -9.45 -7.61
C LEU A 614 7.43 -9.11 -8.79
N ASP A 615 8.32 -8.14 -8.62
CA ASP A 615 9.20 -7.65 -9.71
C ASP A 615 10.13 -8.73 -10.24
N TRP A 616 10.92 -9.37 -9.36
CA TRP A 616 11.88 -10.38 -9.80
C TRP A 616 11.17 -11.64 -10.32
N ILE A 617 10.02 -12.02 -9.75
CA ILE A 617 9.25 -13.17 -10.25
C ILE A 617 8.69 -12.87 -11.65
N PHE A 618 8.21 -11.66 -11.89
CA PHE A 618 7.72 -11.24 -13.20
C PHE A 618 8.80 -11.31 -14.28
N ASP A 619 10.03 -10.91 -13.95
CA ASP A 619 11.19 -11.00 -14.85
C ASP A 619 11.60 -12.46 -15.11
N ARG A 620 11.57 -13.33 -14.09
CA ARG A 620 11.88 -14.77 -14.24
C ARG A 620 10.84 -15.54 -15.06
N LEU A 621 9.58 -15.08 -15.04
CA LEU A 621 8.51 -15.68 -15.84
C LEU A 621 8.51 -15.24 -17.32
N GLN A 622 9.53 -14.53 -17.82
CA GLN A 622 9.61 -14.03 -19.20
C GLN A 622 9.28 -15.09 -20.27
N ALA A 623 9.74 -16.32 -20.09
CA ALA A 623 9.50 -17.43 -21.01
C ALA A 623 8.07 -18.02 -20.96
N ARG A 624 7.21 -17.55 -20.06
CA ARG A 624 5.84 -18.03 -19.82
C ARG A 624 4.83 -16.86 -19.82
N PRO A 625 4.41 -16.36 -20.99
CA PRO A 625 3.54 -15.18 -21.10
C PRO A 625 2.22 -15.29 -20.32
N THR A 626 1.61 -16.48 -20.30
CA THR A 626 0.36 -16.73 -19.57
C THR A 626 0.53 -16.64 -18.05
N ALA A 627 1.66 -17.12 -17.51
CA ALA A 627 1.97 -17.01 -16.09
C ALA A 627 2.27 -15.56 -15.70
N ARG A 628 2.95 -14.79 -16.57
CA ARG A 628 3.15 -13.34 -16.36
C ARG A 628 1.84 -12.58 -16.33
N ALA A 629 0.93 -12.86 -17.26
CA ALA A 629 -0.39 -12.24 -17.29
C ALA A 629 -1.15 -12.53 -15.99
N SER A 630 -1.13 -13.79 -15.52
CA SER A 630 -1.76 -14.17 -14.26
C SER A 630 -1.13 -13.47 -13.04
N LEU A 631 0.19 -13.25 -13.02
CA LEU A 631 0.86 -12.49 -11.96
C LEU A 631 0.37 -11.03 -11.93
N VAL A 632 0.17 -10.40 -13.09
CA VAL A 632 -0.37 -9.03 -13.19
C VAL A 632 -1.82 -8.98 -12.66
N GLU A 633 -2.64 -9.99 -12.97
CA GLU A 633 -3.98 -10.12 -12.39
C GLU A 633 -3.93 -10.28 -10.86
N GLN A 634 -2.99 -11.08 -10.35
CA GLN A 634 -2.81 -11.25 -8.91
C GLN A 634 -2.34 -9.98 -8.20
N ALA A 635 -1.43 -9.21 -8.80
CA ALA A 635 -1.03 -7.91 -8.29
C ALA A 635 -2.19 -6.91 -8.30
N THR A 636 -3.01 -6.92 -9.36
CA THR A 636 -4.25 -6.13 -9.46
C THR A 636 -5.23 -6.50 -8.36
N GLU A 637 -5.43 -7.79 -8.08
CA GLU A 637 -6.24 -8.24 -6.95
C GLU A 637 -5.58 -7.90 -5.61
N GLY A 638 -4.25 -7.85 -5.52
CA GLY A 638 -3.50 -7.43 -4.34
C GLY A 638 -3.82 -6.00 -3.88
N LEU A 639 -4.28 -5.14 -4.80
CA LEU A 639 -4.89 -3.84 -4.47
C LEU A 639 -6.19 -3.95 -3.65
N ARG A 640 -6.71 -5.16 -3.41
CA ARG A 640 -7.83 -5.45 -2.51
C ARG A 640 -7.39 -6.07 -1.18
N SER A 641 -6.10 -6.09 -0.88
CA SER A 641 -5.58 -6.52 0.42
C SER A 641 -6.14 -5.65 1.57
N PHE A 642 -6.29 -6.26 2.75
CA PHE A 642 -6.58 -5.55 4.01
C PHE A 642 -5.43 -4.64 4.45
N PHE A 643 -4.20 -4.95 4.07
CA PHE A 643 -3.01 -4.22 4.52
C PHE A 643 -2.66 -3.12 3.52
N PRO A 644 -2.71 -1.83 3.90
CA PRO A 644 -2.34 -0.72 3.03
C PRO A 644 -0.94 -0.89 2.42
N ALA A 645 0.05 -1.29 3.21
CA ALA A 645 1.42 -1.51 2.74
C ALA A 645 1.52 -2.54 1.59
N THR A 646 0.70 -3.60 1.62
CA THR A 646 0.63 -4.58 0.51
C THR A 646 0.03 -3.94 -0.74
N ARG A 647 -1.02 -3.12 -0.60
CA ARG A 647 -1.64 -2.41 -1.73
C ARG A 647 -0.63 -1.46 -2.38
N ASP A 648 0.12 -0.71 -1.57
CA ASP A 648 1.13 0.24 -2.02
C ASP A 648 2.23 -0.46 -2.84
N LEU A 649 2.72 -1.61 -2.38
CA LEU A 649 3.71 -2.41 -3.10
C LEU A 649 3.17 -3.01 -4.40
N CYS A 650 1.95 -3.56 -4.38
CA CYS A 650 1.30 -4.06 -5.59
C CYS A 650 1.08 -2.93 -6.61
N PHE A 651 0.67 -1.74 -6.16
CA PHE A 651 0.53 -0.56 -7.00
C PHE A 651 1.86 -0.12 -7.60
N GLY A 652 2.93 -0.07 -6.79
CA GLY A 652 4.28 0.22 -7.25
C GLY A 652 4.73 -0.73 -8.36
N PHE A 653 4.53 -2.03 -8.18
CA PHE A 653 4.80 -3.04 -9.21
C PHE A 653 4.02 -2.78 -10.51
N LEU A 654 2.70 -2.56 -10.42
CA LEU A 654 1.84 -2.34 -11.60
C LEU A 654 2.22 -1.08 -12.38
N VAL A 655 2.49 0.04 -11.68
CA VAL A 655 2.87 1.30 -12.33
C VAL A 655 4.26 1.20 -12.98
N ASN A 656 5.23 0.59 -12.29
CA ASN A 656 6.58 0.42 -12.81
C ASN A 656 6.61 -0.44 -14.09
N ARG A 657 5.65 -1.34 -14.27
CA ARG A 657 5.54 -2.22 -15.44
C ARG A 657 4.45 -1.79 -16.44
N LEU A 658 3.79 -0.65 -16.24
CA LEU A 658 2.60 -0.25 -17.02
C LEU A 658 2.83 -0.26 -18.54
N SER A 659 4.01 0.16 -19.00
CA SER A 659 4.41 0.13 -20.42
C SER A 659 4.51 -1.27 -21.00
N ASP A 660 4.78 -2.27 -20.16
CA ASP A 660 4.97 -3.67 -20.52
C ASP A 660 3.64 -4.46 -20.51
N LEU A 661 2.55 -3.85 -20.02
CA LEU A 661 1.25 -4.50 -19.87
C LEU A 661 0.37 -4.40 -21.13
N PRO A 662 -0.61 -5.32 -21.34
CA PRO A 662 -1.60 -5.21 -22.41
C PRO A 662 -2.47 -3.95 -22.33
N ALA A 663 -2.99 -3.50 -23.47
CA ALA A 663 -3.81 -2.30 -23.58
C ALA A 663 -5.06 -2.31 -22.68
N GLU A 664 -5.70 -3.47 -22.55
CA GLU A 664 -6.89 -3.68 -21.70
C GLU A 664 -6.55 -3.47 -20.23
N THR A 665 -5.43 -4.02 -19.77
CA THR A 665 -4.96 -3.91 -18.38
C THR A 665 -4.54 -2.47 -18.06
N GLN A 666 -3.92 -1.77 -18.99
CA GLN A 666 -3.53 -0.37 -18.82
C GLN A 666 -4.73 0.57 -18.56
N ARG A 667 -5.93 0.25 -19.09
CA ARG A 667 -7.15 1.04 -18.86
C ARG A 667 -7.63 0.99 -17.40
N GLU A 668 -7.15 0.03 -16.61
CA GLU A 668 -7.50 -0.08 -15.19
C GLU A 668 -6.71 0.90 -14.30
N LEU A 669 -5.73 1.64 -14.84
CA LEU A 669 -4.90 2.59 -14.09
C LEU A 669 -5.70 3.53 -13.17
N PRO A 670 -6.82 4.15 -13.58
CA PRO A 670 -7.61 5.02 -12.69
C PRO A 670 -8.20 4.27 -11.49
N ARG A 671 -8.64 3.03 -11.71
CA ARG A 671 -9.13 2.16 -10.62
C ARG A 671 -8.00 1.80 -9.68
N TRP A 672 -6.79 1.55 -10.19
CA TRP A 672 -5.62 1.28 -9.37
C TRP A 672 -5.22 2.49 -8.52
N ILE A 673 -5.16 3.68 -9.12
CA ILE A 673 -4.87 4.94 -8.40
C ILE A 673 -5.90 5.14 -7.30
N SER A 674 -7.19 5.08 -7.64
CA SER A 674 -8.28 5.21 -6.68
C SER A 674 -8.16 4.21 -5.53
N SER A 675 -7.73 2.97 -5.80
CA SER A 675 -7.55 1.96 -4.74
C SER A 675 -6.51 2.33 -3.67
N VAL A 676 -5.56 3.22 -3.98
CA VAL A 676 -4.48 3.63 -3.06
C VAL A 676 -4.71 5.05 -2.53
N THR A 677 -5.26 5.95 -3.34
CA THR A 677 -5.47 7.36 -2.98
C THR A 677 -6.80 7.61 -2.26
N SER A 678 -7.77 6.71 -2.37
CA SER A 678 -9.05 6.82 -1.64
C SER A 678 -8.95 6.38 -0.18
N VAL A 679 -7.95 5.56 0.18
CA VAL A 679 -7.71 5.14 1.56
C VAL A 679 -6.97 6.24 2.30
N THR A 680 -7.67 6.87 3.23
CA THR A 680 -7.14 7.93 4.09
C THR A 680 -6.83 7.42 5.50
N LEU A 681 -6.24 8.28 6.34
CA LEU A 681 -5.96 7.94 7.75
C LEU A 681 -7.22 7.57 8.55
N ASP A 682 -8.39 8.07 8.13
CA ASP A 682 -9.67 7.79 8.79
C ASP A 682 -10.29 6.46 8.34
N ASP A 683 -9.75 5.85 7.30
CA ASP A 683 -10.16 4.54 6.79
C ASP A 683 -9.42 3.37 7.46
N VAL A 684 -8.35 3.67 8.21
CA VAL A 684 -7.39 2.69 8.74
C VAL A 684 -7.55 2.47 10.25
N GLU A 685 -7.44 1.20 10.64
CA GLU A 685 -7.30 0.72 12.01
C GLU A 685 -5.88 0.20 12.25
N TRP A 686 -5.52 0.07 13.53
CA TRP A 686 -4.19 -0.35 13.93
C TRP A 686 -4.31 -1.52 14.89
N SER A 687 -3.50 -2.56 14.66
CA SER A 687 -3.32 -3.66 15.61
C SER A 687 -1.84 -4.02 15.66
N ASP A 688 -1.28 -4.09 16.88
CA ASP A 688 0.13 -4.39 17.12
C ASP A 688 1.13 -3.54 16.31
N GLY A 689 0.77 -2.27 16.04
CA GLY A 689 1.60 -1.34 15.27
C GLY A 689 1.47 -1.45 13.74
N GLU A 690 0.69 -2.39 13.21
CA GLU A 690 0.45 -2.56 11.79
C GLU A 690 -0.91 -1.96 11.38
N ALA A 691 -0.91 -1.20 10.29
CA ALA A 691 -2.10 -0.61 9.70
C ALA A 691 -2.91 -1.67 8.94
N HIS A 692 -4.21 -1.71 9.14
CA HIS A 692 -5.13 -2.52 8.35
C HIS A 692 -6.46 -1.80 8.11
N LEU A 693 -7.15 -2.19 7.06
CA LEU A 693 -8.53 -1.78 6.85
C LEU A 693 -9.46 -2.50 7.83
N PRO A 694 -10.59 -1.88 8.22
CA PRO A 694 -11.58 -2.48 9.11
C PRO A 694 -12.13 -3.80 8.56
N TYR A 695 -12.41 -4.73 9.46
CA TYR A 695 -12.95 -6.04 9.11
C TYR A 695 -14.46 -5.98 8.77
N GLY A 696 -14.90 -6.73 7.76
CA GLY A 696 -16.31 -6.91 7.37
C GLY A 696 -17.01 -5.72 6.69
N GLU A 697 -18.34 -5.83 6.55
CA GLU A 697 -19.22 -4.74 6.07
C GLU A 697 -19.43 -3.74 7.20
N GLN A 698 -18.89 -2.52 7.07
CA GLN A 698 -19.07 -1.48 8.07
C GLN A 698 -20.51 -0.95 8.08
N LEU A 699 -21.06 -0.75 9.28
CA LEU A 699 -22.16 0.18 9.49
C LEU A 699 -21.71 1.58 9.06
N GLY A 700 -22.56 2.29 8.31
CA GLY A 700 -22.32 3.71 8.02
C GLY A 700 -22.07 4.53 9.30
N THR A 701 -22.74 4.21 10.41
CA THR A 701 -22.57 4.90 11.70
C THR A 701 -21.17 4.76 12.31
N ASP A 702 -20.50 3.61 12.17
CA ASP A 702 -19.16 3.40 12.74
C ASP A 702 -18.11 4.19 11.99
N TYR A 703 -18.25 4.28 10.66
CA TYR A 703 -17.46 5.20 9.84
C TYR A 703 -17.71 6.65 10.25
N PHE A 704 -18.97 7.06 10.45
CA PHE A 704 -19.28 8.42 10.91
C PHE A 704 -18.71 8.70 12.32
N GLU A 705 -18.86 7.78 13.27
CA GLU A 705 -18.27 7.93 14.60
C GLU A 705 -16.75 8.05 14.53
N ARG A 706 -16.07 7.29 13.65
CA ARG A 706 -14.62 7.34 13.48
C ARG A 706 -14.13 8.59 12.74
N ALA A 707 -14.71 8.89 11.58
CA ALA A 707 -14.34 10.01 10.72
C ALA A 707 -14.68 11.37 11.35
N PHE A 708 -15.71 11.43 12.20
CA PHE A 708 -16.09 12.65 12.93
C PHE A 708 -15.70 12.60 14.41
N ARG A 709 -14.90 11.63 14.85
CA ARG A 709 -14.36 11.61 16.22
C ARG A 709 -13.41 12.78 16.40
N ILE A 710 -13.83 13.75 17.21
CA ILE A 710 -12.95 14.83 17.66
C ILE A 710 -12.00 14.26 18.71
N VAL A 711 -10.71 14.20 18.40
CA VAL A 711 -9.66 13.86 19.37
C VAL A 711 -9.30 15.13 20.13
N HIS A 712 -9.45 15.13 21.46
CA HIS A 712 -9.09 16.29 22.27
C HIS A 712 -7.61 16.30 22.65
N ARG A 713 -7.02 17.50 22.82
CA ARG A 713 -5.62 17.67 23.24
C ARG A 713 -5.22 16.84 24.46
N ARG A 714 -6.12 16.66 25.44
CA ARG A 714 -5.87 15.86 26.65
C ARG A 714 -5.61 14.38 26.38
N GLU A 715 -6.12 13.83 25.28
CA GLU A 715 -5.98 12.41 24.90
C GLU A 715 -4.62 12.09 24.27
N VAL A 716 -3.96 13.13 23.73
CA VAL A 716 -2.69 13.03 22.98
C VAL A 716 -1.60 13.95 23.52
N ALA A 717 -1.79 14.50 24.73
CA ALA A 717 -0.90 15.53 25.28
C ALA A 717 0.53 15.00 25.52
N ALA A 718 0.65 13.74 25.95
CA ALA A 718 1.95 13.10 26.17
C ALA A 718 2.67 12.87 24.85
N GLU A 719 1.96 12.39 23.82
CA GLU A 719 2.48 12.14 22.48
C GLU A 719 2.91 13.43 21.78
N LEU A 720 2.12 14.50 21.91
CA LEU A 720 2.50 15.82 21.41
C LEU A 720 3.81 16.30 22.06
N ALA A 721 3.94 16.17 23.38
CA ALA A 721 5.16 16.52 24.08
C ALA A 721 6.36 15.68 23.61
N LEU A 722 6.15 14.37 23.41
CA LEU A 722 7.18 13.46 22.89
C LEU A 722 7.59 13.81 21.47
N LEU A 723 6.66 14.15 20.57
CA LEU A 723 6.96 14.51 19.18
C LEU A 723 7.70 15.85 19.04
N ASP A 724 7.58 16.74 20.02
CA ASP A 724 8.28 18.04 20.02
C ASP A 724 9.60 18.03 20.80
N ALA A 725 9.77 17.07 21.70
CA ALA A 725 10.97 16.94 22.52
C ALA A 725 12.22 16.65 21.67
N PRO A 726 13.45 16.99 22.13
CA PRO A 726 14.69 16.64 21.43
C PRO A 726 14.86 15.14 21.17
N GLU A 727 14.26 14.32 22.02
CA GLU A 727 14.25 12.86 21.97
C GLU A 727 12.85 12.37 22.38
N GLY A 728 12.31 11.39 21.64
CA GLY A 728 10.99 10.84 21.92
C GLY A 728 10.52 9.90 20.82
N LEU A 729 9.84 8.82 21.22
CA LEU A 729 9.30 7.81 20.31
C LEU A 729 7.79 7.73 20.48
N VAL A 730 7.06 7.76 19.36
CA VAL A 730 5.62 7.56 19.32
C VAL A 730 5.34 6.44 18.32
N GLY A 731 4.55 5.43 18.72
CA GLY A 731 4.15 4.37 17.80
C GLY A 731 3.22 4.88 16.69
N PRO A 732 3.16 4.22 15.53
CA PRO A 732 2.32 4.63 14.39
C PRO A 732 0.84 4.86 14.75
N GLU A 733 0.25 3.97 15.56
CA GLU A 733 -1.13 4.10 16.06
C GLU A 733 -1.37 5.40 16.84
N ARG A 734 -0.44 5.74 17.74
CA ARG A 734 -0.53 6.95 18.56
C ARG A 734 -0.25 8.20 17.71
N ALA A 735 0.63 8.10 16.71
CA ALA A 735 0.85 9.15 15.73
C ALA A 735 -0.39 9.43 14.87
N ALA A 736 -1.15 8.40 14.50
CA ALA A 736 -2.45 8.56 13.82
C ALA A 736 -3.43 9.37 14.67
N ALA A 737 -3.51 9.09 15.97
CA ALA A 737 -4.35 9.85 16.90
C ALA A 737 -3.90 11.31 17.02
N VAL A 738 -2.58 11.57 17.04
CA VAL A 738 -2.02 12.93 17.01
C VAL A 738 -2.40 13.66 15.73
N LEU A 739 -2.28 13.02 14.56
CA LEU A 739 -2.66 13.62 13.27
C LEU A 739 -4.16 13.97 13.22
N ARG A 740 -5.03 13.12 13.76
CA ARG A 740 -6.47 13.43 13.89
C ARG A 740 -6.74 14.65 14.78
N PHE A 741 -5.98 14.82 15.87
CA PHE A 741 -6.02 16.06 16.66
C PHE A 741 -5.50 17.27 15.85
N LEU A 742 -4.36 17.13 15.18
CA LEU A 742 -3.75 18.20 14.38
C LEU A 742 -4.60 18.58 13.17
N ALA A 743 -5.44 17.71 12.64
CA ALA A 743 -6.41 18.06 11.60
C ALA A 743 -7.40 19.14 12.06
N ALA A 744 -7.80 19.11 13.35
CA ALA A 744 -8.63 20.14 13.96
C ALA A 744 -7.85 21.37 14.45
N SER A 745 -6.53 21.27 14.62
CA SER A 745 -5.66 22.37 15.07
C SER A 745 -4.28 22.35 14.38
N PRO A 746 -4.20 22.60 13.06
CA PRO A 746 -2.97 22.41 12.29
C PRO A 746 -1.81 23.32 12.73
N GLU A 747 -2.12 24.48 13.31
CA GLU A 747 -1.16 25.44 13.86
C GLU A 747 -0.34 24.88 15.05
N ALA A 748 -0.84 23.85 15.73
CA ALA A 748 -0.13 23.22 16.84
C ALA A 748 1.04 22.34 16.40
N MET A 749 1.09 21.94 15.12
CA MET A 749 2.17 21.11 14.58
C MET A 749 3.46 21.92 14.47
N THR A 750 4.54 21.54 15.13
CA THR A 750 5.85 22.20 15.05
C THR A 750 6.73 21.63 13.93
N LEU A 751 7.87 22.26 13.64
CA LEU A 751 8.87 21.73 12.67
C LEU A 751 9.35 20.33 13.07
N THR A 752 9.64 20.14 14.37
CA THR A 752 10.08 18.85 14.92
C THR A 752 9.00 17.79 14.75
N MET A 753 7.75 18.11 15.11
CA MET A 753 6.61 17.19 14.95
C MET A 753 6.42 16.79 13.49
N ALA A 754 6.41 17.76 12.56
CA ALA A 754 6.23 17.49 11.14
C ALA A 754 7.35 16.59 10.60
N GLY A 755 8.61 16.88 10.94
CA GLY A 755 9.71 16.04 10.52
C GLY A 755 9.65 14.63 11.12
N ARG A 756 9.17 14.44 12.35
CA ARG A 756 8.96 13.09 12.90
C ARG A 756 7.82 12.35 12.21
N LEU A 757 6.69 13.01 11.99
CA LEU A 757 5.53 12.44 11.31
C LEU A 757 5.81 12.07 9.85
N LEU A 758 6.75 12.76 9.19
CA LEU A 758 7.25 12.41 7.85
C LEU A 758 8.30 11.27 7.86
N SER A 759 8.68 10.74 9.02
CA SER A 759 9.69 9.66 9.15
C SER A 759 9.07 8.28 9.30
N TYR A 760 7.75 8.18 9.40
CA TYR A 760 7.03 6.90 9.42
C TYR A 760 7.05 6.22 8.05
N ASP A 761 7.05 4.88 8.04
CA ASP A 761 7.02 4.12 6.79
C ASP A 761 5.62 4.16 6.14
N GLU A 762 4.57 4.29 6.95
CA GLU A 762 3.18 4.30 6.49
C GLU A 762 2.86 5.57 5.69
N ALA A 763 2.58 5.40 4.40
CA ALA A 763 2.28 6.50 3.49
C ALA A 763 1.05 7.32 3.93
N ALA A 764 0.06 6.68 4.58
CA ALA A 764 -1.13 7.37 5.09
C ALA A 764 -0.80 8.42 6.17
N LEU A 765 0.14 8.12 7.08
CA LEU A 765 0.59 9.06 8.11
C LEU A 765 1.34 10.23 7.47
N ARG A 766 2.25 9.93 6.54
CA ARG A 766 3.04 10.95 5.83
C ARG A 766 2.18 11.85 4.93
N ALA A 767 1.19 11.28 4.26
CA ALA A 767 0.24 12.02 3.43
C ALA A 767 -0.58 13.01 4.27
N GLU A 768 -1.16 12.57 5.40
CA GLU A 768 -1.92 13.50 6.25
C GLU A 768 -1.02 14.56 6.88
N ALA A 769 0.18 14.19 7.35
CA ALA A 769 1.17 15.16 7.85
C ALA A 769 1.53 16.22 6.81
N THR A 770 1.77 15.79 5.56
CA THR A 770 2.08 16.66 4.42
C THR A 770 0.95 17.65 4.14
N LYS A 771 -0.28 17.15 4.01
CA LYS A 771 -1.48 17.96 3.74
C LYS A 771 -1.67 19.00 4.85
N LEU A 772 -1.60 18.59 6.11
CA LEU A 772 -1.77 19.48 7.25
C LEU A 772 -0.67 20.55 7.32
N TRP A 773 0.59 20.17 7.09
CA TRP A 773 1.71 21.11 7.09
C TRP A 773 1.56 22.19 6.01
N LEU A 774 1.25 21.80 4.77
CA LEU A 774 1.13 22.73 3.64
C LEU A 774 -0.16 23.55 3.67
N SER A 775 -1.21 23.09 4.36
CA SER A 775 -2.48 23.83 4.51
C SER A 775 -2.36 25.14 5.28
N ARG A 776 -1.21 25.38 5.94
CA ARG A 776 -0.92 26.59 6.71
C ARG A 776 0.36 27.28 6.23
N PRO A 777 0.43 28.61 6.26
CA PRO A 777 1.68 29.31 5.99
C PRO A 777 2.70 29.04 7.11
N ARG A 778 3.93 28.64 6.73
CA ARG A 778 5.06 28.42 7.65
C ARG A 778 6.29 29.22 7.18
N THR A 779 7.34 29.23 8.00
CA THR A 779 8.62 29.89 7.68
C THR A 779 9.78 29.07 8.19
N GLY A 780 10.91 29.08 7.48
CA GLY A 780 12.13 28.38 7.90
C GLY A 780 12.00 26.86 7.85
N ASP A 781 11.16 26.35 6.95
CA ASP A 781 10.78 24.94 6.84
C ASP A 781 11.29 24.27 5.57
N ASP A 782 12.33 24.82 4.95
CA ASP A 782 12.90 24.29 3.69
C ASP A 782 13.29 22.81 3.81
N GLU A 783 13.85 22.38 4.95
CA GLU A 783 14.17 20.97 5.20
C GLU A 783 12.91 20.07 5.22
N ILE A 784 11.77 20.59 5.66
CA ILE A 784 10.49 19.86 5.65
C ILE A 784 9.92 19.81 4.23
N LEU A 785 9.97 20.92 3.50
CA LEU A 785 9.54 20.98 2.10
C LEU A 785 10.36 20.02 1.22
N ASP A 786 11.68 19.97 1.41
CA ASP A 786 12.57 19.04 0.71
C ASP A 786 12.18 17.59 0.95
N ARG A 787 11.74 17.26 2.17
CA ARG A 787 11.27 15.91 2.51
C ARG A 787 9.92 15.59 1.89
N ILE A 788 8.97 16.53 1.94
CA ILE A 788 7.64 16.38 1.34
C ILE A 788 7.76 16.16 -0.18
N PHE A 789 8.55 16.99 -0.87
CA PHE A 789 8.67 16.91 -2.33
C PHE A 789 9.64 15.83 -2.82
N ALA A 790 10.29 15.08 -1.91
CA ALA A 790 11.05 13.87 -2.20
C ALA A 790 10.26 12.57 -1.91
N ASP A 791 9.00 12.70 -1.47
CA ASP A 791 8.10 11.58 -1.25
C ASP A 791 7.42 11.17 -2.56
N ASP A 792 7.88 10.06 -3.12
CA ASP A 792 7.43 9.56 -4.42
C ASP A 792 6.09 8.81 -4.36
N HIS A 793 5.48 8.69 -3.18
CA HIS A 793 4.21 7.99 -3.02
C HIS A 793 3.04 8.80 -3.61
N PRO A 794 2.13 8.20 -4.42
CA PRO A 794 1.01 8.90 -5.03
C PRO A 794 0.10 9.62 -4.02
N SER A 795 -0.17 8.98 -2.87
CA SER A 795 -0.97 9.60 -1.80
C SER A 795 -0.27 10.80 -1.17
N GLY A 796 1.06 10.76 -1.04
CA GLY A 796 1.87 11.90 -0.57
C GLY A 796 1.82 13.05 -1.57
N ALA A 797 1.94 12.76 -2.86
CA ALA A 797 1.84 13.75 -3.93
C ALA A 797 0.47 14.43 -4.02
N LEU A 798 -0.61 13.65 -3.94
CA LEU A 798 -1.97 14.19 -3.91
C LEU A 798 -2.23 15.01 -2.65
N ALA A 799 -1.72 14.56 -1.49
CA ALA A 799 -1.79 15.31 -0.25
C ALA A 799 -1.01 16.63 -0.33
N ALA A 800 0.14 16.65 -1.00
CA ALA A 800 0.92 17.86 -1.21
C ALA A 800 0.15 18.88 -2.06
N LEU A 801 -0.50 18.43 -3.13
CA LEU A 801 -1.35 19.26 -3.98
C LEU A 801 -2.53 19.84 -3.20
N LYS A 802 -3.31 18.99 -2.51
CA LYS A 802 -4.46 19.40 -1.71
C LYS A 802 -4.07 20.36 -0.59
N GLY A 803 -2.98 20.06 0.14
CA GLY A 803 -2.46 20.93 1.19
C GLY A 803 -2.03 22.30 0.65
N THR A 804 -1.35 22.33 -0.49
CA THR A 804 -0.93 23.59 -1.14
C THR A 804 -2.13 24.43 -1.57
N VAL A 805 -3.17 23.80 -2.13
CA VAL A 805 -4.41 24.48 -2.52
C VAL A 805 -5.08 25.11 -1.31
N LEU A 806 -5.24 24.36 -0.21
CA LEU A 806 -5.84 24.85 1.04
C LEU A 806 -5.05 26.02 1.66
N GLY A 807 -3.71 26.00 1.58
CA GLY A 807 -2.83 27.01 2.14
C GLY A 807 -2.46 28.16 1.19
N TRP A 808 -2.98 28.17 -0.04
CA TRP A 808 -2.45 29.00 -1.12
C TRP A 808 -2.57 30.50 -0.84
N GLU A 809 -3.78 30.96 -0.50
CA GLU A 809 -4.07 32.39 -0.29
C GLU A 809 -3.24 32.98 0.85
N ALA A 810 -3.00 32.21 1.91
CA ALA A 810 -2.24 32.64 3.08
C ALA A 810 -0.71 32.57 2.89
N SER A 811 -0.21 31.90 1.84
CA SER A 811 1.22 31.71 1.59
C SER A 811 1.89 32.93 0.95
N THR A 812 3.15 33.19 1.28
CA THR A 812 3.97 34.25 0.67
C THR A 812 4.34 33.91 -0.78
N ALA A 813 4.73 34.91 -1.58
CA ALA A 813 5.13 34.70 -2.98
C ALA A 813 6.31 33.72 -3.12
N ASP A 814 7.35 33.86 -2.31
CA ASP A 814 8.51 32.96 -2.33
C ASP A 814 8.13 31.53 -1.97
N ARG A 815 7.25 31.36 -0.97
CA ARG A 815 6.75 30.03 -0.57
C ARG A 815 5.87 29.41 -1.66
N ARG A 816 5.01 30.20 -2.31
CA ARG A 816 4.22 29.75 -3.47
C ARG A 816 5.12 29.26 -4.60
N ALA A 817 6.19 29.99 -4.92
CA ALA A 817 7.18 29.54 -5.92
C ALA A 817 7.81 28.21 -5.52
N ARG A 818 8.24 28.06 -4.25
CA ARG A 818 8.78 26.81 -3.73
C ARG A 818 7.79 25.65 -3.81
N HIS A 819 6.52 25.88 -3.48
CA HIS A 819 5.47 24.86 -3.60
C HIS A 819 5.25 24.45 -5.06
N LEU A 820 5.20 25.41 -5.99
CA LEU A 820 5.03 25.14 -7.42
C LEU A 820 6.19 24.29 -7.98
N ASP A 821 7.43 24.60 -7.61
CA ASP A 821 8.61 23.81 -8.04
C ASP A 821 8.63 22.42 -7.41
N GLY A 822 8.22 22.31 -6.14
CA GLY A 822 8.08 21.04 -5.44
C GLY A 822 7.02 20.13 -6.06
N LEU A 823 5.82 20.66 -6.29
CA LEU A 823 4.73 19.93 -6.94
C LEU A 823 5.08 19.54 -8.38
N ALA A 824 5.76 20.43 -9.12
CA ALA A 824 6.27 20.10 -10.45
C ALA A 824 7.26 18.93 -10.39
N THR A 825 8.16 18.89 -9.40
CA THR A 825 9.10 17.78 -9.20
C THR A 825 8.36 16.45 -8.99
N LEU A 826 7.34 16.45 -8.12
CA LEU A 826 6.51 15.27 -7.88
C LEU A 826 5.77 14.82 -9.15
N ALA A 827 5.22 15.76 -9.92
CA ALA A 827 4.46 15.49 -11.15
C ALA A 827 5.30 14.85 -12.28
N HIS A 828 6.63 14.82 -12.20
CA HIS A 828 7.46 14.08 -13.16
C HIS A 828 7.39 12.56 -12.94
N ASN A 829 6.94 12.10 -11.77
CA ASN A 829 6.68 10.70 -11.50
C ASN A 829 5.29 10.33 -12.03
N VAL A 830 5.20 9.27 -12.84
CA VAL A 830 3.96 8.82 -13.49
C VAL A 830 2.83 8.54 -12.49
N ALA A 831 3.12 7.85 -11.37
CA ALA A 831 2.12 7.55 -10.34
C ALA A 831 1.58 8.83 -9.68
N ALA A 832 2.48 9.76 -9.37
CA ALA A 832 2.12 11.04 -8.78
C ALA A 832 1.33 11.91 -9.76
N ALA A 833 1.75 11.99 -11.02
CA ALA A 833 1.05 12.72 -12.08
C ALA A 833 -0.39 12.23 -12.23
N ALA A 834 -0.57 10.91 -12.30
CA ALA A 834 -1.89 10.32 -12.45
C ALA A 834 -2.77 10.52 -11.21
N ALA A 835 -2.22 10.45 -10.00
CA ALA A 835 -2.93 10.80 -8.78
C ALA A 835 -3.32 12.28 -8.70
N MET A 836 -2.47 13.20 -9.18
CA MET A 836 -2.76 14.63 -9.23
C MET A 836 -3.83 14.96 -10.29
N LEU A 837 -3.84 14.27 -11.43
CA LEU A 837 -4.78 14.51 -12.52
C LEU A 837 -6.23 14.42 -12.06
N ASP A 838 -6.59 13.42 -11.26
CA ASP A 838 -7.95 13.23 -10.74
C ASP A 838 -8.46 14.45 -9.96
N PHE A 839 -7.56 15.20 -9.32
CA PHE A 839 -7.88 16.46 -8.64
C PHE A 839 -7.83 17.67 -9.60
N LEU A 840 -6.87 17.70 -10.53
CA LEU A 840 -6.73 18.80 -11.50
C LEU A 840 -7.90 18.87 -12.49
N VAL A 841 -8.50 17.75 -12.89
CA VAL A 841 -9.67 17.76 -13.79
C VAL A 841 -10.96 18.26 -13.13
N VAL A 842 -10.97 18.43 -11.81
CA VAL A 842 -12.08 19.00 -11.04
C VAL A 842 -11.68 20.30 -10.33
N PHE A 843 -10.61 20.95 -10.80
CA PHE A 843 -10.01 22.10 -10.14
C PHE A 843 -10.87 23.36 -10.18
N ASP A 844 -11.87 23.42 -11.06
CA ASP A 844 -12.83 24.52 -11.13
C ASP A 844 -14.05 24.33 -10.21
N ARG A 845 -14.14 23.20 -9.51
CA ARG A 845 -15.27 22.88 -8.65
C ARG A 845 -15.10 23.42 -7.24
N GLU A 846 -16.11 24.14 -6.77
CA GLU A 846 -16.13 24.77 -5.45
C GLU A 846 -15.91 23.75 -4.31
N GLU A 847 -16.42 22.52 -4.45
CA GLU A 847 -16.28 21.48 -3.41
C GLU A 847 -14.82 21.03 -3.19
N HIS A 848 -13.93 21.29 -4.15
CA HIS A 848 -12.54 20.82 -4.14
C HIS A 848 -11.53 21.95 -3.90
N THR A 849 -11.76 23.13 -4.48
CA THR A 849 -10.81 24.26 -4.43
C THR A 849 -11.38 25.53 -3.78
N GLY A 850 -12.66 25.53 -3.42
CA GLY A 850 -13.39 26.73 -2.96
C GLY A 850 -13.83 27.64 -4.10
N GLU A 851 -14.49 28.75 -3.75
CA GLU A 851 -15.09 29.73 -4.67
C GLU A 851 -14.05 30.42 -5.57
N HIS A 852 -12.79 30.50 -5.13
CA HIS A 852 -11.69 31.12 -5.86
C HIS A 852 -10.53 30.13 -6.05
N PRO A 853 -10.60 29.26 -7.08
CA PRO A 853 -9.56 28.28 -7.35
C PRO A 853 -8.18 28.93 -7.53
N PRO A 854 -7.10 28.36 -6.95
CA PRO A 854 -5.75 28.89 -7.10
C PRO A 854 -5.15 28.52 -8.46
N TRP A 855 -5.65 29.15 -9.53
CA TRP A 855 -5.29 28.91 -10.92
C TRP A 855 -3.78 28.86 -11.25
N PRO A 856 -2.86 29.59 -10.59
CA PRO A 856 -1.43 29.43 -10.83
C PRO A 856 -0.89 28.02 -10.56
N ILE A 857 -1.54 27.25 -9.67
CA ILE A 857 -1.20 25.84 -9.43
C ILE A 857 -1.57 25.01 -10.65
N PHE A 858 -2.80 25.15 -11.13
CA PHE A 858 -3.28 24.45 -12.33
C PHE A 858 -2.43 24.81 -13.56
N GLU A 859 -2.18 26.11 -13.77
CA GLU A 859 -1.32 26.63 -14.85
C GLU A 859 0.06 25.97 -14.86
N ARG A 860 0.70 25.84 -13.70
CA ARG A 860 2.04 25.25 -13.62
C ARG A 860 2.03 23.73 -13.79
N LEU A 861 1.05 23.05 -13.20
CA LEU A 861 1.08 21.59 -13.06
C LEU A 861 0.42 20.86 -14.21
N MET A 862 -0.70 21.35 -14.73
CA MET A 862 -1.48 20.61 -15.73
C MET A 862 -0.65 20.21 -16.96
N PRO A 863 0.17 21.11 -17.57
CA PRO A 863 1.02 20.72 -18.70
C PRO A 863 2.05 19.65 -18.33
N ILE A 864 2.64 19.73 -17.13
CA ILE A 864 3.65 18.77 -16.65
C ILE A 864 3.02 17.40 -16.43
N VAL A 865 1.85 17.36 -15.79
CA VAL A 865 1.08 16.14 -15.56
C VAL A 865 0.72 15.50 -16.89
N MET A 866 0.16 16.25 -17.84
CA MET A 866 -0.21 15.70 -19.16
C MET A 866 0.99 15.13 -19.93
N ALA A 867 2.15 15.79 -19.85
CA ALA A 867 3.38 15.29 -20.46
C ALA A 867 3.88 13.99 -19.80
N ALA A 868 3.79 13.90 -18.47
CA ALA A 868 4.22 12.73 -17.71
C ALA A 868 3.27 11.52 -17.83
N LEU A 869 1.98 11.76 -18.07
CA LEU A 869 1.01 10.69 -18.24
C LEU A 869 1.37 9.79 -19.42
N PRO A 870 1.25 8.47 -19.29
CA PRO A 870 1.42 7.57 -20.41
C PRO A 870 0.28 7.78 -21.41
N HIS A 871 0.55 7.48 -22.69
CA HIS A 871 -0.38 7.69 -23.80
C HIS A 871 -1.76 7.04 -23.56
N ASN A 872 -1.77 5.94 -22.81
CA ASN A 872 -2.94 5.12 -22.51
C ASN A 872 -3.66 5.49 -21.19
N ALA A 873 -3.26 6.55 -20.49
CA ALA A 873 -3.88 6.96 -19.23
C ALA A 873 -5.36 7.28 -19.46
N ALA A 874 -6.24 6.43 -18.94
CA ALA A 874 -7.68 6.71 -18.94
C ALA A 874 -7.98 7.76 -17.86
N PHE A 875 -8.84 8.73 -18.16
CA PHE A 875 -9.42 9.64 -17.17
C PHE A 875 -10.75 10.14 -17.73
N ILE A 876 -11.55 10.81 -16.91
CA ILE A 876 -12.83 11.37 -17.36
C ILE A 876 -12.54 12.64 -18.15
N ASP A 877 -12.32 12.50 -19.45
CA ASP A 877 -11.98 13.58 -20.38
C ASP A 877 -13.05 14.68 -20.49
N ALA A 878 -14.33 14.36 -20.28
CA ALA A 878 -15.38 15.36 -20.12
C ALA A 878 -15.06 16.38 -19.00
N ARG A 879 -14.36 15.94 -17.94
CA ARG A 879 -13.91 16.84 -16.86
C ARG A 879 -12.72 17.68 -17.30
N LEU A 880 -11.80 17.13 -18.08
CA LEU A 880 -10.68 17.88 -18.67
C LEU A 880 -11.21 19.03 -19.55
N PHE A 881 -12.13 18.73 -20.46
CA PHE A 881 -12.73 19.75 -21.33
C PHE A 881 -13.45 20.83 -20.51
N ALA A 882 -14.24 20.43 -19.50
CA ALA A 882 -14.93 21.37 -18.62
C ALA A 882 -13.98 22.31 -17.87
N VAL A 883 -12.93 21.79 -17.21
CA VAL A 883 -11.98 22.62 -16.47
C VAL A 883 -11.16 23.52 -17.41
N ALA A 884 -10.81 23.04 -18.61
CA ALA A 884 -10.09 23.83 -19.61
C ALA A 884 -10.94 25.02 -20.09
N ARG A 885 -12.26 24.81 -20.28
CA ARG A 885 -13.19 25.89 -20.60
C ARG A 885 -13.32 26.90 -19.47
N SER A 886 -13.38 26.45 -18.22
CA SER A 886 -13.35 27.34 -17.04
C SER A 886 -12.03 28.15 -16.96
N ALA A 887 -10.91 27.55 -17.37
CA ALA A 887 -9.60 28.19 -17.38
C ALA A 887 -9.46 29.34 -18.40
N LEU A 888 -10.28 29.38 -19.47
CA LEU A 888 -10.28 30.46 -20.46
C LEU A 888 -10.46 31.85 -19.84
N GLY A 889 -11.26 31.94 -18.76
CA GLY A 889 -11.49 33.19 -18.04
C GLY A 889 -10.46 33.53 -16.96
N ALA A 890 -9.57 32.60 -16.63
CA ALA A 890 -8.70 32.69 -15.46
C ALA A 890 -7.20 32.69 -15.78
N LEU A 891 -6.80 32.15 -16.94
CA LEU A 891 -5.41 32.00 -17.33
C LEU A 891 -5.00 32.93 -18.47
N SER A 892 -3.69 33.13 -18.64
CA SER A 892 -3.16 33.86 -19.78
C SER A 892 -3.24 33.02 -21.07
N PRO A 893 -3.32 33.66 -22.26
CA PRO A 893 -3.26 32.95 -23.54
C PRO A 893 -2.01 32.06 -23.68
N THR A 894 -0.86 32.51 -23.18
CA THR A 894 0.39 31.73 -23.23
C THR A 894 0.27 30.41 -22.46
N SER A 895 -0.37 30.45 -21.30
CA SER A 895 -0.53 29.32 -20.40
C SER A 895 -1.52 28.30 -20.98
N LEU A 896 -2.60 28.79 -21.59
CA LEU A 896 -3.59 27.97 -22.28
C LEU A 896 -3.00 27.32 -23.54
N VAL A 897 -2.16 28.03 -24.28
CA VAL A 897 -1.41 27.44 -25.42
C VAL A 897 -0.51 26.30 -24.95
N ALA A 898 0.22 26.46 -23.84
CA ALA A 898 1.06 25.39 -23.29
C ALA A 898 0.25 24.18 -22.81
N LEU A 899 -0.95 24.40 -22.26
CA LEU A 899 -1.91 23.35 -21.93
C LEU A 899 -2.37 22.60 -23.19
N CYS A 900 -2.82 23.33 -24.21
CA CYS A 900 -3.26 22.75 -25.48
C CYS A 900 -2.13 21.99 -26.18
N ASP A 901 -0.89 22.49 -26.12
CA ASP A 901 0.29 21.82 -26.69
C ASP A 901 0.52 20.45 -26.04
N GLY A 902 0.54 20.39 -24.70
CA GLY A 902 0.64 19.12 -23.96
C GLY A 902 -0.56 18.18 -24.19
N TRP A 903 -1.74 18.73 -24.41
CA TRP A 903 -2.93 17.97 -24.80
C TRP A 903 -2.79 17.36 -26.20
N ILE A 904 -2.35 18.15 -27.18
CA ILE A 904 -2.07 17.66 -28.54
C ILE A 904 -0.99 16.57 -28.51
N ASP A 905 0.10 16.76 -27.76
CA ASP A 905 1.14 15.74 -27.56
C ASP A 905 0.58 14.42 -27.00
N TRP A 906 -0.38 14.50 -26.07
CA TRP A 906 -1.06 13.33 -25.54
C TRP A 906 -1.95 12.64 -26.60
N LEU A 907 -2.69 13.41 -27.40
CA LEU A 907 -3.51 12.89 -28.50
C LEU A 907 -2.66 12.22 -29.59
N GLU A 908 -1.53 12.82 -29.98
CA GLU A 908 -0.61 12.25 -30.97
C GLU A 908 -0.03 10.91 -30.51
N ARG A 909 0.27 10.78 -29.21
CA ARG A 909 0.74 9.51 -28.65
C ARG A 909 -0.36 8.45 -28.62
N ASN A 910 -1.63 8.84 -28.46
CA ASN A 910 -2.78 7.93 -28.58
C ASN A 910 -2.96 7.43 -30.02
N GLU A 911 -2.86 8.33 -30.98
CA GLU A 911 -2.94 7.98 -32.41
C GLU A 911 -1.85 6.99 -32.79
N ARG A 912 -0.57 7.25 -32.44
CA ARG A 912 0.54 6.30 -32.69
C ARG A 912 0.34 4.91 -32.05
N ALA A 913 -0.53 4.82 -31.04
CA ALA A 913 -0.88 3.58 -30.36
C ALA A 913 -2.16 2.93 -30.92
N GLY A 914 -2.70 3.43 -32.04
CA GLY A 914 -3.89 2.91 -32.71
C GLY A 914 -5.20 3.18 -31.97
N ARG A 915 -5.30 4.29 -31.23
CA ARG A 915 -6.48 4.61 -30.41
C ARG A 915 -7.16 5.90 -30.88
N LEU A 916 -8.49 5.86 -30.96
CA LEU A 916 -9.34 7.03 -31.19
C LEU A 916 -9.91 7.52 -29.83
N PRO A 917 -9.51 8.72 -29.36
CA PRO A 917 -10.06 9.32 -28.14
C PRO A 917 -11.54 9.72 -28.30
N SER A 918 -12.23 9.99 -27.19
CA SER A 918 -13.63 10.45 -27.24
C SER A 918 -13.76 11.88 -27.77
N GLU A 919 -15.00 12.31 -28.10
CA GLU A 919 -15.31 13.69 -28.49
C GLU A 919 -14.74 14.74 -27.52
N PHE A 920 -14.83 14.50 -26.20
CA PHE A 920 -14.36 15.46 -25.19
C PHE A 920 -12.85 15.58 -25.19
N SER A 921 -12.14 14.47 -25.42
CA SER A 921 -10.68 14.46 -25.59
C SER A 921 -10.24 15.19 -26.85
N LEU A 922 -11.08 15.22 -27.89
CA LEU A 922 -10.77 15.84 -29.18
C LEU A 922 -11.13 17.33 -29.25
N GLY A 923 -11.88 17.87 -28.29
CA GLY A 923 -12.28 19.29 -28.23
C GLY A 923 -11.17 20.32 -27.95
N VAL A 924 -9.88 19.95 -28.08
CA VAL A 924 -8.75 20.85 -27.83
C VAL A 924 -8.70 22.04 -28.81
N ALA A 925 -9.21 21.85 -30.03
CA ALA A 925 -9.20 22.87 -31.08
C ALA A 925 -10.07 24.08 -30.69
N GLU A 926 -11.26 23.83 -30.14
CA GLU A 926 -12.13 24.89 -29.59
C GLU A 926 -11.40 25.73 -28.53
N ILE A 927 -10.83 25.07 -27.52
CA ILE A 927 -10.13 25.75 -26.42
C ILE A 927 -8.96 26.58 -26.94
N LEU A 928 -8.16 26.02 -27.87
CA LEU A 928 -7.02 26.72 -28.47
C LEU A 928 -7.44 27.99 -29.21
N LEU A 929 -8.48 27.92 -30.04
CA LEU A 929 -8.97 29.05 -30.82
C LEU A 929 -9.55 30.15 -29.93
N GLN A 930 -10.37 29.78 -28.94
CA GLN A 930 -10.95 30.73 -28.01
C GLN A 930 -9.88 31.40 -27.13
N ALA A 931 -8.91 30.63 -26.63
CA ALA A 931 -7.80 31.15 -25.81
C ALA A 931 -6.92 32.17 -26.54
N THR A 932 -6.81 32.05 -27.86
CA THR A 932 -5.95 32.88 -28.71
C THR A 932 -6.73 33.80 -29.64
N ALA A 933 -8.03 34.04 -29.37
CA ALA A 933 -8.88 34.86 -30.21
C ALA A 933 -8.35 36.30 -30.42
N ALA A 934 -7.70 36.87 -29.39
CA ALA A 934 -7.11 38.21 -29.45
C ALA A 934 -5.67 38.25 -29.99
N GLU A 935 -4.94 37.13 -29.87
CA GLU A 935 -3.52 37.00 -30.26
C GLU A 935 -3.29 35.69 -31.05
N PRO A 936 -3.84 35.57 -32.27
CA PRO A 936 -3.80 34.33 -33.06
C PRO A 936 -2.39 33.83 -33.42
N GLU A 937 -1.39 34.71 -33.40
CA GLU A 937 0.01 34.38 -33.65
C GLU A 937 0.61 33.47 -32.56
N ARG A 938 0.05 33.42 -31.35
CA ARG A 938 0.59 32.60 -30.25
C ARG A 938 0.41 31.10 -30.45
N ARG A 939 -0.54 30.68 -31.27
CA ARG A 939 -0.82 29.27 -31.61
C ARG A 939 -0.15 28.82 -32.90
N GLU A 940 0.95 29.48 -33.29
CA GLU A 940 1.70 29.15 -34.51
C GLU A 940 1.97 27.64 -34.60
N THR A 941 1.75 27.05 -35.78
CA THR A 941 1.87 25.61 -36.08
C THR A 941 0.89 24.63 -35.40
N LEU A 942 0.20 25.00 -34.31
CA LEU A 942 -0.66 24.06 -33.58
C LEU A 942 -1.89 23.61 -34.36
N VAL A 943 -2.53 24.51 -35.11
CA VAL A 943 -3.64 24.15 -36.01
C VAL A 943 -3.16 23.20 -37.11
N THR A 944 -1.97 23.43 -37.67
CA THR A 944 -1.37 22.53 -38.66
C THR A 944 -1.11 21.14 -38.07
N ARG A 945 -0.59 21.07 -36.84
CA ARG A 945 -0.39 19.79 -36.14
C ARG A 945 -1.67 18.99 -35.96
N LEU A 946 -2.79 19.65 -35.61
CA LEU A 946 -4.09 18.99 -35.53
C LEU A 946 -4.53 18.42 -36.89
N LEU A 947 -4.27 19.14 -37.98
CA LEU A 947 -4.59 18.69 -39.34
C LEU A 947 -3.67 17.56 -39.85
N ASP A 948 -2.48 17.41 -39.27
CA ASP A 948 -1.48 16.40 -39.63
C ASP A 948 -1.76 15.01 -39.00
N PHE A 949 -2.77 14.88 -38.13
CA PHE A 949 -3.22 13.59 -37.62
C PHE A 949 -3.54 12.63 -38.77
N THR A 950 -3.14 11.37 -38.60
CA THR A 950 -3.30 10.34 -39.64
C THR A 950 -4.73 9.82 -39.72
N GLY A 951 -5.34 9.52 -38.58
CA GLY A 951 -6.65 8.88 -38.44
C GLY A 951 -7.81 9.82 -38.79
N THR A 952 -8.79 9.29 -39.52
CA THR A 952 -9.94 10.08 -40.00
C THR A 952 -10.83 10.56 -38.85
N GLY A 953 -11.02 9.75 -37.80
CA GLY A 953 -11.90 10.08 -36.68
C GLY A 953 -11.52 11.37 -35.96
N ALA A 954 -10.24 11.51 -35.56
CA ALA A 954 -9.77 12.71 -34.86
C ALA A 954 -9.88 13.98 -35.74
N LYS A 955 -9.49 13.85 -37.02
CA LYS A 955 -9.58 14.97 -37.98
C LYS A 955 -11.00 15.45 -38.23
N ILE A 956 -11.99 14.56 -38.20
CA ILE A 956 -13.40 14.95 -38.36
C ILE A 956 -13.79 15.94 -37.26
N THR A 957 -13.47 15.65 -36.00
CA THR A 957 -13.77 16.53 -34.87
C THR A 957 -12.97 17.82 -34.96
N PHE A 958 -11.65 17.76 -35.23
CA PHE A 958 -10.84 18.97 -35.35
C PHE A 958 -11.34 19.88 -36.48
N ILE A 959 -11.65 19.33 -37.65
CA ILE A 959 -12.18 20.12 -38.77
C ILE A 959 -13.55 20.70 -38.41
N ALA A 960 -14.43 19.95 -37.74
CA ALA A 960 -15.70 20.48 -37.27
C ALA A 960 -15.50 21.72 -36.38
N ASP A 961 -14.62 21.63 -35.37
CA ASP A 961 -14.30 22.74 -34.46
C ASP A 961 -13.72 23.95 -35.20
N LEU A 962 -12.82 23.72 -36.16
CA LEU A 962 -12.20 24.77 -36.98
C LEU A 962 -13.24 25.49 -37.86
N ILE A 963 -14.22 24.77 -38.39
CA ILE A 963 -15.31 25.34 -39.21
C ILE A 963 -16.30 26.11 -38.33
N ASP A 964 -16.71 25.54 -37.19
CA ASP A 964 -17.61 26.21 -36.24
C ASP A 964 -17.00 27.52 -35.69
N HIS A 965 -15.66 27.63 -35.69
CA HIS A 965 -14.92 28.83 -35.28
C HIS A 965 -14.17 29.54 -36.44
N TRP A 966 -14.65 29.41 -37.68
CA TRP A 966 -13.96 29.90 -38.90
C TRP A 966 -13.50 31.37 -38.84
N SER A 967 -14.25 32.22 -38.14
CA SER A 967 -13.95 33.65 -37.97
C SER A 967 -12.67 33.91 -37.17
N LEU A 968 -12.28 32.97 -36.29
CA LEU A 968 -11.08 33.07 -35.46
C LEU A 968 -9.80 32.59 -36.14
N LEU A 969 -9.91 31.88 -37.28
CA LEU A 969 -8.77 31.35 -38.03
C LEU A 969 -7.98 32.45 -38.75
N ARG A 970 -6.65 32.32 -38.78
CA ARG A 970 -5.76 33.11 -39.64
C ARG A 970 -5.87 32.67 -41.10
N ASP A 971 -5.42 33.52 -42.01
CA ASP A 971 -5.49 33.22 -43.45
C ASP A 971 -4.63 32.00 -43.85
N ASP A 972 -3.48 31.81 -43.21
CA ASP A 972 -2.64 30.63 -43.42
C ASP A 972 -3.28 29.35 -42.84
N GLU A 973 -3.97 29.44 -41.70
CA GLU A 973 -4.74 28.33 -41.13
C GLU A 973 -5.92 27.93 -42.01
N ARG A 974 -6.67 28.91 -42.55
CA ARG A 974 -7.73 28.66 -43.54
C ARG A 974 -7.20 27.99 -44.80
N ALA A 975 -6.03 28.42 -45.28
CA ALA A 975 -5.37 27.80 -46.41
C ALA A 975 -5.00 26.34 -46.11
N ALA A 976 -4.46 26.05 -44.92
CA ALA A 976 -4.14 24.68 -44.49
C ALA A 976 -5.38 23.78 -44.42
N VAL A 977 -6.52 24.29 -43.92
CA VAL A 977 -7.79 23.55 -43.94
C VAL A 977 -8.20 23.22 -45.38
N PHE A 978 -8.11 24.17 -46.31
CA PHE A 978 -8.42 23.91 -47.72
C PHE A 978 -7.48 22.92 -48.40
N GLU A 979 -6.17 22.98 -48.10
CA GLU A 979 -5.20 22.00 -48.60
C GLU A 979 -5.53 20.59 -48.08
N ARG A 980 -5.89 20.47 -46.79
CA ARG A 980 -6.30 19.21 -46.17
C ARG A 980 -7.57 18.64 -46.82
N LEU A 981 -8.58 19.47 -47.06
CA LEU A 981 -9.84 19.07 -47.71
C LEU A 981 -9.69 18.67 -49.18
N LYS A 982 -8.58 19.03 -49.85
CA LYS A 982 -8.33 18.76 -51.28
C LYS A 982 -7.08 17.92 -51.53
N SER A 983 -6.57 17.24 -50.50
CA SER A 983 -5.26 16.58 -50.55
C SER A 983 -5.20 15.36 -51.49
N GLY A 984 -6.34 14.83 -51.92
CA GLY A 984 -6.46 13.63 -52.73
C GLY A 984 -6.35 12.34 -51.92
N ARG A 985 -6.60 12.39 -50.60
CA ARG A 985 -6.59 11.20 -49.73
C ARG A 985 -7.91 10.45 -49.79
N SER A 986 -7.85 9.16 -49.45
CA SER A 986 -9.03 8.29 -49.44
C SER A 986 -10.11 8.77 -48.48
N ASP A 987 -9.75 9.47 -47.42
CA ASP A 987 -10.66 9.95 -46.38
C ASP A 987 -11.21 11.36 -46.63
N ASP A 988 -10.81 12.05 -47.70
CA ASP A 988 -11.20 13.44 -47.96
C ASP A 988 -12.73 13.62 -48.01
N ARG A 989 -13.47 12.64 -48.53
CA ARG A 989 -14.95 12.68 -48.59
C ARG A 989 -15.59 12.84 -47.20
N TRP A 990 -15.00 12.25 -46.16
CA TRP A 990 -15.50 12.33 -44.79
C TRP A 990 -15.18 13.70 -44.16
N LEU A 991 -13.99 14.23 -44.44
CA LEU A 991 -13.58 15.57 -43.98
C LEU A 991 -14.41 16.68 -44.65
N GLN A 992 -14.73 16.52 -45.93
CA GLN A 992 -15.62 17.40 -46.68
C GLN A 992 -17.07 17.29 -46.18
N ALA A 993 -17.54 16.08 -45.89
CA ALA A 993 -18.87 15.82 -45.35
C ALA A 993 -19.09 16.53 -44.01
N VAL A 994 -18.21 16.33 -43.02
CA VAL A 994 -18.35 16.99 -41.70
C VAL A 994 -18.33 18.51 -41.81
N THR A 995 -17.57 19.04 -42.76
CA THR A 995 -17.49 20.46 -43.03
C THR A 995 -18.82 21.03 -43.55
N LEU A 996 -19.53 20.29 -44.41
CA LEU A 996 -20.82 20.71 -44.98
C LEU A 996 -22.01 20.45 -44.05
N THR A 997 -21.86 19.56 -43.06
CA THR A 997 -22.87 19.28 -42.04
C THR A 997 -22.74 20.15 -40.80
N ARG A 998 -21.96 21.24 -40.84
CA ARG A 998 -21.93 22.21 -39.74
C ARG A 998 -23.16 23.11 -39.74
N SER A 999 -23.49 23.65 -38.57
CA SER A 999 -24.64 24.55 -38.41
C SER A 999 -24.47 25.87 -39.15
N GLU A 1000 -23.24 26.38 -39.21
CA GLU A 1000 -22.86 27.56 -39.99
C GLU A 1000 -21.67 27.22 -40.87
N VAL A 1001 -21.90 27.05 -42.17
CA VAL A 1001 -20.84 26.72 -43.14
C VAL A 1001 -20.40 28.01 -43.85
N PRO A 1002 -19.09 28.37 -43.83
CA PRO A 1002 -18.61 29.56 -44.52
C PRO A 1002 -18.81 29.50 -46.05
N ASP A 1003 -19.21 30.61 -46.69
CA ASP A 1003 -19.42 30.68 -48.15
C ASP A 1003 -18.21 30.20 -48.96
N ALA A 1004 -17.00 30.54 -48.51
CA ALA A 1004 -15.76 30.12 -49.15
C ALA A 1004 -15.59 28.60 -49.20
N VAL A 1005 -16.14 27.89 -48.21
CA VAL A 1005 -16.13 26.44 -48.11
C VAL A 1005 -17.18 25.84 -49.04
N VAL A 1006 -18.40 26.38 -49.04
CA VAL A 1006 -19.49 25.94 -49.94
C VAL A 1006 -19.07 26.03 -51.40
N VAL A 1007 -18.57 27.20 -51.83
CA VAL A 1007 -18.10 27.46 -53.20
C VAL A 1007 -16.94 26.53 -53.59
N THR A 1008 -16.17 26.08 -52.60
CA THR A 1008 -15.01 25.23 -52.81
C THR A 1008 -15.38 23.75 -52.98
N LEU A 1009 -16.34 23.26 -52.19
CA LEU A 1009 -16.67 21.83 -52.13
C LEU A 1009 -17.86 21.44 -53.01
N LEU A 1010 -18.79 22.36 -53.27
CA LEU A 1010 -19.95 22.10 -54.11
C LEU A 1010 -19.76 22.62 -55.54
N PRO A 1011 -20.44 22.03 -56.53
CA PRO A 1011 -20.40 22.51 -57.91
C PRO A 1011 -20.89 23.96 -58.06
N GLU A 1012 -20.37 24.67 -59.07
CA GLU A 1012 -20.74 26.06 -59.33
C GLU A 1012 -22.27 26.24 -59.47
N GLY A 1013 -22.84 27.15 -58.67
CA GLY A 1013 -24.28 27.41 -58.65
C GLY A 1013 -25.11 26.47 -57.77
N ILE A 1014 -24.48 25.59 -56.98
CA ILE A 1014 -25.11 24.80 -55.91
C ILE A 1014 -24.74 25.40 -54.55
N ASP A 1015 -25.72 25.48 -53.65
CA ASP A 1015 -25.58 26.05 -52.30
C ASP A 1015 -26.48 25.26 -51.33
N LEU A 1016 -26.15 25.28 -50.04
CA LEU A 1016 -26.88 24.61 -48.96
C LEU A 1016 -28.26 25.24 -48.71
N SER A 1017 -28.49 26.49 -49.13
CA SER A 1017 -29.80 27.14 -49.05
C SER A 1017 -30.81 26.69 -50.12
N GLN A 1018 -30.38 25.88 -51.10
CA GLN A 1018 -31.23 25.41 -52.19
C GLN A 1018 -32.17 24.27 -51.76
N PRO A 1019 -33.24 23.97 -52.54
CA PRO A 1019 -34.12 22.85 -52.22
C PRO A 1019 -33.38 21.51 -52.10
N PRO A 1020 -33.72 20.64 -51.13
CA PRO A 1020 -32.99 19.39 -50.86
C PRO A 1020 -32.83 18.47 -52.06
N THR A 1021 -33.84 18.40 -52.93
CA THR A 1021 -33.80 17.61 -54.17
C THR A 1021 -32.68 18.04 -55.10
N ARG A 1022 -32.44 19.34 -55.22
CA ARG A 1022 -31.38 19.89 -56.07
C ARG A 1022 -30.00 19.58 -55.50
N LEU A 1023 -29.86 19.58 -54.17
CA LEU A 1023 -28.60 19.21 -53.51
C LEU A 1023 -28.29 17.72 -53.72
N ILE A 1024 -29.28 16.83 -53.54
CA ILE A 1024 -29.14 15.38 -53.76
C ILE A 1024 -28.77 15.08 -55.22
N ASP A 1025 -29.44 15.73 -56.17
CA ASP A 1025 -29.31 15.37 -57.59
C ASP A 1025 -28.06 15.96 -58.26
N MET A 1026 -27.51 17.06 -57.75
CA MET A 1026 -26.42 17.81 -58.39
C MET A 1026 -25.07 17.72 -57.68
N ALA A 1027 -25.03 17.43 -56.38
CA ALA A 1027 -23.77 17.28 -55.66
C ALA A 1027 -23.10 15.93 -55.95
N PRO A 1028 -21.78 15.79 -55.73
CA PRO A 1028 -21.09 14.51 -55.92
C PRO A 1028 -21.73 13.40 -55.08
N PRO A 1029 -22.14 12.25 -55.67
CA PRO A 1029 -22.88 11.21 -54.97
C PRO A 1029 -22.17 10.69 -53.71
N SER A 1030 -20.85 10.48 -53.78
CA SER A 1030 -20.05 10.00 -52.64
C SER A 1030 -19.95 11.02 -51.50
N LEU A 1031 -20.07 12.32 -51.80
CA LEU A 1031 -20.03 13.38 -50.80
C LEU A 1031 -21.38 13.52 -50.10
N ILE A 1032 -22.48 13.45 -50.85
CA ILE A 1032 -23.84 13.39 -50.28
C ILE A 1032 -23.98 12.16 -49.39
N GLU A 1033 -23.50 11.01 -49.85
CA GLU A 1033 -23.51 9.78 -49.08
C GLU A 1033 -22.78 9.95 -47.74
N ALA A 1034 -21.54 10.44 -47.79
CA ALA A 1034 -20.74 10.71 -46.60
C ALA A 1034 -21.39 11.75 -45.67
N ALA A 1035 -21.98 12.82 -46.21
CA ALA A 1035 -22.65 13.87 -45.42
C ALA A 1035 -23.86 13.33 -44.66
N ILE A 1036 -24.65 12.45 -45.27
CA ILE A 1036 -25.79 11.82 -44.59
C ILE A 1036 -25.31 10.87 -43.50
N HIS A 1037 -24.28 10.05 -43.77
CA HIS A 1037 -23.68 9.20 -42.75
C HIS A 1037 -23.16 10.00 -41.55
N VAL A 1038 -22.45 11.10 -41.78
CA VAL A 1038 -21.97 12.00 -40.72
C VAL A 1038 -23.13 12.64 -39.96
N TYR A 1039 -24.14 13.14 -40.67
CA TYR A 1039 -25.31 13.78 -40.07
C TYR A 1039 -26.14 12.81 -39.21
N CYS A 1040 -26.39 11.59 -39.69
CA CYS A 1040 -27.12 10.57 -38.95
C CYS A 1040 -26.26 9.91 -37.85
N GLY A 1041 -24.93 10.13 -37.86
CA GLY A 1041 -23.99 9.51 -36.93
C GLY A 1041 -23.82 7.99 -37.12
N GLN A 1042 -24.09 7.46 -38.32
CA GLN A 1042 -23.99 6.03 -38.59
C GLN A 1042 -23.15 5.77 -39.83
N PRO A 1043 -22.37 4.66 -39.88
CA PRO A 1043 -22.13 3.69 -38.80
C PRO A 1043 -21.19 4.25 -37.72
N GLN A 1044 -20.92 3.45 -36.68
CA GLN A 1044 -19.85 3.79 -35.71
C GLN A 1044 -18.49 3.90 -36.42
N PRO A 1045 -17.59 4.83 -36.02
CA PRO A 1045 -17.64 5.64 -34.80
C PRO A 1045 -18.29 7.02 -34.97
N LEU A 1046 -19.01 7.32 -36.06
CA LEU A 1046 -19.49 8.68 -36.36
C LEU A 1046 -20.40 9.28 -35.28
N TRP A 1047 -21.20 8.45 -34.60
CA TRP A 1047 -21.99 8.88 -33.45
C TRP A 1047 -21.11 9.32 -32.28
N TRP A 1048 -20.08 8.54 -31.94
CA TRP A 1048 -19.19 8.76 -30.79
C TRP A 1048 -18.27 9.98 -30.96
N LEU A 1049 -18.18 10.54 -32.17
CA LEU A 1049 -17.40 11.73 -32.47
C LEU A 1049 -18.15 13.04 -32.20
N GLY A 1050 -19.46 13.00 -31.90
CA GLY A 1050 -20.21 14.19 -31.50
C GLY A 1050 -20.61 15.15 -32.62
N THR A 1051 -20.24 14.88 -33.87
CA THR A 1051 -20.44 15.82 -34.98
C THR A 1051 -21.79 15.68 -35.70
N HIS A 1052 -22.54 14.63 -35.39
CA HIS A 1052 -23.85 14.30 -35.96
C HIS A 1052 -24.96 15.31 -35.57
N HIS A 1053 -26.09 15.29 -36.30
CA HIS A 1053 -27.23 16.22 -36.18
C HIS A 1053 -26.94 17.72 -36.31
N SER A 1054 -25.69 18.09 -36.59
CA SER A 1054 -25.32 19.47 -36.85
C SER A 1054 -25.86 19.90 -38.23
N GLY A 1055 -26.24 21.18 -38.38
CA GLY A 1055 -26.84 21.66 -39.63
C GLY A 1055 -28.23 21.07 -39.94
N GLU A 1056 -29.01 20.72 -38.92
CA GLU A 1056 -30.38 20.15 -39.01
C GLU A 1056 -31.26 20.85 -40.04
N ALA A 1057 -31.19 22.19 -40.13
CA ALA A 1057 -31.99 23.00 -41.04
C ALA A 1057 -31.82 22.63 -42.53
N VAL A 1058 -30.66 22.08 -42.91
CA VAL A 1058 -30.35 21.67 -44.29
C VAL A 1058 -30.48 20.16 -44.44
N TRP A 1059 -29.91 19.39 -43.51
CA TRP A 1059 -29.73 17.95 -43.68
C TRP A 1059 -30.92 17.12 -43.24
N GLU A 1060 -31.73 17.56 -42.27
CA GLU A 1060 -32.95 16.85 -41.89
C GLU A 1060 -33.95 16.76 -43.08
N PRO A 1061 -34.22 17.86 -43.84
CA PRO A 1061 -35.03 17.78 -45.05
C PRO A 1061 -34.42 16.91 -46.16
N VAL A 1062 -33.09 16.83 -46.27
CA VAL A 1062 -32.40 15.96 -47.24
C VAL A 1062 -32.65 14.49 -46.91
N VAL A 1063 -32.51 14.11 -45.65
CA VAL A 1063 -32.79 12.75 -45.16
C VAL A 1063 -34.27 12.38 -45.41
N GLU A 1064 -35.22 13.29 -45.17
CA GLU A 1064 -36.63 13.04 -45.45
C GLU A 1064 -36.93 12.77 -46.93
N ILE A 1065 -36.31 13.53 -47.85
CA ILE A 1065 -36.46 13.29 -49.29
C ILE A 1065 -35.89 11.92 -49.70
N ILE A 1066 -34.77 11.51 -49.10
CA ILE A 1066 -34.18 10.19 -49.35
C ILE A 1066 -35.07 9.06 -48.82
N ALA A 1067 -35.69 9.25 -47.65
CA ALA A 1067 -36.69 8.32 -47.13
C ALA A 1067 -37.92 8.18 -48.05
N CYS A 1068 -38.15 9.14 -48.96
CA CYS A 1068 -39.18 9.08 -50.00
C CYS A 1068 -38.72 8.49 -51.35
N ARG A 1069 -37.45 8.03 -51.47
CA ARG A 1069 -36.86 7.48 -52.70
C ARG A 1069 -36.36 6.04 -52.46
N PRO A 1070 -37.21 5.00 -52.62
CA PRO A 1070 -36.84 3.60 -52.37
C PRO A 1070 -35.65 3.10 -53.20
N ASP A 1071 -35.44 3.67 -54.38
CA ASP A 1071 -34.33 3.35 -55.27
C ASP A 1071 -33.00 3.99 -54.84
N HIS A 1072 -33.01 4.91 -53.86
CA HIS A 1072 -31.81 5.54 -53.35
C HIS A 1072 -30.98 4.58 -52.48
N PRO A 1073 -29.64 4.52 -52.63
CA PRO A 1073 -28.77 3.62 -51.85
C PRO A 1073 -28.89 3.80 -50.33
N LEU A 1074 -29.10 5.03 -49.87
CA LEU A 1074 -29.25 5.38 -48.45
C LEU A 1074 -30.70 5.36 -47.93
N PHE A 1075 -31.64 4.78 -48.67
CA PHE A 1075 -33.04 4.70 -48.25
C PHE A 1075 -33.16 4.12 -46.84
N GLU A 1076 -32.51 2.99 -46.56
CA GLU A 1076 -32.64 2.32 -45.26
C GLU A 1076 -32.01 3.12 -44.12
N LEU A 1077 -30.83 3.73 -44.31
CA LEU A 1077 -30.22 4.63 -43.34
C LEU A 1077 -31.13 5.82 -43.00
N ALA A 1078 -31.79 6.40 -44.02
CA ALA A 1078 -32.72 7.49 -43.80
C ALA A 1078 -33.93 7.05 -42.96
N TRP A 1079 -34.41 5.82 -43.15
CA TRP A 1079 -35.47 5.23 -42.34
C TRP A 1079 -35.03 4.98 -40.89
N ASP A 1080 -33.82 4.47 -40.70
CA ASP A 1080 -33.23 4.29 -39.37
C ASP A 1080 -33.13 5.63 -38.61
N HIS A 1081 -32.81 6.72 -39.30
CA HIS A 1081 -32.76 8.08 -38.74
C HIS A 1081 -34.13 8.67 -38.42
N ILE A 1082 -35.07 8.71 -39.37
CA ILE A 1082 -36.38 9.38 -39.16
C ILE A 1082 -37.24 8.68 -38.09
N THR A 1083 -37.01 7.40 -37.85
CA THR A 1083 -37.74 6.60 -36.85
C THR A 1083 -37.11 6.67 -35.46
N TYR A 1084 -35.86 7.16 -35.34
CA TYR A 1084 -35.09 7.20 -34.10
C TYR A 1084 -35.84 7.86 -32.93
N ASN A 1085 -36.49 9.01 -33.19
CA ASN A 1085 -37.23 9.76 -32.17
C ASN A 1085 -38.67 9.27 -31.93
N GLY A 1086 -39.13 8.25 -32.66
CA GLY A 1086 -40.47 7.68 -32.48
C GLY A 1086 -41.64 8.58 -32.91
N ASP A 1087 -41.41 9.59 -33.76
CA ASP A 1087 -42.48 10.49 -34.26
C ASP A 1087 -43.35 9.78 -35.31
N GLY A 1088 -44.40 9.10 -34.86
CA GLY A 1088 -45.33 8.35 -35.71
C GLY A 1088 -46.04 9.20 -36.76
N LYS A 1089 -46.32 10.48 -36.49
CA LYS A 1089 -46.98 11.38 -37.47
C LYS A 1089 -46.02 11.77 -38.58
N ARG A 1090 -44.77 12.05 -38.23
CA ARG A 1090 -43.72 12.33 -39.21
C ARG A 1090 -43.53 11.15 -40.15
N VAL A 1091 -43.35 9.96 -39.59
CA VAL A 1091 -43.16 8.73 -40.37
C VAL A 1091 -44.40 8.40 -41.21
N ALA A 1092 -45.62 8.56 -40.67
CA ALA A 1092 -46.87 8.36 -41.41
C ALA A 1092 -46.98 9.22 -42.68
N ARG A 1093 -46.51 10.49 -42.64
CA ARG A 1093 -46.49 11.35 -43.84
C ARG A 1093 -45.59 10.78 -44.94
N ILE A 1094 -44.43 10.23 -44.57
CA ILE A 1094 -43.46 9.63 -45.49
C ILE A 1094 -44.01 8.31 -46.06
N VAL A 1095 -44.58 7.44 -45.21
CA VAL A 1095 -45.31 6.23 -45.64
C VAL A 1095 -46.38 6.57 -46.68
N GLY A 1096 -47.22 7.57 -46.38
CA GLY A 1096 -48.27 8.01 -47.30
C GLY A 1096 -47.74 8.53 -48.64
N ALA A 1097 -46.57 9.18 -48.64
CA ALA A 1097 -45.93 9.67 -49.87
C ALA A 1097 -45.34 8.55 -50.74
N LEU A 1098 -44.81 7.48 -50.13
CA LEU A 1098 -44.30 6.30 -50.83
C LEU A 1098 -45.39 5.49 -51.54
N GLY A 1099 -46.60 5.48 -50.95
CA GLY A 1099 -47.80 4.87 -51.51
C GLY A 1099 -47.78 3.35 -51.58
N ALA A 1100 -48.89 2.77 -52.08
CA ALA A 1100 -49.13 1.33 -52.09
C ALA A 1100 -48.06 0.52 -52.84
N THR A 1101 -47.47 1.07 -53.89
CA THR A 1101 -46.43 0.38 -54.69
C THR A 1101 -45.19 0.00 -53.88
N ASN A 1102 -44.89 0.72 -52.79
CA ASN A 1102 -43.72 0.47 -51.94
C ASN A 1102 -44.09 -0.01 -50.52
N ALA A 1103 -45.37 -0.29 -50.26
CA ALA A 1103 -45.85 -0.59 -48.92
C ALA A 1103 -45.25 -1.89 -48.36
N GLU A 1104 -45.16 -2.95 -49.16
CA GLU A 1104 -44.50 -4.22 -48.78
C GLU A 1104 -43.04 -4.02 -48.33
N ARG A 1105 -42.27 -3.20 -49.07
CA ARG A 1105 -40.88 -2.88 -48.72
C ARG A 1105 -40.80 -2.04 -47.45
N THR A 1106 -41.72 -1.09 -47.29
CA THR A 1106 -41.80 -0.22 -46.11
C THR A 1106 -42.12 -1.02 -44.85
N LEU A 1107 -43.01 -2.02 -44.95
CA LEU A 1107 -43.30 -2.97 -43.88
C LEU A 1107 -42.05 -3.73 -43.44
N GLY A 1108 -41.26 -4.24 -44.40
CA GLY A 1108 -40.01 -4.93 -44.10
C GLY A 1108 -39.01 -4.06 -43.32
N VAL A 1109 -38.84 -2.80 -43.73
CA VAL A 1109 -37.96 -1.84 -43.05
C VAL A 1109 -38.46 -1.49 -41.64
N MET A 1110 -39.74 -1.17 -41.49
CA MET A 1110 -40.32 -0.82 -40.19
C MET A 1110 -40.30 -2.00 -39.21
N LEU A 1111 -40.55 -3.23 -39.67
CA LEU A 1111 -40.45 -4.43 -38.83
C LEU A 1111 -39.01 -4.66 -38.35
N ARG A 1112 -38.04 -4.59 -39.26
CA ARG A 1112 -36.62 -4.71 -38.90
C ARG A 1112 -36.21 -3.71 -37.84
N LEU A 1113 -36.58 -2.44 -38.05
CA LEU A 1113 -36.28 -1.37 -37.12
C LEU A 1113 -36.90 -1.59 -35.75
N LYS A 1114 -38.15 -2.05 -35.74
CA LYS A 1114 -38.89 -2.28 -34.51
C LYS A 1114 -38.36 -3.48 -33.71
N VAL A 1115 -37.89 -4.54 -34.36
CA VAL A 1115 -37.25 -5.69 -33.70
C VAL A 1115 -36.03 -5.30 -32.88
N ARG A 1116 -35.34 -4.20 -33.23
CA ARG A 1116 -34.14 -3.72 -32.52
C ARG A 1116 -34.45 -2.78 -31.35
N CYS A 1117 -35.72 -2.44 -31.09
CA CYS A 1117 -36.11 -1.43 -30.12
C CYS A 1117 -37.45 -1.74 -29.44
N THR A 1118 -37.44 -1.88 -28.10
CA THR A 1118 -38.65 -1.88 -27.28
C THR A 1118 -39.04 -0.43 -26.95
N GLY A 1119 -40.30 -0.04 -27.19
CA GLY A 1119 -40.73 1.39 -27.18
C GLY A 1119 -40.59 2.08 -28.55
N ASN A 1120 -40.91 3.37 -28.69
CA ASN A 1120 -41.02 4.07 -30.00
C ASN A 1120 -41.98 3.37 -30.98
N PHE A 1121 -43.22 3.16 -30.55
CA PHE A 1121 -44.20 2.33 -31.24
C PHE A 1121 -44.77 2.91 -32.55
N MET A 1122 -44.80 4.23 -32.70
CA MET A 1122 -45.23 4.93 -33.94
C MET A 1122 -46.59 4.46 -34.51
N PRO A 1123 -47.67 4.38 -33.72
CA PRO A 1123 -48.92 3.76 -34.14
C PRO A 1123 -49.56 4.44 -35.38
N GLU A 1124 -49.40 5.75 -35.55
CA GLU A 1124 -49.92 6.46 -36.73
C GLU A 1124 -49.24 6.01 -38.04
N ALA A 1125 -47.96 5.63 -37.98
CA ALA A 1125 -47.20 5.16 -39.12
C ALA A 1125 -47.66 3.76 -39.55
N TRP A 1126 -47.84 2.85 -38.58
CA TRP A 1126 -48.37 1.50 -38.81
C TRP A 1126 -49.79 1.55 -39.37
N ALA A 1127 -50.68 2.34 -38.78
CA ALA A 1127 -52.04 2.49 -39.28
C ALA A 1127 -52.09 3.09 -40.70
N THR A 1128 -51.13 3.94 -41.07
CA THR A 1128 -51.02 4.47 -42.44
C THR A 1128 -50.48 3.42 -43.40
N LEU A 1129 -49.51 2.61 -42.97
CA LEU A 1129 -48.92 1.54 -43.76
C LEU A 1129 -49.92 0.41 -44.04
N LEU A 1130 -50.60 -0.11 -43.02
CA LEU A 1130 -51.53 -1.23 -43.15
C LEU A 1130 -52.72 -0.88 -44.07
N ARG A 1131 -53.15 0.39 -44.10
CA ARG A 1131 -54.16 0.89 -45.05
C ARG A 1131 -53.72 0.92 -46.51
N LEU A 1132 -52.43 0.74 -46.80
CA LEU A 1132 -51.89 0.68 -48.16
C LEU A 1132 -51.84 -0.74 -48.73
N ALA A 1133 -52.25 -1.77 -47.99
CA ALA A 1133 -52.39 -3.13 -48.51
C ALA A 1133 -53.31 -3.14 -49.75
N ALA A 1134 -52.92 -3.86 -50.80
CA ALA A 1134 -53.64 -3.90 -52.07
C ALA A 1134 -54.97 -4.65 -51.97
N ASP A 1135 -55.02 -5.68 -51.11
CA ASP A 1135 -56.22 -6.47 -50.83
C ASP A 1135 -56.21 -7.08 -49.40
N SER A 1136 -57.28 -7.83 -49.09
CA SER A 1136 -57.46 -8.45 -47.77
C SER A 1136 -56.47 -9.59 -47.51
N ASP A 1137 -55.98 -10.27 -48.55
CA ASP A 1137 -55.06 -11.40 -48.38
C ASP A 1137 -53.66 -10.88 -48.03
N GLU A 1138 -53.23 -9.77 -48.67
CA GLU A 1138 -51.98 -9.08 -48.34
C GLU A 1138 -52.01 -8.48 -46.93
N TYR A 1139 -53.13 -7.87 -46.53
CA TYR A 1139 -53.32 -7.35 -45.18
C TYR A 1139 -53.18 -8.43 -44.10
N GLU A 1140 -53.83 -9.59 -44.28
CA GLU A 1140 -53.71 -10.71 -43.33
C GLU A 1140 -52.28 -11.28 -43.27
N LEU A 1141 -51.59 -11.37 -44.41
CA LEU A 1141 -50.19 -11.79 -44.46
C LEU A 1141 -49.26 -10.83 -43.70
N TRP A 1142 -49.53 -9.52 -43.75
CA TRP A 1142 -48.75 -8.53 -43.01
C TRP A 1142 -48.94 -8.67 -41.50
N LEU A 1143 -50.17 -8.90 -41.05
CA LEU A 1143 -50.45 -9.20 -39.64
C LEU A 1143 -49.77 -10.49 -39.17
N ASP A 1144 -49.71 -11.54 -40.01
CA ASP A 1144 -48.97 -12.77 -39.69
C ASP A 1144 -47.49 -12.48 -39.44
N ARG A 1145 -46.84 -11.70 -40.31
CA ARG A 1145 -45.42 -11.31 -40.14
C ARG A 1145 -45.18 -10.43 -38.91
N MET A 1146 -46.11 -9.53 -38.61
CA MET A 1146 -46.06 -8.73 -37.39
C MET A 1146 -46.17 -9.60 -36.13
N ALA A 1147 -47.01 -10.64 -36.16
CA ALA A 1147 -47.13 -11.59 -35.07
C ALA A 1147 -45.88 -12.49 -34.94
N GLU A 1148 -45.26 -12.90 -36.04
CA GLU A 1148 -43.98 -13.65 -35.99
C GLU A 1148 -42.85 -12.82 -35.35
N ALA A 1149 -42.81 -11.51 -35.60
CA ALA A 1149 -41.81 -10.61 -35.03
C ALA A 1149 -42.15 -10.14 -33.60
N SER A 1150 -43.38 -10.36 -33.12
CA SER A 1150 -43.85 -9.81 -31.84
C SER A 1150 -43.02 -10.22 -30.61
N PRO A 1151 -42.42 -11.43 -30.51
CA PRO A 1151 -41.59 -11.78 -29.35
C PRO A 1151 -40.34 -10.91 -29.16
N ALA A 1152 -39.86 -10.28 -30.24
CA ALA A 1152 -38.74 -9.32 -30.19
C ALA A 1152 -39.20 -7.85 -30.08
N ILE A 1153 -40.47 -7.57 -30.42
CA ILE A 1153 -41.04 -6.22 -30.48
C ILE A 1153 -41.80 -5.84 -29.20
N LEU A 1154 -42.56 -6.79 -28.64
CA LEU A 1154 -43.44 -6.60 -27.49
C LEU A 1154 -42.84 -7.30 -26.28
N ASP A 1155 -42.56 -6.53 -25.23
CA ASP A 1155 -42.19 -7.12 -23.94
C ASP A 1155 -43.46 -7.66 -23.25
N ASP A 1156 -44.60 -7.00 -23.46
CA ASP A 1156 -45.89 -7.34 -22.90
C ASP A 1156 -47.04 -7.25 -23.92
N ILE A 1157 -48.09 -8.07 -23.77
CA ILE A 1157 -49.27 -8.03 -24.65
C ILE A 1157 -50.00 -6.67 -24.57
N TYR A 1158 -49.91 -5.96 -23.45
CA TYR A 1158 -50.54 -4.65 -23.31
C TYR A 1158 -49.84 -3.56 -24.13
N ASP A 1159 -48.57 -3.75 -24.49
CA ASP A 1159 -47.81 -2.84 -25.37
C ASP A 1159 -48.41 -2.79 -26.79
N LEU A 1160 -49.22 -3.79 -27.16
CA LEU A 1160 -49.89 -3.85 -28.46
C LEU A 1160 -50.79 -2.62 -28.71
N ARG A 1161 -51.38 -2.05 -27.65
CA ARG A 1161 -52.21 -0.83 -27.76
C ARG A 1161 -51.39 0.44 -27.98
N ASP A 1162 -50.13 0.41 -27.58
CA ASP A 1162 -49.19 1.49 -27.89
C ASP A 1162 -48.63 1.31 -29.32
N TRP A 1163 -48.55 0.06 -29.80
CA TRP A 1163 -48.13 -0.30 -31.17
C TRP A 1163 -49.15 0.02 -32.25
N LEU A 1164 -50.43 -0.27 -32.03
CA LEU A 1164 -51.48 -0.15 -33.04
C LEU A 1164 -52.66 0.68 -32.54
N SER A 1165 -53.02 1.70 -33.31
CA SER A 1165 -54.12 2.62 -32.98
C SER A 1165 -55.44 2.35 -33.71
N ASP A 1166 -55.43 1.56 -34.79
CA ASP A 1166 -56.67 1.19 -35.48
C ASP A 1166 -57.29 -0.04 -34.82
N ASP A 1167 -58.59 0.02 -34.55
CA ASP A 1167 -59.31 -1.07 -33.88
C ASP A 1167 -59.28 -2.36 -34.73
N GLY A 1168 -59.30 -2.28 -36.06
CA GLY A 1168 -59.22 -3.43 -36.96
C GLY A 1168 -57.88 -4.15 -36.87
N ASP A 1169 -56.78 -3.39 -36.94
CA ASP A 1169 -55.40 -3.91 -36.82
C ASP A 1169 -55.17 -4.55 -35.43
N LEU A 1170 -55.67 -3.88 -34.38
CA LEU A 1170 -55.57 -4.37 -33.00
C LEU A 1170 -56.28 -5.70 -32.80
N HIS A 1171 -57.52 -5.83 -33.29
CA HIS A 1171 -58.26 -7.10 -33.21
C HIS A 1171 -57.57 -8.20 -34.02
N GLY A 1172 -57.10 -7.88 -35.24
CA GLY A 1172 -56.39 -8.82 -36.09
C GLY A 1172 -55.09 -9.37 -35.48
N MET A 1173 -54.35 -8.55 -34.72
CA MET A 1173 -53.18 -8.99 -33.95
C MET A 1173 -53.53 -9.75 -32.67
N LEU A 1174 -54.58 -9.32 -31.94
CA LEU A 1174 -55.02 -10.05 -30.74
C LEU A 1174 -55.48 -11.48 -31.05
N ASP A 1175 -56.10 -11.70 -32.21
CA ASP A 1175 -56.48 -13.04 -32.67
C ASP A 1175 -55.25 -13.95 -32.90
N ARG A 1176 -54.14 -13.37 -33.41
CA ARG A 1176 -52.86 -14.07 -33.61
C ARG A 1176 -52.10 -14.30 -32.30
N LEU A 1177 -52.22 -13.38 -31.34
CA LEU A 1177 -51.61 -13.45 -30.01
C LEU A 1177 -52.56 -14.01 -28.94
N GLN A 1178 -53.55 -14.81 -29.34
CA GLN A 1178 -54.54 -15.41 -28.43
C GLN A 1178 -53.91 -16.32 -27.34
N ASN A 1179 -52.70 -16.84 -27.58
CA ASN A 1179 -51.94 -17.66 -26.63
C ASN A 1179 -51.40 -16.83 -25.45
N ASP A 1180 -51.33 -15.51 -25.59
CA ASP A 1180 -50.86 -14.60 -24.54
C ASP A 1180 -52.03 -13.92 -23.83
N PHE A 1181 -52.97 -13.38 -24.60
CA PHE A 1181 -54.10 -12.64 -24.04
C PHE A 1181 -55.10 -13.51 -23.27
N ARG A 1182 -55.48 -14.69 -23.80
CA ARG A 1182 -56.52 -15.54 -23.17
C ARG A 1182 -56.09 -16.09 -21.81
N PRO A 1183 -54.85 -16.60 -21.61
CA PRO A 1183 -54.38 -17.00 -20.29
C PRO A 1183 -54.39 -15.85 -19.29
N LEU A 1184 -54.04 -14.64 -19.71
CA LEU A 1184 -54.02 -13.47 -18.83
C LEU A 1184 -55.43 -13.00 -18.45
N GLU A 1185 -56.39 -12.99 -19.38
CA GLU A 1185 -57.80 -12.72 -19.07
C GLU A 1185 -58.35 -13.72 -18.05
N MET A 1186 -58.11 -15.01 -18.29
CA MET A 1186 -58.57 -16.07 -17.40
C MET A 1186 -57.93 -15.96 -16.01
N ALA A 1187 -56.61 -15.73 -15.95
CA ALA A 1187 -55.89 -15.59 -14.69
C ALA A 1187 -56.32 -14.33 -13.93
N LYS A 1188 -56.59 -13.21 -14.60
CA LYS A 1188 -57.12 -11.99 -13.98
C LYS A 1188 -58.47 -12.24 -13.28
N ILE A 1189 -59.37 -13.01 -13.90
CA ILE A 1189 -60.69 -13.32 -13.33
C ILE A 1189 -60.56 -14.20 -12.06
N VAL A 1190 -59.54 -15.06 -11.99
CA VAL A 1190 -59.42 -16.10 -10.95
C VAL A 1190 -58.48 -15.72 -9.80
N PHE A 1191 -57.39 -15.00 -10.09
CA PHE A 1191 -56.39 -14.60 -9.11
C PHE A 1191 -56.57 -13.18 -8.55
N ASP A 1192 -57.54 -12.42 -9.08
CA ASP A 1192 -57.99 -11.14 -8.54
C ASP A 1192 -59.54 -11.11 -8.39
N PRO A 1193 -60.14 -11.99 -7.56
CA PRO A 1193 -61.59 -12.08 -7.41
C PRO A 1193 -62.15 -10.93 -6.56
N PRO A 1194 -63.43 -10.52 -6.75
CA PRO A 1194 -64.10 -9.55 -5.89
C PRO A 1194 -64.04 -9.96 -4.41
N HIS A 1195 -63.93 -8.98 -3.50
CA HIS A 1195 -64.01 -9.24 -2.06
C HIS A 1195 -65.29 -10.03 -1.73
N ASP A 1196 -65.14 -11.15 -0.99
CA ASP A 1196 -66.16 -12.10 -0.52
C ASP A 1196 -66.35 -13.42 -1.31
N VAL A 1197 -65.45 -13.76 -2.24
CA VAL A 1197 -65.45 -15.07 -2.95
C VAL A 1197 -64.32 -15.99 -2.48
N ASP A 1198 -64.64 -17.19 -1.97
CA ASP A 1198 -63.65 -18.27 -1.76
C ASP A 1198 -63.29 -18.88 -3.12
N ALA A 1199 -62.22 -18.35 -3.72
CA ALA A 1199 -61.80 -18.71 -5.06
C ALA A 1199 -60.91 -19.96 -5.11
N ARG A 1200 -60.73 -20.71 -4.01
CA ARG A 1200 -59.72 -21.79 -3.96
C ARG A 1200 -59.98 -22.93 -4.96
N GLU A 1201 -61.22 -23.37 -5.10
CA GLU A 1201 -61.59 -24.39 -6.10
C GLU A 1201 -61.50 -23.85 -7.54
N MET A 1202 -61.79 -22.56 -7.73
CA MET A 1202 -61.60 -21.88 -9.03
C MET A 1202 -60.11 -21.74 -9.38
N GLN A 1203 -59.25 -21.41 -8.41
CA GLN A 1203 -57.80 -21.33 -8.56
C GLN A 1203 -57.20 -22.68 -8.91
N ASP A 1204 -57.59 -23.77 -8.22
CA ASP A 1204 -57.07 -25.12 -8.50
C ASP A 1204 -57.44 -25.58 -9.92
N ASN A 1205 -58.69 -25.34 -10.35
CA ASN A 1205 -59.12 -25.63 -11.71
C ASN A 1205 -58.42 -24.73 -12.75
N ALA A 1206 -58.24 -23.44 -12.45
CA ALA A 1206 -57.57 -22.51 -13.34
C ALA A 1206 -56.08 -22.84 -13.51
N VAL A 1207 -55.37 -23.26 -12.46
CA VAL A 1207 -53.97 -23.69 -12.56
C VAL A 1207 -53.85 -24.90 -13.49
N LYS A 1208 -54.74 -25.89 -13.40
CA LYS A 1208 -54.77 -27.05 -14.30
C LYS A 1208 -55.05 -26.67 -15.75
N VAL A 1209 -56.01 -25.76 -15.96
CA VAL A 1209 -56.32 -25.25 -17.31
C VAL A 1209 -55.17 -24.41 -17.86
N LEU A 1210 -54.52 -23.57 -17.04
CA LEU A 1210 -53.35 -22.80 -17.43
C LEU A 1210 -52.16 -23.70 -17.77
N ALA A 1211 -51.92 -24.76 -17.00
CA ALA A 1211 -50.87 -25.75 -17.31
C ALA A 1211 -51.14 -26.44 -18.66
N PHE A 1212 -52.38 -26.85 -18.91
CA PHE A 1212 -52.79 -27.39 -20.20
C PHE A 1212 -52.63 -26.36 -21.34
N LEU A 1213 -53.04 -25.12 -21.13
CA LEU A 1213 -52.91 -24.05 -22.13
C LEU A 1213 -51.45 -23.73 -22.43
N VAL A 1214 -50.58 -23.61 -21.42
CA VAL A 1214 -49.15 -23.35 -21.61
C VAL A 1214 -48.46 -24.51 -22.35
N HIS A 1215 -48.95 -25.75 -22.17
CA HIS A 1215 -48.42 -26.90 -22.87
C HIS A 1215 -48.88 -26.99 -24.35
N GLU A 1216 -50.19 -26.89 -24.59
CA GLU A 1216 -50.77 -27.06 -25.94
C GLU A 1216 -50.70 -25.79 -26.80
N ARG A 1217 -50.67 -24.62 -26.15
CA ARG A 1217 -50.71 -23.28 -26.77
C ARG A 1217 -49.77 -22.35 -26.00
N PRO A 1218 -48.46 -22.58 -26.07
CA PRO A 1218 -47.49 -21.86 -25.26
C PRO A 1218 -47.55 -20.34 -25.52
N PRO A 1219 -47.41 -19.51 -24.46
CA PRO A 1219 -47.26 -18.06 -24.61
C PRO A 1219 -46.13 -17.69 -25.57
N LEU A 1220 -46.31 -16.62 -26.34
CA LEU A 1220 -45.31 -16.10 -27.28
C LEU A 1220 -44.48 -14.98 -26.66
N LEU A 1221 -45.00 -14.26 -25.66
CA LEU A 1221 -44.35 -13.12 -25.02
C LEU A 1221 -43.89 -13.46 -23.59
N PHE A 1222 -42.68 -13.04 -23.23
CA PHE A 1222 -42.15 -13.34 -21.90
C PHE A 1222 -42.88 -12.57 -20.78
N GLY A 1223 -43.42 -11.38 -21.07
CA GLY A 1223 -44.24 -10.61 -20.13
C GLY A 1223 -45.51 -11.36 -19.70
N THR A 1224 -46.07 -12.19 -20.58
CA THR A 1224 -47.16 -13.12 -20.24
C THR A 1224 -46.73 -14.11 -19.17
N CYS A 1225 -45.55 -14.74 -19.35
CA CYS A 1225 -44.99 -15.64 -18.35
C CYS A 1225 -44.73 -14.93 -17.02
N ASP A 1226 -44.14 -13.73 -17.05
CA ASP A 1226 -43.81 -12.96 -15.85
C ASP A 1226 -45.06 -12.48 -15.08
N ARG A 1227 -46.17 -12.18 -15.76
CA ARG A 1227 -47.45 -11.87 -15.10
C ARG A 1227 -48.11 -13.09 -14.49
N LEU A 1228 -48.15 -14.20 -15.23
CA LEU A 1228 -48.70 -15.46 -14.71
C LEU A 1228 -47.90 -15.93 -13.49
N LEU A 1229 -46.57 -15.88 -13.54
CA LEU A 1229 -45.70 -16.21 -12.41
C LEU A 1229 -46.00 -15.34 -11.18
N ARG A 1230 -46.13 -14.01 -11.36
CA ARG A 1230 -46.50 -13.09 -10.27
C ARG A 1230 -47.85 -13.41 -9.63
N TRP A 1231 -48.88 -13.73 -10.43
CA TRP A 1231 -50.17 -14.15 -9.88
C TRP A 1231 -50.09 -15.49 -9.15
N LEU A 1232 -49.24 -16.42 -9.59
CA LEU A 1232 -49.04 -17.72 -8.96
C LEU A 1232 -48.27 -17.64 -7.63
N GLU A 1233 -47.43 -16.62 -7.41
CA GLU A 1233 -46.77 -16.37 -6.11
C GLU A 1233 -47.79 -16.14 -4.97
N HIS A 1234 -48.98 -15.63 -5.32
CA HIS A 1234 -50.02 -15.25 -4.36
C HIS A 1234 -51.17 -16.27 -4.31
N ALA A 1235 -51.06 -17.38 -5.07
CA ALA A 1235 -52.07 -18.43 -5.12
C ALA A 1235 -52.06 -19.31 -3.85
N THR A 1236 -53.23 -19.81 -3.45
CA THR A 1236 -53.39 -20.65 -2.24
C THR A 1236 -53.47 -22.16 -2.54
N VAL A 1237 -53.08 -22.55 -3.76
CA VAL A 1237 -53.14 -23.90 -4.35
C VAL A 1237 -51.75 -24.32 -4.86
N ASP A 1238 -51.55 -25.59 -5.22
CA ASP A 1238 -50.27 -26.07 -5.76
C ASP A 1238 -50.05 -25.55 -7.19
N THR A 1239 -48.91 -24.91 -7.44
CA THR A 1239 -48.56 -24.25 -8.71
C THR A 1239 -47.24 -24.75 -9.30
N ALA A 1240 -46.58 -25.75 -8.68
CA ALA A 1240 -45.18 -26.10 -8.99
C ALA A 1240 -44.95 -26.52 -10.45
N GLU A 1241 -45.87 -27.31 -11.02
CA GLU A 1241 -45.81 -27.76 -12.42
C GLU A 1241 -45.90 -26.58 -13.39
N LEU A 1242 -46.92 -25.72 -13.21
CA LEU A 1242 -47.14 -24.54 -14.05
C LEU A 1242 -45.99 -23.52 -13.95
N VAL A 1243 -45.46 -23.30 -12.74
CA VAL A 1243 -44.30 -22.41 -12.53
C VAL A 1243 -43.07 -22.92 -13.30
N THR A 1244 -42.85 -24.23 -13.32
CA THR A 1244 -41.73 -24.85 -14.05
C THR A 1244 -41.91 -24.65 -15.56
N LEU A 1245 -43.09 -24.99 -16.10
CA LEU A 1245 -43.41 -24.80 -17.52
C LEU A 1245 -43.27 -23.33 -17.97
N LEU A 1246 -43.71 -22.38 -17.14
CA LEU A 1246 -43.60 -20.95 -17.44
C LEU A 1246 -42.15 -20.47 -17.45
N ARG A 1247 -41.29 -20.95 -16.54
CA ARG A 1247 -39.85 -20.59 -16.53
C ARG A 1247 -39.10 -21.17 -17.73
N GLU A 1248 -39.39 -22.42 -18.10
CA GLU A 1248 -38.82 -23.05 -19.29
C GLU A 1248 -39.26 -22.32 -20.57
N ARG A 1249 -40.56 -22.02 -20.69
CA ARG A 1249 -41.07 -21.28 -21.84
C ARG A 1249 -40.50 -19.87 -21.91
N ARG A 1250 -40.38 -19.17 -20.78
CA ARG A 1250 -39.73 -17.85 -20.69
C ARG A 1250 -38.31 -17.89 -21.26
N ALA A 1251 -37.51 -18.89 -20.88
CA ALA A 1251 -36.15 -19.05 -21.41
C ALA A 1251 -36.14 -19.32 -22.93
N ALA A 1252 -37.08 -20.14 -23.43
CA ALA A 1252 -37.22 -20.39 -24.86
C ALA A 1252 -37.60 -19.13 -25.67
N ILE A 1253 -38.48 -18.27 -25.12
CA ILE A 1253 -38.86 -17.00 -25.75
C ILE A 1253 -37.66 -16.07 -25.91
N PHE A 1254 -36.74 -16.01 -24.93
CA PHE A 1254 -35.51 -15.21 -25.08
C PHE A 1254 -34.61 -15.72 -26.21
N ALA A 1255 -34.51 -17.04 -26.40
CA ALA A 1255 -33.77 -17.62 -27.52
C ALA A 1255 -34.45 -17.36 -28.87
N GLU A 1256 -35.78 -17.43 -28.93
CA GLU A 1256 -36.57 -17.07 -30.12
C GLU A 1256 -36.41 -15.59 -30.48
N ARG A 1257 -36.46 -14.70 -29.47
CA ARG A 1257 -36.19 -13.27 -29.63
C ARG A 1257 -34.80 -13.01 -30.21
N GLU A 1258 -33.76 -13.62 -29.65
CA GLU A 1258 -32.40 -13.47 -30.15
C GLU A 1258 -32.27 -13.96 -31.62
N ALA A 1259 -32.92 -15.07 -31.97
CA ALA A 1259 -32.93 -15.59 -33.34
C ALA A 1259 -33.65 -14.64 -34.32
N ILE A 1260 -34.77 -14.03 -33.91
CA ILE A 1260 -35.50 -13.02 -34.70
C ILE A 1260 -34.63 -11.76 -34.88
N GLU A 1261 -34.03 -11.27 -33.80
CA GLU A 1261 -33.12 -10.12 -33.83
C GLU A 1261 -31.94 -10.38 -34.78
N GLN A 1262 -31.28 -11.54 -34.69
CA GLN A 1262 -30.17 -11.91 -35.57
C GLN A 1262 -30.59 -12.07 -37.04
N ALA A 1263 -31.75 -12.67 -37.31
CA ALA A 1263 -32.25 -12.87 -38.66
C ALA A 1263 -32.59 -11.54 -39.38
N MET A 1264 -32.98 -10.52 -38.62
CA MET A 1264 -33.29 -9.19 -39.15
C MET A 1264 -32.11 -8.21 -39.06
N ASN A 1265 -31.03 -8.55 -38.37
CA ASN A 1265 -29.88 -7.66 -38.23
C ASN A 1265 -29.09 -7.56 -39.55
N GLN A 1266 -28.81 -6.34 -39.99
CA GLN A 1266 -27.89 -6.08 -41.10
C GLN A 1266 -26.51 -5.73 -40.53
N PRO A 1267 -25.42 -6.18 -41.18
CA PRO A 1267 -24.10 -5.73 -40.80
C PRO A 1267 -23.96 -4.23 -41.06
N ASP A 1268 -23.34 -3.51 -40.14
CA ASP A 1268 -23.04 -2.08 -40.34
C ASP A 1268 -22.21 -1.89 -41.62
N PRO A 1269 -22.52 -0.86 -42.44
CA PRO A 1269 -21.75 -0.57 -43.64
C PRO A 1269 -20.29 -0.24 -43.27
N GLN A 1270 -19.34 -0.64 -44.11
CA GLN A 1270 -17.94 -0.25 -43.92
C GLN A 1270 -17.73 1.21 -44.34
N LEU A 1271 -17.01 1.99 -43.53
CA LEU A 1271 -16.62 3.35 -43.87
C LEU A 1271 -15.53 3.31 -44.96
N ASP A 1272 -15.95 3.36 -46.23
CA ASP A 1272 -15.00 3.33 -47.35
C ASP A 1272 -14.02 4.52 -47.31
N GLY A 1273 -12.76 4.26 -47.62
CA GLY A 1273 -11.65 5.21 -47.55
C GLY A 1273 -11.24 5.68 -46.15
N TRP A 1274 -11.91 5.22 -45.08
CA TRP A 1274 -11.60 5.57 -43.69
C TRP A 1274 -10.22 5.08 -43.27
N ILE A 1275 -9.51 5.90 -42.50
CA ILE A 1275 -8.17 5.61 -42.00
C ILE A 1275 -8.27 5.50 -40.48
N ASP A 1276 -8.04 4.30 -39.98
CA ASP A 1276 -7.94 4.04 -38.54
C ASP A 1276 -6.66 4.68 -37.97
N PRO A 1277 -6.66 5.07 -36.67
CA PRO A 1277 -5.49 5.62 -36.00
C PRO A 1277 -4.27 4.69 -36.01
#